data_AF-Q7Z5J8-F1
#
_entry.id   AF-Q7Z5J8-F1
#
_cell.length_a   1.000
_cell.length_b   1.000
_cell.length_c   1.000
_cell.angle_alpha   90.00
_cell.angle_beta   90.00
_cell.angle_gamma   90.00
#
_symmetry.space_group_name_H-M   'P 1'
#
loop_
_entity.id
_entity.type
_entity.pdbx_description
1 polymer ?
#
loop_
_entity_poly.entity_id
_entity_poly.type
_entity_poly.pdbx_seq_one_letter_code
_entity_poly.pdbx_strand_id
1 'polypeptide(L)'
;MLRLPKKGLPRFEQVQDEDTYLENLAIQRNASAFFEKYDRSEIQELLTTALVSWLSAKEDVRSQVDLPCGIMSQMNNVGFSTAILLTPVDPTALLDYREVHQMIRELAIGIYCLNQIPSISLEANYDQSSSCQLPPAYYDTRIGQILINIDYMLKALWHGIYMPKEKRARFSELWRAIMDIDPDGKPQTNKDIFSEFSSAGLTDITKDPDFNEIYDEDVNEDPTYDPNSPEETAVFMKYAENIMLKLTFSTTQIQQYENVFIFETGYWLTNAIKYNQDYLDICTYQRLQQRLYLQKKIIQKHFEKKKDIRRGIGYLKLICFLIPFLLSLKKKMKVPYLSSLLQPFSDDKVKTERELPPFIYGRDFKCQNFHYKENQYFHVHGGIEFDISTPSIENALEDFQKNLEKIRDCAANTFIEDSGYKEYYSIPVMEFHGKSYYVIYFELETFYQQLYKTQWWGAINEIVNNLRLKRLPLTDAQLHEQFKKKLGFKRAMKCKSIPFGMKSAVERGLSAVFHTFSRKTSSSTINVSDEAGYTIFHHAALHNRVSIICQLCNANFKVNQRRFVTFSQGPTPLHLAAQACSLETTVCLLCSKADYTLSEKRGWMPIHFAAFYDNVCIIIALCRKDPSLLEAEATAENQCTPLLLAATSGALDTIQYLFSIGANWRKTDIKGNNIIHLSVLTFHTEVLKYIIKLNIPELPVWKTLVEMLQCESYKRRMMAVMSLEVICLANDQYWRCILDAGTIPALINLLKSSKIKLQCKTVGLLSNISTHKSAVHALVEAGGIPSLINLLVCDEPEVHSRCAVILYDIAQCENKDVIAKYNGIPSLINLLNLNIENVLVNVMNCIRVLCIGNENNQRAVREHKGLPYLIRFLSSDSDVLKAVSSAAIAEVGRDNKEIQDAIAMEGAIPPLVALFKGKQISVQMKGAMAVESLASHNALIQKAFLEKSLTKYLLKLLKAFQIDVKEQGAVALWALAGQTLKQQKYMAEQIGYSFIINMLLSPSAKMQYVGGEAVIALSKDSRMHQNQICEGNGIAPLVRLLRISTIAEGTLLSVIRAVGSICIGVAHTSNPVSQQLVVDENAFPVLIQLLRNHPSPNIKVEVAFSLACIVLGNDVLQKDLHENEGFEYADVLYLLHSTEKDICLRAGYALTLFAFNNRFQQYLILESGIMTISIFERFLESTVETEKAMAAFQIVVLAKVIRDMDHITLSARGVTILVDSLYSVQTSTIVLTGNLIASLAHSRAGIPEAFTTLGTIQRLCYHLYSGIEEVRAACSSALGYLTYNANAFRILLKECRNKPNQFIRIKNNISRDASINPAFLKEFQMQQTLVGLPSLSLEKNGGPSIIPIFKRGKEHRRKLKPKIQPKDSLTLLPPVTNFMGLFKATKKTKDSHNIFSFSSTITSDITNVSRPRIVCLNQLGKHVQKANPEPAEG
;
A
#
# COMPACT_ATOMS: atom_id res chain seq x y z
N MET A 1 -74.44 -37.66 1.85
CA MET A 1 -75.91 -37.65 1.99
C MET A 1 -76.29 -36.44 2.81
N LEU A 2 -77.04 -35.51 2.20
CA LEU A 2 -77.78 -34.36 2.75
C LEU A 2 -77.89 -33.37 1.57
N ARG A 3 -78.77 -33.69 0.61
CA ARG A 3 -79.17 -32.73 -0.42
C ARG A 3 -80.10 -31.73 0.29
N LEU A 4 -79.58 -30.57 0.65
CA LEU A 4 -80.38 -29.44 1.09
C LEU A 4 -81.39 -29.10 -0.02
N PRO A 5 -82.70 -29.04 0.28
CA PRO A 5 -83.73 -28.86 -0.73
C PRO A 5 -83.68 -27.42 -1.24
N LYS A 6 -83.73 -27.26 -2.57
CA LYS A 6 -84.04 -25.99 -3.24
C LYS A 6 -85.47 -25.57 -2.86
N LYS A 7 -85.68 -25.03 -1.66
CA LYS A 7 -86.92 -24.33 -1.31
C LYS A 7 -86.78 -22.90 -1.82
N GLY A 8 -87.47 -22.63 -2.94
CA GLY A 8 -87.75 -21.26 -3.37
C GLY A 8 -88.54 -20.57 -2.26
N LEU A 9 -87.89 -19.64 -1.57
CA LEU A 9 -88.58 -18.59 -0.83
C LEU A 9 -89.12 -17.59 -1.88
N PRO A 10 -90.39 -17.16 -1.76
CA PRO A 10 -91.03 -16.32 -2.76
C PRO A 10 -90.36 -14.95 -2.76
N ARG A 11 -90.08 -14.45 -3.98
CA ARG A 11 -89.58 -13.10 -4.24
C ARG A 11 -90.53 -12.10 -3.59
N PHE A 12 -90.15 -11.55 -2.44
CA PHE A 12 -90.72 -10.29 -1.99
C PHE A 12 -90.26 -9.24 -2.99
N GLU A 13 -91.21 -8.71 -3.77
CA GLU A 13 -91.05 -7.53 -4.62
C GLU A 13 -90.86 -6.30 -3.71
N GLN A 14 -89.68 -6.18 -3.10
CA GLN A 14 -89.17 -4.88 -2.68
C GLN A 14 -88.37 -4.34 -3.85
N VAL A 15 -88.82 -3.19 -4.34
CA VAL A 15 -88.17 -2.36 -5.35
C VAL A 15 -86.66 -2.40 -5.12
N GLN A 16 -85.94 -3.12 -5.97
CA GLN A 16 -84.49 -3.02 -6.00
C GLN A 16 -84.21 -1.58 -6.38
N ASP A 17 -83.68 -0.84 -5.42
CA ASP A 17 -83.10 0.48 -5.64
C ASP A 17 -82.23 0.43 -6.90
N GLU A 18 -82.57 1.25 -7.91
CA GLU A 18 -81.89 1.23 -9.22
C GLU A 18 -80.38 1.43 -9.04
N ASP A 19 -79.98 2.22 -8.05
CA ASP A 19 -78.58 2.47 -7.70
C ASP A 19 -77.87 1.19 -7.26
N THR A 20 -78.48 0.38 -6.39
CA THR A 20 -77.93 -0.91 -5.94
C THR A 20 -77.81 -1.91 -7.10
N TYR A 21 -78.79 -1.91 -8.02
CA TYR A 21 -78.73 -2.74 -9.23
C TYR A 21 -77.57 -2.33 -10.15
N LEU A 22 -77.41 -1.03 -10.39
CA LEU A 22 -76.32 -0.47 -11.20
C LEU A 22 -74.94 -0.74 -10.58
N GLU A 23 -74.80 -0.58 -9.26
CA GLU A 23 -73.58 -0.94 -8.52
C GLU A 23 -73.21 -2.42 -8.72
N ASN A 24 -74.17 -3.33 -8.53
CA ASN A 24 -73.97 -4.76 -8.70
C ASN A 24 -73.53 -5.11 -10.14
N LEU A 25 -74.13 -4.46 -11.13
CA LEU A 25 -73.83 -4.68 -12.55
C LEU A 25 -72.42 -4.16 -12.89
N ALA A 26 -72.03 -3.01 -12.34
CA ALA A 26 -70.68 -2.47 -12.45
C ALA A 26 -69.63 -3.40 -11.84
N ILE A 27 -69.91 -3.95 -10.65
CA ILE A 27 -69.02 -4.90 -9.97
C ILE A 27 -68.81 -6.17 -10.81
N GLN A 28 -69.86 -6.74 -11.39
CA GLN A 28 -69.78 -7.92 -12.26
C GLN A 28 -69.02 -7.64 -13.57
N ARG A 29 -69.21 -6.45 -14.17
CA ARG A 29 -68.43 -6.00 -15.33
C ARG A 29 -66.95 -5.87 -15.00
N ASN A 30 -66.62 -5.22 -13.88
CA ASN A 30 -65.23 -5.06 -13.42
C ASN A 30 -64.57 -6.42 -13.13
N ALA A 31 -65.31 -7.34 -12.50
CA ALA A 31 -64.83 -8.70 -12.25
C ALA A 31 -64.61 -9.48 -13.55
N SER A 32 -65.44 -9.29 -14.58
CA SER A 32 -65.25 -9.91 -15.89
C SER A 32 -64.04 -9.32 -16.63
N ALA A 33 -63.92 -8.00 -16.68
CA ALA A 33 -62.81 -7.28 -17.28
C ALA A 33 -61.46 -7.67 -16.65
N PHE A 34 -61.44 -7.92 -15.33
CA PHE A 34 -60.24 -8.41 -14.63
C PHE A 34 -59.64 -9.67 -15.26
N PHE A 35 -60.48 -10.58 -15.79
CA PHE A 35 -60.01 -11.83 -16.40
C PHE A 35 -59.66 -11.70 -17.89
N GLU A 36 -60.03 -10.61 -18.57
CA GLU A 36 -59.80 -10.43 -20.00
C GLU A 36 -58.32 -10.22 -20.35
N LYS A 37 -57.52 -9.73 -19.40
CA LYS A 37 -56.07 -9.50 -19.58
C LYS A 37 -55.23 -10.78 -19.66
N TYR A 38 -55.78 -11.93 -19.23
CA TYR A 38 -55.04 -13.18 -19.14
C TYR A 38 -55.17 -14.02 -20.41
N ASP A 39 -54.06 -14.59 -20.85
CA ASP A 39 -54.11 -15.64 -21.88
C ASP A 39 -54.69 -16.95 -21.31
N ARG A 40 -55.04 -17.90 -22.20
CA ARG A 40 -55.65 -19.16 -21.77
C ARG A 40 -54.76 -19.98 -20.83
N SER A 41 -53.45 -20.00 -21.06
CA SER A 41 -52.49 -20.74 -20.25
C SER A 41 -52.27 -20.10 -18.88
N GLU A 42 -52.25 -18.77 -18.83
CA GLU A 42 -52.19 -17.97 -17.61
C GLU A 42 -53.44 -18.18 -16.76
N ILE A 43 -54.64 -18.19 -17.38
CA ILE A 43 -55.89 -18.53 -16.68
C ILE A 43 -55.82 -19.96 -16.10
N GLN A 44 -55.32 -20.94 -16.84
CA GLN A 44 -55.20 -22.32 -16.33
C GLN A 44 -54.28 -22.42 -15.11
N GLU A 45 -53.16 -21.70 -15.13
CA GLU A 45 -52.22 -21.65 -14.01
C GLU A 45 -52.82 -20.89 -12.82
N LEU A 46 -53.48 -19.77 -13.06
CA LEU A 46 -54.20 -18.98 -12.05
C LEU A 46 -55.26 -19.82 -11.33
N LEU A 47 -56.08 -20.55 -12.09
CA LEU A 47 -57.15 -21.37 -11.53
C LEU A 47 -56.60 -22.54 -10.73
N THR A 48 -55.48 -23.12 -11.17
CA THR A 48 -54.83 -24.23 -10.45
C THR A 48 -54.19 -23.76 -9.16
N THR A 49 -53.45 -22.66 -9.19
CA THR A 49 -52.75 -22.11 -8.01
C THR A 49 -53.75 -21.59 -6.97
N ALA A 50 -54.82 -20.91 -7.40
CA ALA A 50 -55.88 -20.45 -6.51
C ALA A 50 -56.64 -21.60 -5.83
N LEU A 51 -56.76 -22.75 -6.51
CA LEU A 51 -57.41 -23.94 -5.98
C LEU A 51 -56.61 -24.60 -4.84
N VAL A 52 -55.29 -24.69 -5.00
CA VAL A 52 -54.45 -25.54 -4.16
C VAL A 52 -53.63 -24.73 -3.14
N SER A 53 -54.01 -23.47 -2.89
CA SER A 53 -53.27 -22.63 -1.95
C SER A 53 -53.48 -23.05 -0.50
N TRP A 54 -52.38 -23.16 0.24
CA TRP A 54 -52.37 -23.38 1.70
C TRP A 54 -52.87 -22.15 2.50
N LEU A 55 -53.02 -20.98 1.86
CA LEU A 55 -53.58 -19.77 2.45
C LEU A 55 -55.12 -19.72 2.36
N SER A 56 -55.75 -20.74 1.77
CA SER A 56 -57.21 -20.83 1.66
C SER A 56 -57.83 -21.16 3.02
N ALA A 57 -58.68 -20.28 3.53
CA ALA A 57 -59.38 -20.44 4.82
C ALA A 57 -60.52 -21.46 4.79
N LYS A 58 -60.76 -22.17 3.68
CA LYS A 58 -61.85 -23.14 3.64
C LYS A 58 -61.65 -24.19 4.73
N GLU A 59 -62.62 -24.26 5.62
CA GLU A 59 -62.78 -25.22 6.72
C GLU A 59 -62.96 -26.66 6.21
N ASP A 60 -62.14 -27.11 5.25
CA ASP A 60 -61.98 -28.53 5.00
C ASP A 60 -61.31 -29.10 6.25
N VAL A 61 -62.15 -29.57 7.18
CA VAL A 61 -61.84 -30.26 8.45
C VAL A 61 -60.76 -31.36 8.29
N ARG A 62 -60.50 -31.78 7.04
CA ARG A 62 -59.57 -32.84 6.66
C ARG A 62 -58.08 -32.48 6.75
N SER A 63 -57.70 -31.20 6.83
CA SER A 63 -56.29 -30.80 6.97
C SER A 63 -56.13 -29.59 7.90
N GLN A 64 -55.94 -29.83 9.19
CA GLN A 64 -55.54 -28.78 10.14
C GLN A 64 -54.10 -28.33 9.85
N VAL A 65 -53.94 -27.37 8.95
CA VAL A 65 -52.69 -26.65 8.70
C VAL A 65 -52.51 -25.62 9.83
N ASP A 66 -51.35 -25.62 10.47
CA ASP A 66 -51.03 -24.63 11.51
C ASP A 66 -50.88 -23.23 10.89
N LEU A 67 -51.14 -22.18 11.66
CA LEU A 67 -50.87 -20.81 11.18
C LEU A 67 -49.38 -20.46 11.28
N PRO A 68 -48.86 -19.62 10.35
CA PRO A 68 -47.55 -18.98 10.51
C PRO A 68 -47.44 -18.20 11.83
N CYS A 69 -46.23 -18.14 12.37
CA CYS A 69 -45.94 -17.45 13.63
C CYS A 69 -46.06 -15.91 13.51
N GLY A 70 -46.33 -15.26 14.64
CA GLY A 70 -46.41 -13.80 14.79
C GLY A 70 -47.80 -13.24 14.53
N ILE A 71 -47.92 -12.22 13.67
CA ILE A 71 -49.14 -11.44 13.48
C ILE A 71 -50.39 -12.28 13.12
N MET A 72 -50.23 -13.33 12.30
CA MET A 72 -51.34 -14.21 11.91
C MET A 72 -51.92 -15.02 13.07
N SER A 73 -51.13 -15.31 14.11
CA SER A 73 -51.58 -16.01 15.30
C SER A 73 -51.89 -15.09 16.48
N GLN A 74 -51.31 -13.89 16.54
CA GLN A 74 -51.32 -13.03 17.73
C GLN A 74 -52.07 -11.70 17.57
N MET A 75 -52.46 -11.28 16.36
CA MET A 75 -53.10 -9.97 16.16
C MET A 75 -54.33 -9.81 17.06
N ASN A 76 -54.44 -8.70 17.80
CA ASN A 76 -55.58 -8.38 18.66
C ASN A 76 -56.84 -8.07 17.83
N ASN A 77 -58.04 -8.18 18.41
CA ASN A 77 -59.29 -7.92 17.66
C ASN A 77 -59.35 -6.45 17.23
N VAL A 78 -59.30 -6.23 15.91
CA VAL A 78 -59.48 -4.91 15.31
C VAL A 78 -60.98 -4.64 15.26
N GLY A 79 -61.54 -4.12 16.36
CA GLY A 79 -62.94 -3.70 16.44
C GLY A 79 -63.24 -2.47 15.55
N PHE A 80 -62.19 -1.77 15.12
CA PHE A 80 -62.26 -0.54 14.33
C PHE A 80 -62.59 -0.80 12.85
N SER A 81 -63.15 0.21 12.19
CA SER A 81 -63.40 0.27 10.74
C SER A 81 -62.20 0.82 9.97
N THR A 82 -61.05 1.03 10.62
CA THR A 82 -59.87 1.68 10.02
C THR A 82 -58.60 0.98 10.49
N ALA A 83 -57.55 1.04 9.67
CA ALA A 83 -56.20 0.64 10.02
C ALA A 83 -55.23 1.79 9.78
N ILE A 84 -54.30 2.00 10.72
CA ILE A 84 -53.21 2.97 10.60
C ILE A 84 -51.89 2.23 10.68
N LEU A 85 -51.06 2.39 9.66
CA LEU A 85 -49.76 1.75 9.57
C LEU A 85 -48.66 2.81 9.64
N LEU A 86 -47.70 2.58 10.54
CA LEU A 86 -46.54 3.42 10.76
C LEU A 86 -45.28 2.67 10.34
N THR A 87 -44.54 3.23 9.37
CA THR A 87 -43.28 2.66 8.89
C THR A 87 -42.22 3.74 8.71
N PRO A 88 -40.93 3.49 9.00
CA PRO A 88 -39.89 4.50 8.89
C PRO A 88 -39.78 5.12 7.48
N VAL A 89 -39.52 6.42 7.43
CA VAL A 89 -39.28 7.18 6.19
C VAL A 89 -37.82 7.08 5.78
N ASP A 90 -37.56 6.68 4.53
CA ASP A 90 -36.29 6.94 3.87
C ASP A 90 -36.36 8.34 3.20
N PRO A 91 -35.63 9.35 3.72
CA PRO A 91 -35.70 10.70 3.18
C PRO A 91 -35.15 10.80 1.75
N THR A 92 -34.38 9.82 1.29
CA THR A 92 -33.75 9.83 -0.03
C THR A 92 -34.67 9.33 -1.16
N ALA A 93 -35.74 8.62 -0.80
CA ALA A 93 -36.65 7.99 -1.76
C ALA A 93 -38.09 7.97 -1.23
N LEU A 94 -38.75 9.13 -1.28
CA LEU A 94 -40.11 9.29 -0.79
C LEU A 94 -41.13 8.41 -1.54
N LEU A 95 -42.04 7.81 -0.79
CA LEU A 95 -43.13 6.99 -1.31
C LEU A 95 -44.30 7.86 -1.80
N ASP A 96 -45.11 7.34 -2.72
CA ASP A 96 -46.30 7.98 -3.26
C ASP A 96 -47.55 7.25 -2.75
N TYR A 97 -48.49 7.99 -2.18
CA TYR A 97 -49.71 7.44 -1.61
C TYR A 97 -50.60 6.76 -2.65
N ARG A 98 -50.56 7.22 -3.92
CA ARG A 98 -51.30 6.58 -5.00
C ARG A 98 -50.79 5.17 -5.30
N GLU A 99 -49.47 5.00 -5.28
CA GLU A 99 -48.82 3.70 -5.45
C GLU A 99 -49.15 2.77 -4.28
N VAL A 100 -49.14 3.28 -3.05
CA VAL A 100 -49.54 2.54 -1.84
C VAL A 100 -50.99 2.03 -1.95
N HIS A 101 -51.93 2.90 -2.34
CA HIS A 101 -53.32 2.50 -2.53
C HIS A 101 -53.49 1.47 -3.66
N GLN A 102 -52.76 1.60 -4.76
CA GLN A 102 -52.74 0.60 -5.82
C GLN A 102 -52.24 -0.76 -5.29
N MET A 103 -51.20 -0.77 -4.46
CA MET A 103 -50.66 -2.00 -3.86
C MET A 103 -51.65 -2.66 -2.91
N ILE A 104 -52.32 -1.89 -2.04
CA ILE A 104 -53.35 -2.42 -1.14
C ILE A 104 -54.46 -3.09 -1.95
N ARG A 105 -54.89 -2.45 -3.04
CA ARG A 105 -55.91 -2.99 -3.97
C ARG A 105 -55.45 -4.31 -4.60
N GLU A 106 -54.23 -4.35 -5.14
CA GLU A 106 -53.67 -5.54 -5.80
C GLU A 106 -53.45 -6.70 -4.82
N LEU A 107 -52.94 -6.42 -3.61
CA LEU A 107 -52.80 -7.43 -2.55
C LEU A 107 -54.16 -7.93 -2.07
N ALA A 108 -55.16 -7.07 -1.92
CA ALA A 108 -56.51 -7.48 -1.53
C ALA A 108 -57.10 -8.46 -2.56
N ILE A 109 -57.00 -8.16 -3.85
CA ILE A 109 -57.46 -9.07 -4.91
C ILE A 109 -56.67 -10.39 -4.87
N GLY A 110 -55.34 -10.32 -4.81
CA GLY A 110 -54.47 -11.50 -4.80
C GLY A 110 -54.72 -12.43 -3.60
N ILE A 111 -54.83 -11.87 -2.39
CA ILE A 111 -54.97 -12.63 -1.14
C ILE A 111 -56.41 -13.12 -0.93
N TYR A 112 -57.43 -12.29 -1.17
CA TYR A 112 -58.82 -12.62 -0.82
C TYR A 112 -59.53 -13.43 -1.90
N CYS A 113 -59.23 -13.19 -3.18
CA CYS A 113 -59.90 -13.87 -4.29
C CYS A 113 -59.07 -14.99 -4.90
N LEU A 114 -57.74 -14.81 -4.98
CA LEU A 114 -56.86 -15.74 -5.69
C LEU A 114 -55.96 -16.56 -4.77
N ASN A 115 -55.98 -16.30 -3.46
CA ASN A 115 -55.15 -16.95 -2.44
C ASN A 115 -53.64 -16.98 -2.79
N GLN A 116 -53.13 -15.90 -3.38
CA GLN A 116 -51.74 -15.77 -3.83
C GLN A 116 -51.08 -14.55 -3.18
N ILE A 117 -49.80 -14.70 -2.84
CA ILE A 117 -48.94 -13.61 -2.40
C ILE A 117 -47.94 -13.25 -3.50
N PRO A 118 -47.39 -12.02 -3.52
CA PRO A 118 -46.42 -11.63 -4.55
C PRO A 118 -45.11 -12.40 -4.38
N SER A 119 -44.48 -12.73 -5.50
CA SER A 119 -43.10 -13.23 -5.59
C SER A 119 -42.66 -13.14 -7.05
N ILE A 120 -41.36 -13.30 -7.31
CA ILE A 120 -40.85 -13.47 -8.68
C ILE A 120 -39.75 -14.51 -8.70
N SER A 121 -39.74 -15.34 -9.75
CA SER A 121 -38.62 -16.22 -10.10
C SER A 121 -38.30 -16.06 -11.58
N LEU A 122 -37.02 -15.90 -11.92
CA LEU A 122 -36.54 -15.87 -13.31
C LEU A 122 -36.07 -17.26 -13.72
N GLU A 123 -36.66 -17.78 -14.80
CA GLU A 123 -36.36 -19.14 -15.29
C GLU A 123 -36.00 -19.19 -16.75
N ALA A 124 -34.94 -19.96 -17.04
CA ALA A 124 -34.45 -20.19 -18.39
C ALA A 124 -35.48 -20.93 -19.27
N ASN A 125 -35.80 -20.33 -20.40
CA ASN A 125 -36.44 -20.99 -21.53
C ASN A 125 -35.40 -21.77 -22.36
N TYR A 126 -35.86 -22.54 -23.33
CA TYR A 126 -35.00 -23.38 -24.19
C TYR A 126 -34.04 -22.57 -25.08
N ASP A 127 -34.42 -21.34 -25.42
CA ASP A 127 -33.68 -20.38 -26.23
C ASP A 127 -32.89 -19.38 -25.37
N GLN A 128 -32.67 -19.67 -24.09
CA GLN A 128 -31.96 -18.82 -23.12
C GLN A 128 -32.63 -17.48 -22.78
N SER A 129 -33.83 -17.19 -23.28
CA SER A 129 -34.64 -16.11 -22.68
C SER A 129 -35.05 -16.46 -21.25
N SER A 130 -35.42 -15.46 -20.45
CA SER A 130 -35.83 -15.66 -19.06
C SER A 130 -37.30 -15.33 -18.86
N SER A 131 -38.08 -16.32 -18.46
CA SER A 131 -39.47 -16.13 -18.06
C SER A 131 -39.57 -15.42 -16.71
N CYS A 132 -40.38 -14.37 -16.62
CA CYS A 132 -40.74 -13.72 -15.36
C CYS A 132 -41.88 -14.50 -14.70
N GLN A 133 -41.57 -15.49 -13.86
CA GLN A 133 -42.59 -16.25 -13.14
C GLN A 133 -43.10 -15.46 -11.94
N LEU A 134 -44.17 -14.71 -12.16
CA LEU A 134 -44.99 -14.12 -11.12
C LEU A 134 -46.16 -15.06 -10.81
N PRO A 135 -46.64 -15.13 -9.56
CA PRO A 135 -47.94 -15.68 -9.27
C PRO A 135 -48.99 -14.95 -10.12
N PRO A 136 -49.87 -15.65 -10.86
CA PRO A 136 -50.76 -15.03 -11.85
C PRO A 136 -51.61 -13.86 -11.33
N ALA A 137 -51.91 -13.81 -10.03
CA ALA A 137 -52.58 -12.68 -9.40
C ALA A 137 -51.87 -11.32 -9.61
N TYR A 138 -50.56 -11.34 -9.87
CA TYR A 138 -49.71 -10.16 -10.03
C TYR A 138 -49.23 -9.95 -11.46
N TYR A 139 -49.90 -10.55 -12.44
CA TYR A 139 -49.75 -10.17 -13.85
C TYR A 139 -50.48 -8.86 -14.13
N ASP A 140 -49.81 -7.97 -14.87
CA ASP A 140 -50.29 -6.62 -15.18
C ASP A 140 -50.76 -5.89 -13.92
N THR A 141 -49.87 -5.85 -12.93
CA THR A 141 -50.02 -5.14 -11.67
C THR A 141 -48.79 -4.30 -11.39
N ARG A 142 -48.97 -3.25 -10.59
CA ARG A 142 -47.87 -2.39 -10.18
C ARG A 142 -46.86 -3.13 -9.31
N ILE A 143 -47.34 -3.99 -8.41
CA ILE A 143 -46.49 -4.89 -7.63
C ILE A 143 -45.63 -5.76 -8.54
N GLY A 144 -46.22 -6.37 -9.57
CA GLY A 144 -45.50 -7.19 -10.54
C GLY A 144 -44.42 -6.41 -11.29
N GLN A 145 -44.70 -5.16 -11.69
CA GLN A 145 -43.71 -4.30 -12.34
C GLN A 145 -42.52 -3.98 -11.43
N ILE A 146 -42.79 -3.70 -10.15
CA ILE A 146 -41.75 -3.36 -9.16
C ILE A 146 -40.86 -4.57 -8.88
N LEU A 147 -41.46 -5.76 -8.71
CA LEU A 147 -40.72 -7.01 -8.53
C LEU A 147 -39.78 -7.27 -9.73
N ILE A 148 -40.29 -7.16 -10.96
CA ILE A 148 -39.48 -7.34 -12.18
C ILE A 148 -38.35 -6.30 -12.24
N ASN A 149 -38.63 -5.03 -11.95
CA ASN A 149 -37.63 -3.97 -12.07
C ASN A 149 -36.48 -4.15 -11.08
N ILE A 150 -36.80 -4.44 -9.82
CA ILE A 150 -35.81 -4.62 -8.75
C ILE A 150 -34.99 -5.88 -9.00
N ASP A 151 -35.64 -7.01 -9.33
CA ASP A 151 -34.90 -8.24 -9.61
C ASP A 151 -34.03 -8.10 -10.87
N TYR A 152 -34.52 -7.45 -11.91
CA TYR A 152 -33.73 -7.16 -13.11
C TYR A 152 -32.51 -6.31 -12.80
N MET A 153 -32.64 -5.25 -12.00
CA MET A 153 -31.50 -4.42 -11.60
C MET A 153 -30.45 -5.23 -10.85
N LEU A 154 -30.89 -6.12 -9.96
CA LEU A 154 -29.98 -7.03 -9.26
C LEU A 154 -29.19 -7.89 -10.24
N LYS A 155 -29.84 -8.43 -11.28
CA LYS A 155 -29.16 -9.23 -12.32
C LYS A 155 -28.28 -8.38 -13.23
N ALA A 156 -28.68 -7.15 -13.52
CA ALA A 156 -27.90 -6.22 -14.32
C ALA A 156 -26.56 -5.89 -13.64
N LEU A 157 -26.57 -5.65 -12.33
CA LEU A 157 -25.35 -5.42 -11.54
C LEU A 157 -24.50 -6.69 -11.38
N TRP A 158 -25.14 -7.87 -11.32
CA TRP A 158 -24.41 -9.12 -11.18
C TRP A 158 -23.68 -9.53 -12.47
N HIS A 159 -24.28 -9.27 -13.64
CA HIS A 159 -23.67 -9.59 -14.94
C HIS A 159 -22.95 -8.39 -15.59
N GLY A 160 -23.13 -7.16 -15.10
CA GLY A 160 -22.57 -5.95 -15.73
C GLY A 160 -23.29 -5.52 -17.01
N ILE A 161 -24.51 -6.01 -17.25
CA ILE A 161 -25.25 -5.84 -18.50
C ILE A 161 -26.58 -5.19 -18.19
N TYR A 162 -26.93 -4.12 -18.91
CA TYR A 162 -28.18 -3.41 -18.70
C TYR A 162 -28.88 -3.10 -20.03
N MET A 163 -30.20 -3.20 -20.01
CA MET A 163 -31.08 -2.79 -21.10
C MET A 163 -32.28 -2.02 -20.51
N PRO A 164 -32.52 -0.75 -20.91
CA PRO A 164 -33.64 0.04 -20.43
C PRO A 164 -34.98 -0.64 -20.71
N LYS A 165 -35.94 -0.54 -19.78
CA LYS A 165 -37.24 -1.24 -19.85
C LYS A 165 -37.96 -1.07 -21.19
N GLU A 166 -38.04 0.15 -21.71
CA GLU A 166 -38.74 0.46 -22.98
C GLU A 166 -38.12 -0.28 -24.17
N LYS A 167 -36.80 -0.23 -24.28
CA LYS A 167 -36.04 -0.92 -25.33
C LYS A 167 -36.10 -2.43 -25.16
N ARG A 168 -36.01 -2.90 -23.92
CA ARG A 168 -36.07 -4.31 -23.54
C ARG A 168 -37.40 -4.94 -23.92
N ALA A 169 -38.52 -4.29 -23.60
CA ALA A 169 -39.86 -4.77 -23.94
C ALA A 169 -40.02 -4.93 -25.46
N ARG A 170 -39.65 -3.89 -26.23
CA ARG A 170 -39.70 -3.92 -27.70
C ARG A 170 -38.80 -5.01 -28.30
N PHE A 171 -37.60 -5.19 -27.74
CA PHE A 171 -36.66 -6.19 -28.22
C PHE A 171 -37.12 -7.62 -27.90
N SER A 172 -37.72 -7.84 -26.73
CA SER A 172 -38.26 -9.14 -26.30
C SER A 172 -39.28 -9.72 -27.29
N GLU A 173 -40.03 -8.87 -27.98
CA GLU A 173 -41.00 -9.28 -29.01
C GLU A 173 -40.36 -9.67 -30.35
N LEU A 174 -39.21 -9.10 -30.69
CA LEU A 174 -38.62 -9.18 -32.04
C LEU A 174 -37.38 -10.08 -32.12
N TRP A 175 -36.64 -10.26 -31.01
CA TRP A 175 -35.30 -10.86 -31.04
C TRP A 175 -35.29 -12.28 -31.63
N ARG A 176 -36.32 -13.10 -31.40
CA ARG A 176 -36.41 -14.45 -31.97
C ARG A 176 -36.43 -14.45 -33.49
N ALA A 177 -37.13 -13.48 -34.09
CA ALA A 177 -37.20 -13.32 -35.54
C ALA A 177 -35.90 -12.70 -36.10
N ILE A 178 -35.30 -11.76 -35.37
CA ILE A 178 -34.02 -11.14 -35.74
C ILE A 178 -32.88 -12.19 -35.78
N MET A 179 -32.89 -13.11 -34.83
CA MET A 179 -31.87 -14.13 -34.64
C MET A 179 -32.12 -15.43 -35.42
N ASP A 180 -33.29 -15.57 -36.04
CA ASP A 180 -33.78 -16.80 -36.68
C ASP A 180 -33.61 -18.03 -35.78
N ILE A 181 -34.24 -18.00 -34.60
CA ILE A 181 -34.09 -19.05 -33.58
C ILE A 181 -34.77 -20.35 -34.05
N ASP A 182 -34.00 -21.42 -34.10
CA ASP A 182 -34.49 -22.75 -34.47
C ASP A 182 -35.30 -23.44 -33.35
N PRO A 183 -35.96 -24.59 -33.62
CA PRO A 183 -36.72 -25.33 -32.60
C PRO A 183 -35.89 -25.88 -31.42
N ASP A 184 -34.56 -25.87 -31.51
CA ASP A 184 -33.62 -26.26 -30.47
C ASP A 184 -33.10 -25.04 -29.67
N GLY A 185 -33.53 -23.82 -30.01
CA GLY A 185 -33.18 -22.58 -29.31
C GLY A 185 -31.87 -21.95 -29.77
N LYS A 186 -31.31 -22.39 -30.91
CA LYS A 186 -30.06 -21.88 -31.45
C LYS A 186 -30.30 -20.83 -32.55
N PRO A 187 -29.45 -19.79 -32.63
CA PRO A 187 -29.56 -18.78 -33.66
C PRO A 187 -29.06 -19.33 -35.00
N GLN A 188 -29.81 -19.09 -36.08
CA GLN A 188 -29.44 -19.47 -37.46
C GLN A 188 -29.00 -18.26 -38.31
N THR A 189 -28.97 -17.06 -37.71
CA THR A 189 -28.52 -15.85 -38.39
C THR A 189 -27.02 -15.85 -38.67
N ASN A 190 -26.64 -15.33 -39.86
CA ASN A 190 -25.24 -15.04 -40.21
C ASN A 190 -24.77 -13.66 -39.72
N LYS A 191 -25.67 -12.89 -39.09
CA LYS A 191 -25.36 -11.55 -38.60
C LYS A 191 -24.52 -11.59 -37.33
N ASP A 192 -23.82 -10.49 -37.06
CA ASP A 192 -23.17 -10.30 -35.76
C ASP A 192 -24.23 -10.13 -34.66
N ILE A 193 -24.32 -11.17 -33.83
CA ILE A 193 -25.28 -11.27 -32.72
C ILE A 193 -25.11 -10.10 -31.76
N PHE A 194 -23.86 -9.77 -31.39
CA PHE A 194 -23.63 -8.71 -30.41
C PHE A 194 -24.03 -7.34 -30.96
N SER A 195 -23.74 -7.07 -32.24
CA SER A 195 -24.15 -5.82 -32.90
C SER A 195 -25.67 -5.63 -32.88
N GLU A 196 -26.44 -6.69 -33.12
CA GLU A 196 -27.92 -6.63 -33.08
C GLU A 196 -28.41 -6.30 -31.66
N PHE A 197 -27.91 -6.98 -30.63
CA PHE A 197 -28.27 -6.73 -29.22
C PHE A 197 -27.87 -5.31 -28.77
N SER A 198 -26.67 -4.85 -29.16
CA SER A 198 -26.21 -3.51 -28.81
C SER A 198 -27.03 -2.42 -29.50
N SER A 199 -27.38 -2.62 -30.78
CA SER A 199 -28.26 -1.71 -31.52
C SER A 199 -29.68 -1.65 -30.92
N ALA A 200 -30.15 -2.76 -30.34
CA ALA A 200 -31.41 -2.82 -29.61
C ALA A 200 -31.36 -2.09 -28.26
N GLY A 201 -30.17 -1.74 -27.75
CA GLY A 201 -29.97 -0.97 -26.53
C GLY A 201 -29.35 -1.72 -25.36
N LEU A 202 -28.76 -2.89 -25.59
CA LEU A 202 -27.95 -3.58 -24.59
C LEU A 202 -26.61 -2.85 -24.42
N THR A 203 -26.27 -2.50 -23.20
CA THR A 203 -25.06 -1.74 -22.85
C THR A 203 -24.38 -2.30 -21.60
N ASP A 204 -23.08 -2.06 -21.48
CA ASP A 204 -22.35 -2.24 -20.21
C ASP A 204 -22.95 -1.29 -19.16
N ILE A 205 -23.25 -1.82 -17.97
CA ILE A 205 -23.81 -1.05 -16.86
C ILE A 205 -22.86 0.07 -16.39
N THR A 206 -21.55 -0.07 -16.58
CA THR A 206 -20.55 0.94 -16.20
C THR A 206 -20.56 2.19 -17.08
N LYS A 207 -21.32 2.17 -18.19
CA LYS A 207 -21.63 3.39 -18.96
C LYS A 207 -22.63 4.30 -18.25
N ASP A 208 -23.36 3.76 -17.28
CA ASP A 208 -24.21 4.54 -16.40
C ASP A 208 -23.33 5.27 -15.36
N PRO A 209 -23.45 6.60 -15.22
CA PRO A 209 -22.63 7.39 -14.30
C PRO A 209 -22.76 6.94 -12.84
N ASP A 210 -23.88 6.33 -12.43
CA ASP A 210 -24.04 5.81 -11.07
C ASP A 210 -23.11 4.59 -10.79
N PHE A 211 -22.64 3.90 -11.84
CA PHE A 211 -21.92 2.62 -11.75
C PHE A 211 -20.56 2.59 -12.47
N ASN A 212 -20.01 3.74 -12.83
CA ASN A 212 -18.74 3.87 -13.58
C ASN A 212 -17.55 3.07 -13.00
N GLU A 213 -17.43 3.04 -11.67
CA GLU A 213 -16.29 2.49 -10.91
C GLU A 213 -16.65 1.20 -10.13
N ILE A 214 -17.84 0.63 -10.33
CA ILE A 214 -18.35 -0.49 -9.52
C ILE A 214 -17.42 -1.72 -9.49
N TYR A 215 -16.71 -2.00 -10.60
CA TYR A 215 -15.81 -3.16 -10.74
C TYR A 215 -14.33 -2.78 -10.66
N ASP A 216 -14.00 -1.51 -10.41
CA ASP A 216 -12.61 -1.04 -10.33
C ASP A 216 -12.02 -1.26 -8.91
N GLU A 217 -12.89 -1.45 -7.91
CA GLU A 217 -12.49 -1.72 -6.52
C GLU A 217 -12.09 -3.20 -6.32
N ASP A 218 -10.87 -3.43 -5.81
CA ASP A 218 -10.47 -4.76 -5.36
C ASP A 218 -11.06 -5.06 -3.97
N VAL A 219 -12.16 -5.79 -3.96
CA VAL A 219 -12.85 -6.22 -2.73
C VAL A 219 -12.25 -7.52 -2.17
N ASN A 220 -11.33 -8.14 -2.91
CA ASN A 220 -10.69 -9.37 -2.49
C ASN A 220 -9.53 -9.07 -1.53
N GLU A 221 -9.86 -9.05 -0.25
CA GLU A 221 -8.86 -8.88 0.82
C GLU A 221 -8.07 -10.18 1.11
N ASP A 222 -8.41 -11.32 0.49
CA ASP A 222 -7.63 -12.55 0.57
C ASP A 222 -6.69 -12.64 -0.64
N PRO A 223 -5.41 -12.28 -0.46
CA PRO A 223 -4.49 -12.22 -1.56
C PRO A 223 -3.93 -13.60 -1.95
N THR A 224 -4.33 -14.67 -1.26
CA THR A 224 -4.02 -16.05 -1.65
C THR A 224 -5.06 -16.64 -2.60
N TYR A 225 -6.22 -16.01 -2.69
CA TYR A 225 -7.31 -16.39 -3.57
C TYR A 225 -7.33 -15.47 -4.78
N ASP A 226 -7.31 -16.02 -5.98
CA ASP A 226 -7.51 -15.25 -7.21
C ASP A 226 -8.81 -15.74 -7.89
N PRO A 227 -9.93 -15.00 -7.72
CA PRO A 227 -11.20 -15.38 -8.34
C PRO A 227 -11.14 -15.34 -9.87
N ASN A 228 -10.19 -14.62 -10.46
CA ASN A 228 -10.05 -14.47 -11.91
C ASN A 228 -9.02 -15.44 -12.51
N SER A 229 -8.44 -16.34 -11.70
CA SER A 229 -7.58 -17.40 -12.21
C SER A 229 -8.34 -18.33 -13.17
N PRO A 230 -7.67 -18.89 -14.21
CA PRO A 230 -8.31 -19.80 -15.16
C PRO A 230 -8.95 -21.04 -14.51
N GLU A 231 -8.40 -21.50 -13.39
CA GLU A 231 -8.93 -22.63 -12.64
C GLU A 231 -10.25 -22.27 -11.94
N GLU A 232 -10.27 -21.17 -11.17
CA GLU A 232 -11.46 -20.73 -10.43
C GLU A 232 -12.60 -20.32 -11.37
N THR A 233 -12.27 -19.68 -12.50
CA THR A 233 -13.25 -19.33 -13.54
C THR A 233 -13.84 -20.57 -14.19
N ALA A 234 -13.03 -21.58 -14.52
CA ALA A 234 -13.52 -22.84 -15.09
C ALA A 234 -14.44 -23.60 -14.12
N VAL A 235 -14.09 -23.66 -12.83
CA VAL A 235 -14.93 -24.29 -11.81
C VAL A 235 -16.24 -23.53 -11.64
N PHE A 236 -16.21 -22.20 -11.54
CA PHE A 236 -17.41 -21.39 -11.40
C PHE A 236 -18.35 -21.53 -12.61
N MET A 237 -17.82 -21.41 -13.83
CA MET A 237 -18.62 -21.49 -15.06
C MET A 237 -19.25 -22.87 -15.27
N LYS A 238 -18.66 -23.95 -14.72
CA LYS A 238 -19.27 -25.30 -14.74
C LYS A 238 -20.62 -25.34 -14.02
N TYR A 239 -20.84 -24.50 -13.00
CA TYR A 239 -22.05 -24.50 -12.18
C TYR A 239 -22.91 -23.23 -12.34
N ALA A 240 -22.50 -22.28 -13.19
CA ALA A 240 -23.11 -20.97 -13.32
C ALA A 240 -24.63 -21.01 -13.62
N GLU A 241 -25.12 -21.99 -14.38
CA GLU A 241 -26.55 -22.14 -14.71
C GLU A 241 -27.42 -22.56 -13.51
N ASN A 242 -26.80 -23.02 -12.42
CA ASN A 242 -27.49 -23.53 -11.23
C ASN A 242 -27.37 -22.61 -10.02
N ILE A 243 -26.59 -21.54 -10.14
CA ILE A 243 -26.42 -20.53 -9.10
C ILE A 243 -27.53 -19.50 -9.24
N MET A 244 -27.92 -18.82 -8.17
CA MET A 244 -28.80 -17.67 -8.23
C MET A 244 -28.53 -16.66 -7.13
N LEU A 245 -28.91 -15.41 -7.38
CA LEU A 245 -29.05 -14.36 -6.37
C LEU A 245 -30.52 -13.99 -6.20
N LYS A 246 -30.98 -13.90 -4.95
CA LYS A 246 -32.36 -13.59 -4.61
C LYS A 246 -32.50 -12.64 -3.42
N LEU A 247 -33.57 -11.86 -3.42
CA LEU A 247 -33.92 -10.98 -2.30
C LEU A 247 -35.03 -11.62 -1.49
N THR A 248 -34.86 -11.62 -0.18
CA THR A 248 -35.90 -12.09 0.73
C THR A 248 -36.25 -10.98 1.71
N PHE A 249 -37.48 -10.51 1.67
CA PHE A 249 -37.97 -9.48 2.58
C PHE A 249 -38.55 -10.13 3.84
N SER A 250 -38.26 -9.55 5.00
CA SER A 250 -38.75 -10.04 6.29
C SER A 250 -39.09 -8.90 7.23
N THR A 251 -40.21 -9.04 7.94
CA THR A 251 -40.55 -8.12 9.03
C THR A 251 -39.66 -8.39 10.24
N THR A 252 -39.00 -7.35 10.76
CA THR A 252 -38.03 -7.44 11.87
C THR A 252 -38.64 -7.06 13.21
N GLN A 253 -39.61 -6.15 13.22
CA GLN A 253 -40.32 -5.74 14.43
C GLN A 253 -41.78 -5.42 14.09
N ILE A 254 -42.70 -5.76 15.00
CA ILE A 254 -44.11 -5.40 14.93
C ILE A 254 -44.57 -4.97 16.31
N GLN A 255 -45.15 -3.78 16.38
CA GLN A 255 -45.87 -3.29 17.55
C GLN A 255 -47.32 -3.01 17.18
N GLN A 256 -48.22 -3.25 18.12
CA GLN A 256 -49.64 -2.95 17.98
C GLN A 256 -50.15 -2.15 19.17
N TYR A 257 -50.98 -1.14 18.88
CA TYR A 257 -51.87 -0.50 19.86
C TYR A 257 -53.20 -0.18 19.18
N GLU A 258 -54.28 -0.82 19.63
CA GLU A 258 -55.60 -0.72 19.00
C GLU A 258 -55.56 -1.03 17.48
N ASN A 259 -55.89 -0.04 16.65
CA ASN A 259 -55.85 -0.10 15.18
C ASN A 259 -54.58 0.49 14.55
N VAL A 260 -53.60 0.86 15.37
CA VAL A 260 -52.30 1.37 14.94
C VAL A 260 -51.26 0.26 14.99
N PHE A 261 -50.53 0.09 13.88
CA PHE A 261 -49.45 -0.88 13.75
C PHE A 261 -48.16 -0.17 13.38
N ILE A 262 -47.10 -0.38 14.16
CA ILE A 262 -45.76 0.11 13.84
C ILE A 262 -44.93 -1.09 13.45
N PHE A 263 -44.22 -0.99 12.35
CA PHE A 263 -43.39 -2.10 11.89
C PHE A 263 -42.10 -1.62 11.25
N GLU A 264 -41.08 -2.46 11.38
CA GLU A 264 -39.83 -2.34 10.64
C GLU A 264 -39.63 -3.60 9.79
N THR A 265 -39.12 -3.41 8.57
CA THR A 265 -38.85 -4.49 7.63
C THR A 265 -37.47 -4.35 7.03
N GLY A 266 -36.78 -5.47 6.87
CA GLY A 266 -35.50 -5.58 6.17
C GLY A 266 -35.58 -6.49 4.97
N TYR A 267 -34.48 -6.58 4.23
CA TYR A 267 -34.29 -7.58 3.20
C TYR A 267 -32.91 -8.21 3.31
N TRP A 268 -32.80 -9.44 2.80
CA TRP A 268 -31.57 -10.21 2.76
C TRP A 268 -31.25 -10.56 1.32
N LEU A 269 -30.04 -10.23 0.86
CA LEU A 269 -29.53 -10.73 -0.41
C LEU A 269 -28.91 -12.10 -0.15
N THR A 270 -29.51 -13.16 -0.66
CA THR A 270 -29.02 -14.53 -0.50
C THR A 270 -28.63 -15.11 -1.85
N ASN A 271 -27.66 -16.02 -1.84
CA ASN A 271 -27.32 -16.82 -2.98
C ASN A 271 -27.75 -18.27 -2.73
N ALA A 272 -28.10 -19.00 -3.79
CA ALA A 272 -28.44 -20.41 -3.68
C ALA A 272 -27.87 -21.17 -4.87
N ILE A 273 -27.47 -22.41 -4.63
CA ILE A 273 -27.00 -23.32 -5.67
C ILE A 273 -27.97 -24.49 -5.73
N LYS A 274 -28.73 -24.58 -6.84
CA LYS A 274 -29.76 -25.60 -7.10
C LYS A 274 -29.14 -26.96 -7.48
N TYR A 275 -28.20 -27.44 -6.67
CA TYR A 275 -27.67 -28.81 -6.74
C TYR A 275 -27.68 -29.44 -5.36
N ASN A 276 -28.08 -30.71 -5.31
CA ASN A 276 -27.92 -31.50 -4.09
C ASN A 276 -26.45 -31.98 -3.95
N GLN A 277 -26.16 -32.57 -2.80
CA GLN A 277 -24.81 -33.02 -2.42
C GLN A 277 -24.27 -34.16 -3.29
N ASP A 278 -25.12 -34.85 -4.05
CA ASP A 278 -24.68 -35.93 -4.94
C ASP A 278 -24.02 -35.37 -6.21
N TYR A 279 -24.31 -34.13 -6.58
CA TYR A 279 -23.77 -33.45 -7.77
C TYR A 279 -22.74 -32.37 -7.45
N LEU A 280 -22.74 -31.87 -6.22
CA LEU A 280 -21.82 -30.83 -5.75
C LEU A 280 -21.23 -31.23 -4.41
N ASP A 281 -19.93 -31.55 -4.40
CA ASP A 281 -19.21 -31.85 -3.17
C ASP A 281 -18.99 -30.59 -2.32
N ILE A 282 -18.75 -30.80 -1.03
CA ILE A 282 -18.62 -29.73 -0.02
C ILE A 282 -17.46 -28.78 -0.34
N CYS A 283 -16.32 -29.29 -0.81
CA CYS A 283 -15.15 -28.46 -1.10
C CYS A 283 -15.43 -27.55 -2.30
N THR A 284 -16.05 -28.08 -3.35
CA THR A 284 -16.47 -27.28 -4.50
C THR A 284 -17.54 -26.26 -4.11
N TYR A 285 -18.50 -26.62 -3.25
CA TYR A 285 -19.48 -25.66 -2.73
C TYR A 285 -18.82 -24.47 -2.03
N GLN A 286 -17.87 -24.72 -1.14
CA GLN A 286 -17.15 -23.66 -0.41
C GLN A 286 -16.38 -22.73 -1.36
N ARG A 287 -15.72 -23.27 -2.41
CA ARG A 287 -15.06 -22.47 -3.45
C ARG A 287 -16.04 -21.55 -4.18
N LEU A 288 -17.20 -22.08 -4.58
CA LEU A 288 -18.26 -21.29 -5.22
C LEU A 288 -18.78 -20.20 -4.28
N GLN A 289 -18.96 -20.52 -2.99
CA GLN A 289 -19.42 -19.56 -1.99
C GLN A 289 -18.41 -18.42 -1.77
N GLN A 290 -17.11 -18.73 -1.74
CA GLN A 290 -16.06 -17.71 -1.61
C GLN A 290 -16.12 -16.70 -2.77
N ARG A 291 -16.31 -17.18 -4.01
CA ARG A 291 -16.51 -16.29 -5.17
C ARG A 291 -17.80 -15.49 -5.08
N LEU A 292 -18.91 -16.14 -4.74
CA LEU A 292 -20.23 -15.49 -4.65
C LEU A 292 -20.28 -14.44 -3.54
N TYR A 293 -19.55 -14.64 -2.44
CA TYR A 293 -19.39 -13.66 -1.37
C TYR A 293 -18.81 -12.33 -1.90
N LEU A 294 -17.72 -12.39 -2.69
CA LEU A 294 -17.11 -11.19 -3.29
C LEU A 294 -18.10 -10.46 -4.20
N GLN A 295 -18.81 -11.21 -5.06
CA GLN A 295 -19.82 -10.66 -5.96
C GLN A 295 -20.97 -10.02 -5.20
N LYS A 296 -21.48 -10.70 -4.16
CA LYS A 296 -22.53 -10.22 -3.28
C LYS A 296 -22.13 -8.95 -2.54
N LYS A 297 -20.89 -8.85 -2.02
CA LYS A 297 -20.37 -7.66 -1.33
C LYS A 297 -20.34 -6.43 -2.25
N ILE A 298 -19.89 -6.59 -3.51
CA ILE A 298 -19.92 -5.51 -4.53
C ILE A 298 -21.35 -5.07 -4.80
N ILE A 299 -22.26 -6.03 -5.02
CA ILE A 299 -23.67 -5.75 -5.33
C ILE A 299 -24.35 -5.05 -4.15
N GLN A 300 -24.21 -5.55 -2.92
CA GLN A 300 -24.82 -4.94 -1.73
C GLN A 300 -24.42 -3.48 -1.55
N LYS A 301 -23.15 -3.14 -1.82
CA LYS A 301 -22.64 -1.76 -1.73
C LYS A 301 -23.28 -0.81 -2.76
N HIS A 302 -23.72 -1.33 -3.91
CA HIS A 302 -24.15 -0.52 -5.06
C HIS A 302 -25.64 -0.63 -5.40
N PHE A 303 -26.34 -1.62 -4.86
CA PHE A 303 -27.71 -1.97 -5.26
C PHE A 303 -28.70 -0.81 -5.13
N GLU A 304 -28.58 -0.01 -4.08
CA GLU A 304 -29.48 1.09 -3.76
C GLU A 304 -29.03 2.46 -4.31
N LYS A 305 -28.06 2.53 -5.24
CA LYS A 305 -27.60 3.84 -5.77
C LYS A 305 -28.73 4.61 -6.46
N LYS A 306 -29.48 3.92 -7.32
CA LYS A 306 -30.58 4.51 -8.09
C LYS A 306 -31.81 4.83 -7.23
N LYS A 307 -32.36 6.05 -7.40
CA LYS A 307 -33.51 6.54 -6.61
C LYS A 307 -34.78 5.72 -6.81
N ASP A 308 -35.06 5.30 -8.04
CA ASP A 308 -36.22 4.47 -8.38
C ASP A 308 -36.12 3.07 -7.76
N ILE A 309 -34.91 2.51 -7.65
CA ILE A 309 -34.65 1.23 -6.97
C ILE A 309 -34.88 1.37 -5.46
N ARG A 310 -34.34 2.39 -4.81
CA ARG A 310 -34.61 2.68 -3.38
C ARG A 310 -36.10 2.82 -3.09
N ARG A 311 -36.80 3.61 -3.92
CA ARG A 311 -38.26 3.76 -3.80
C ARG A 311 -38.99 2.43 -3.97
N GLY A 312 -38.57 1.63 -4.95
CA GLY A 312 -39.07 0.28 -5.16
C GLY A 312 -38.87 -0.62 -3.93
N ILE A 313 -37.69 -0.60 -3.32
CA ILE A 313 -37.37 -1.33 -2.09
C ILE A 313 -38.26 -0.86 -0.94
N GLY A 314 -38.50 0.45 -0.81
CA GLY A 314 -39.45 1.01 0.17
C GLY A 314 -40.87 0.47 -0.01
N TYR A 315 -41.34 0.32 -1.25
CA TYR A 315 -42.61 -0.35 -1.52
C TYR A 315 -42.60 -1.84 -1.19
N LEU A 316 -41.53 -2.57 -1.53
CA LEU A 316 -41.43 -4.00 -1.19
C LEU A 316 -41.38 -4.21 0.34
N LYS A 317 -40.72 -3.32 1.08
CA LYS A 317 -40.74 -3.28 2.55
C LYS A 317 -42.17 -3.15 3.11
N LEU A 318 -42.95 -2.22 2.57
CA LEU A 318 -44.37 -2.08 2.92
C LEU A 318 -45.19 -3.33 2.55
N ILE A 319 -45.01 -3.86 1.35
CA ILE A 319 -45.68 -5.08 0.88
C ILE A 319 -45.37 -6.27 1.80
N CYS A 320 -44.12 -6.41 2.26
CA CYS A 320 -43.70 -7.48 3.16
C CYS A 320 -44.52 -7.52 4.45
N PHE A 321 -44.86 -6.36 5.02
CA PHE A 321 -45.73 -6.29 6.20
C PHE A 321 -47.22 -6.47 5.83
N LEU A 322 -47.66 -5.85 4.73
CA LEU A 322 -49.05 -5.91 4.30
C LEU A 322 -49.52 -7.33 3.99
N ILE A 323 -48.65 -8.22 3.47
CA ILE A 323 -49.02 -9.61 3.18
C ILE A 323 -49.56 -10.35 4.42
N PRO A 324 -48.77 -10.57 5.49
CA PRO A 324 -49.26 -11.27 6.67
C PRO A 324 -50.32 -10.44 7.42
N PHE A 325 -50.28 -9.10 7.36
CA PHE A 325 -51.32 -8.25 7.93
C PHE A 325 -52.70 -8.48 7.29
N LEU A 326 -52.77 -8.45 5.96
CA LEU A 326 -54.01 -8.69 5.21
C LEU A 326 -54.49 -10.14 5.35
N LEU A 327 -53.59 -11.12 5.42
CA LEU A 327 -53.95 -12.50 5.75
C LEU A 327 -54.56 -12.62 7.15
N SER A 328 -54.06 -11.83 8.12
CA SER A 328 -54.59 -11.76 9.48
C SER A 328 -55.97 -11.10 9.51
N LEU A 329 -56.17 -10.01 8.74
CA LEU A 329 -57.48 -9.37 8.60
C LEU A 329 -58.51 -10.28 7.95
N LYS A 330 -58.14 -11.03 6.90
CA LYS A 330 -59.01 -12.02 6.24
C LYS A 330 -59.54 -13.04 7.24
N LYS A 331 -58.69 -13.55 8.15
CA LYS A 331 -59.11 -14.46 9.23
C LYS A 331 -60.07 -13.82 10.22
N LYS A 332 -59.93 -12.51 10.46
CA LYS A 332 -60.83 -11.72 11.31
C LYS A 332 -62.06 -11.19 10.56
N MET A 333 -62.31 -11.69 9.35
CA MET A 333 -63.46 -11.29 8.53
C MET A 333 -63.50 -9.78 8.27
N LYS A 334 -62.33 -9.19 8.04
CA LYS A 334 -62.15 -7.80 7.62
C LYS A 334 -61.43 -7.77 6.27
N VAL A 335 -61.74 -6.78 5.44
CA VAL A 335 -61.09 -6.56 4.14
C VAL A 335 -60.92 -5.05 3.92
N PRO A 336 -59.85 -4.59 3.24
CA PRO A 336 -59.73 -3.18 2.88
C PRO A 336 -60.91 -2.70 2.05
N TYR A 337 -61.48 -1.55 2.42
CA TYR A 337 -62.58 -0.94 1.69
C TYR A 337 -62.05 -0.27 0.41
N LEU A 338 -62.17 -0.96 -0.71
CA LEU A 338 -61.47 -0.58 -1.94
C LEU A 338 -61.99 0.70 -2.60
N SER A 339 -63.21 1.13 -2.30
CA SER A 339 -63.81 2.35 -2.87
C SER A 339 -63.43 3.64 -2.17
N SER A 340 -62.86 3.60 -0.95
CA SER A 340 -62.28 4.80 -0.31
C SER A 340 -60.86 5.11 -0.77
N LEU A 341 -60.22 4.16 -1.45
CA LEU A 341 -58.88 4.34 -2.01
C LEU A 341 -58.91 5.20 -3.29
N LEU A 342 -57.79 5.85 -3.59
CA LEU A 342 -57.59 6.63 -4.83
C LEU A 342 -57.88 5.79 -6.09
N GLN A 343 -58.23 6.50 -7.18
CA GLN A 343 -58.55 5.89 -8.47
C GLN A 343 -57.41 4.98 -8.96
N PRO A 344 -57.72 3.75 -9.41
CA PRO A 344 -56.69 2.81 -9.87
C PRO A 344 -55.93 3.35 -11.10
N PHE A 345 -54.72 2.84 -11.30
CA PHE A 345 -54.02 3.04 -12.57
C PHE A 345 -54.75 2.34 -13.71
N SER A 346 -54.61 2.90 -14.91
CA SER A 346 -55.09 2.30 -16.15
C SER A 346 -54.25 1.07 -16.52
N ASP A 347 -54.86 0.12 -17.24
CA ASP A 347 -54.25 -1.18 -17.57
C ASP A 347 -52.92 -1.06 -18.33
N ASP A 348 -52.79 -0.04 -19.19
CA ASP A 348 -51.56 0.27 -19.93
C ASP A 348 -50.40 0.65 -19.00
N LYS A 349 -50.68 1.32 -17.87
CA LYS A 349 -49.65 1.74 -16.91
C LYS A 349 -49.15 0.59 -16.04
N VAL A 350 -49.93 -0.47 -15.86
CA VAL A 350 -49.58 -1.60 -14.98
C VAL A 350 -49.11 -2.84 -15.72
N LYS A 351 -49.04 -2.81 -17.06
CA LYS A 351 -48.58 -3.95 -17.88
C LYS A 351 -47.20 -4.47 -17.45
N THR A 352 -47.08 -5.78 -17.24
CA THR A 352 -45.83 -6.43 -16.80
C THR A 352 -45.14 -7.19 -17.92
N GLU A 353 -43.81 -7.26 -17.87
CA GLU A 353 -43.01 -8.05 -18.81
C GLU A 353 -43.12 -9.52 -18.46
N ARG A 354 -43.64 -10.34 -19.38
CA ARG A 354 -43.74 -11.81 -19.18
C ARG A 354 -42.41 -12.53 -19.35
N GLU A 355 -41.51 -11.93 -20.13
CA GLU A 355 -40.23 -12.52 -20.50
C GLU A 355 -39.20 -11.44 -20.76
N LEU A 356 -37.97 -11.72 -20.31
CA LEU A 356 -36.79 -10.90 -20.57
C LEU A 356 -35.96 -11.55 -21.68
N PRO A 357 -35.43 -10.75 -22.63
CA PRO A 357 -34.48 -11.26 -23.62
C PRO A 357 -33.19 -11.73 -22.94
N PRO A 358 -32.43 -12.63 -23.58
CA PRO A 358 -31.16 -13.10 -23.03
C PRO A 358 -30.11 -11.98 -22.94
N PHE A 359 -29.07 -12.21 -22.14
CA PHE A 359 -27.89 -11.35 -22.05
C PHE A 359 -26.76 -11.85 -22.95
N ILE A 360 -25.89 -10.95 -23.38
CA ILE A 360 -24.68 -11.24 -24.16
C ILE A 360 -23.56 -10.29 -23.73
N TYR A 361 -22.36 -10.83 -23.51
CA TYR A 361 -21.20 -10.02 -23.14
C TYR A 361 -20.58 -9.34 -24.36
N GLY A 362 -20.22 -8.06 -24.21
CA GLY A 362 -19.37 -7.36 -25.15
C GLY A 362 -17.89 -7.54 -24.81
N ARG A 363 -17.01 -7.39 -25.81
CA ARG A 363 -15.55 -7.53 -25.65
C ARG A 363 -14.95 -6.59 -24.59
N ASP A 364 -15.52 -5.39 -24.47
CA ASP A 364 -15.01 -4.33 -23.61
C ASP A 364 -15.79 -4.19 -22.30
N PHE A 365 -16.62 -5.18 -21.93
CA PHE A 365 -17.44 -5.08 -20.73
C PHE A 365 -16.58 -5.26 -19.48
N LYS A 366 -16.71 -4.35 -18.52
CA LYS A 366 -15.85 -4.34 -17.32
C LYS A 366 -16.10 -5.50 -16.35
N CYS A 367 -17.33 -6.02 -16.28
CA CYS A 367 -17.69 -7.06 -15.31
C CYS A 367 -17.07 -8.41 -15.67
N GLN A 368 -16.29 -8.99 -14.75
CA GLN A 368 -15.62 -10.29 -14.94
C GLN A 368 -16.27 -11.42 -14.12
N ASN A 369 -17.50 -11.23 -13.65
CA ASN A 369 -18.18 -12.23 -12.81
C ASN A 369 -18.38 -13.56 -13.56
N PHE A 370 -18.64 -13.50 -14.86
CA PHE A 370 -18.88 -14.64 -15.74
C PHE A 370 -18.02 -14.55 -17.01
N HIS A 371 -17.65 -15.71 -17.56
CA HIS A 371 -16.76 -15.82 -18.73
C HIS A 371 -17.43 -16.69 -19.82
N TYR A 372 -18.54 -16.22 -20.38
CA TYR A 372 -19.18 -16.87 -21.53
C TYR A 372 -18.35 -16.65 -22.81
N LYS A 373 -18.53 -17.53 -23.80
CA LYS A 373 -17.83 -17.40 -25.09
C LYS A 373 -18.35 -16.18 -25.86
N GLU A 374 -17.51 -15.62 -26.73
CA GLU A 374 -17.96 -14.58 -27.67
C GLU A 374 -19.16 -15.06 -28.49
N ASN A 375 -20.12 -14.16 -28.70
CA ASN A 375 -21.39 -14.43 -29.39
C ASN A 375 -22.32 -15.47 -28.72
N GLN A 376 -22.03 -15.91 -27.50
CA GLN A 376 -22.90 -16.79 -26.74
C GLN A 376 -23.79 -15.97 -25.80
N TYR A 377 -25.09 -15.92 -26.11
CA TYR A 377 -26.08 -15.35 -25.20
C TYR A 377 -26.51 -16.37 -24.12
N PHE A 378 -26.96 -15.87 -22.98
CA PHE A 378 -27.29 -16.65 -21.79
C PHE A 378 -28.48 -16.05 -21.03
N HIS A 379 -29.16 -16.87 -20.24
CA HIS A 379 -30.31 -16.46 -19.45
C HIS A 379 -29.91 -15.78 -18.14
N VAL A 380 -30.85 -15.03 -17.56
CA VAL A 380 -30.76 -14.50 -16.19
C VAL A 380 -31.63 -15.32 -15.24
N HIS A 381 -31.19 -15.48 -13.99
CA HIS A 381 -31.83 -16.33 -12.99
C HIS A 381 -31.79 -15.70 -11.59
N GLY A 382 -32.87 -15.82 -10.82
CA GLY A 382 -33.01 -15.30 -9.46
C GLY A 382 -34.45 -15.07 -9.06
N GLY A 383 -34.69 -14.19 -8.08
CA GLY A 383 -36.06 -13.93 -7.63
C GLY A 383 -36.18 -13.07 -6.38
N ILE A 384 -37.44 -12.82 -5.99
CA ILE A 384 -37.81 -12.11 -4.77
C ILE A 384 -38.89 -12.89 -4.03
N GLU A 385 -38.68 -13.10 -2.73
CA GLU A 385 -39.59 -13.81 -1.82
C GLU A 385 -39.92 -12.94 -0.59
N PHE A 386 -41.07 -13.21 0.04
CA PHE A 386 -41.50 -12.53 1.26
C PHE A 386 -41.69 -13.54 2.39
N ASP A 387 -41.18 -13.20 3.56
CA ASP A 387 -41.43 -13.95 4.79
C ASP A 387 -42.81 -13.61 5.34
N ILE A 388 -43.74 -14.57 5.23
CA ILE A 388 -45.09 -14.47 5.78
C ILE A 388 -45.07 -14.70 7.30
N SER A 389 -44.04 -15.38 7.82
CA SER A 389 -43.85 -15.46 9.26
C SER A 389 -43.37 -14.11 9.78
N THR A 390 -43.73 -13.79 11.01
CA THR A 390 -43.35 -12.51 11.62
C THR A 390 -42.89 -12.74 13.06
N PRO A 391 -42.14 -11.79 13.64
CA PRO A 391 -41.88 -11.79 15.08
C PRO A 391 -43.20 -11.72 15.86
N SER A 392 -43.15 -12.04 17.15
CA SER A 392 -44.29 -11.80 18.03
C SER A 392 -44.64 -10.31 18.08
N ILE A 393 -45.92 -10.00 18.25
CA ILE A 393 -46.39 -8.62 18.35
C ILE A 393 -46.04 -8.07 19.73
N GLU A 394 -45.28 -6.97 19.76
CA GLU A 394 -44.98 -6.20 20.96
C GLU A 394 -46.07 -5.14 21.23
N ASN A 395 -46.21 -4.71 22.48
CA ASN A 395 -47.02 -3.53 22.79
C ASN A 395 -46.30 -2.28 22.27
N ALA A 396 -47.03 -1.34 21.68
CA ALA A 396 -46.43 -0.06 21.23
C ALA A 396 -45.78 0.69 22.40
N LEU A 397 -44.66 1.37 22.14
CA LEU A 397 -43.97 2.21 23.14
C LEU A 397 -44.91 3.31 23.68
N GLU A 398 -44.74 3.69 24.94
CA GLU A 398 -45.61 4.67 25.64
C GLU A 398 -45.80 5.97 24.87
N ASP A 399 -44.80 6.44 24.15
CA ASP A 399 -44.86 7.71 23.43
C ASP A 399 -45.79 7.66 22.20
N PHE A 400 -45.92 6.49 21.56
CA PHE A 400 -46.95 6.31 20.53
C PHE A 400 -48.35 6.25 21.14
N GLN A 401 -48.49 5.62 22.31
CA GLN A 401 -49.77 5.58 23.03
C GLN A 401 -50.22 6.99 23.43
N LYS A 402 -49.31 7.83 23.95
CA LYS A 402 -49.59 9.23 24.33
C LYS A 402 -49.97 10.12 23.15
N ASN A 403 -49.46 9.83 21.95
CA ASN A 403 -49.72 10.62 20.74
C ASN A 403 -50.80 10.00 19.84
N LEU A 404 -51.59 9.04 20.33
CA LEU A 404 -52.61 8.34 19.55
C LEU A 404 -53.59 9.28 18.86
N GLU A 405 -54.10 10.29 19.58
CA GLU A 405 -55.03 11.28 19.02
C GLU A 405 -54.38 12.06 17.87
N LYS A 406 -53.14 12.52 18.04
CA LYS A 406 -52.39 13.21 16.96
C LYS A 406 -52.17 12.32 15.75
N ILE A 407 -51.90 11.02 15.96
CA ILE A 407 -51.75 10.05 14.87
C ILE A 407 -53.07 9.92 14.10
N ARG A 408 -54.20 9.87 14.82
CA ARG A 408 -55.54 9.80 14.21
C ARG A 408 -55.91 11.08 13.48
N ASP A 409 -55.62 12.24 14.05
CA ASP A 409 -55.87 13.53 13.41
C ASP A 409 -55.05 13.69 12.13
N CYS A 410 -53.77 13.29 12.18
CA CYS A 410 -52.88 13.26 11.01
C CYS A 410 -53.44 12.34 9.92
N ALA A 411 -53.93 11.15 10.30
CA ALA A 411 -54.54 10.21 9.37
C ALA A 411 -55.87 10.71 8.77
N ALA A 412 -56.74 11.35 9.57
CA ALA A 412 -58.05 11.83 9.15
C ALA A 412 -57.97 13.02 8.18
N ASN A 413 -56.98 13.90 8.36
CA ASN A 413 -56.83 15.11 7.54
C ASN A 413 -56.35 14.85 6.11
N THR A 414 -55.94 13.62 5.77
CA THR A 414 -55.28 13.28 4.50
C THR A 414 -56.16 13.48 3.25
N PHE A 415 -57.49 13.42 3.37
CA PHE A 415 -58.42 13.42 2.21
C PHE A 415 -59.26 14.70 2.05
N ILE A 416 -59.09 15.70 2.91
CA ILE A 416 -59.97 16.89 2.92
C ILE A 416 -59.64 17.88 1.78
N GLU A 417 -58.46 17.79 1.15
CA GLU A 417 -58.06 18.71 0.07
C GLU A 417 -58.45 18.22 -1.33
N ASP A 418 -59.50 18.83 -1.86
CA ASP A 418 -59.93 18.99 -3.26
C ASP A 418 -59.39 18.03 -4.34
N SER A 419 -60.36 17.27 -4.87
CA SER A 419 -60.42 16.21 -5.88
C SER A 419 -59.74 16.39 -7.27
N GLY A 420 -58.63 17.13 -7.36
CA GLY A 420 -57.81 17.18 -8.59
C GLY A 420 -56.87 15.98 -8.74
N TYR A 421 -56.65 15.53 -9.98
CA TYR A 421 -55.55 14.60 -10.31
C TYR A 421 -54.20 15.28 -9.97
N LYS A 422 -53.41 14.67 -9.08
CA LYS A 422 -52.03 15.08 -8.78
C LYS A 422 -51.05 14.06 -9.39
N GLU A 423 -49.91 14.53 -9.87
CA GLU A 423 -48.85 13.63 -10.36
C GLU A 423 -48.19 12.84 -9.23
N TYR A 424 -48.17 13.40 -8.02
CA TYR A 424 -47.60 12.81 -6.82
C TYR A 424 -48.50 13.10 -5.62
N TYR A 425 -48.79 12.08 -4.81
CA TYR A 425 -49.54 12.22 -3.57
C TYR A 425 -48.62 11.96 -2.38
N SER A 426 -48.28 13.02 -1.64
CA SER A 426 -47.45 12.92 -0.44
C SER A 426 -48.15 12.10 0.65
N ILE A 427 -47.42 11.20 1.29
CA ILE A 427 -47.88 10.47 2.47
C ILE A 427 -47.58 11.34 3.70
N PRO A 428 -48.53 11.55 4.63
CA PRO A 428 -48.26 12.27 5.87
C PRO A 428 -47.12 11.63 6.66
N VAL A 429 -46.26 12.45 7.26
CA VAL A 429 -45.10 12.01 8.04
C VAL A 429 -45.20 12.57 9.46
N MET A 430 -44.86 11.73 10.44
CA MET A 430 -44.74 12.12 11.84
C MET A 430 -43.37 11.75 12.39
N GLU A 431 -42.81 12.58 13.26
CA GLU A 431 -41.53 12.32 13.91
C GLU A 431 -41.71 11.82 15.36
N PHE A 432 -41.03 10.73 15.69
CA PHE A 432 -40.96 10.15 17.03
C PHE A 432 -39.49 9.83 17.36
N HIS A 433 -38.96 10.38 18.46
CA HIS A 433 -37.55 10.22 18.89
C HIS A 433 -36.50 10.47 17.78
N GLY A 434 -36.75 11.45 16.90
CA GLY A 434 -35.85 11.76 15.78
C GLY A 434 -35.91 10.78 14.60
N LYS A 435 -36.82 9.81 14.62
CA LYS A 435 -37.17 8.98 13.46
C LYS A 435 -38.47 9.48 12.84
N SER A 436 -38.48 9.69 11.53
CA SER A 436 -39.67 10.00 10.74
C SER A 436 -40.42 8.72 10.35
N TYR A 437 -41.75 8.72 10.46
CA TYR A 437 -42.63 7.61 10.12
C TYR A 437 -43.74 8.07 9.16
N TYR A 438 -43.98 7.31 8.10
CA TYR A 438 -45.16 7.47 7.26
C TYR A 438 -46.41 7.07 8.02
N VAL A 439 -47.49 7.86 7.89
CA VAL A 439 -48.83 7.54 8.41
C VAL A 439 -49.69 7.08 7.25
N ILE A 440 -49.84 5.76 7.10
CA ILE A 440 -50.65 5.15 6.04
C ILE A 440 -51.99 4.73 6.64
N TYR A 441 -53.07 5.32 6.13
CA TYR A 441 -54.44 5.11 6.59
C TYR A 441 -55.31 4.51 5.50
N PHE A 442 -56.12 3.51 5.86
CA PHE A 442 -57.21 3.05 5.01
C PHE A 442 -58.34 2.44 5.82
N GLU A 443 -59.53 2.46 5.23
CA GLU A 443 -60.75 1.92 5.82
C GLU A 443 -60.86 0.40 5.60
N LEU A 444 -61.56 -0.25 6.50
CA LEU A 444 -61.84 -1.68 6.52
C LEU A 444 -63.36 -1.90 6.51
N GLU A 445 -63.82 -2.81 5.66
CA GLU A 445 -65.19 -3.31 5.67
C GLU A 445 -65.27 -4.77 6.15
N THR A 446 -66.49 -5.27 6.38
CA THR A 446 -66.71 -6.65 6.82
C THR A 446 -66.62 -7.62 5.64
N PHE A 447 -65.82 -8.69 5.80
CA PHE A 447 -65.63 -9.74 4.81
C PHE A 447 -66.69 -10.86 4.96
N TYR A 448 -67.97 -10.49 4.99
CA TYR A 448 -69.10 -11.42 4.88
C TYR A 448 -69.95 -11.10 3.65
N GLN A 449 -70.64 -12.10 3.10
CA GLN A 449 -71.65 -11.84 2.08
C GLN A 449 -72.83 -11.10 2.72
N GLN A 450 -73.04 -9.85 2.31
CA GLN A 450 -74.22 -9.07 2.68
C GLN A 450 -75.41 -9.54 1.83
N LEU A 451 -76.59 -9.61 2.45
CA LEU A 451 -77.83 -9.87 1.72
C LEU A 451 -78.06 -8.68 0.76
N TYR A 452 -78.28 -8.98 -0.52
CA TYR A 452 -78.63 -8.03 -1.59
C TYR A 452 -77.50 -7.17 -2.20
N LYS A 453 -76.30 -7.10 -1.60
CA LYS A 453 -75.13 -6.42 -2.19
C LYS A 453 -74.09 -7.43 -2.67
N THR A 454 -73.80 -7.41 -3.98
CA THR A 454 -72.80 -8.27 -4.60
C THR A 454 -71.43 -7.68 -4.36
N GLN A 455 -70.68 -8.24 -3.43
CA GLN A 455 -69.33 -7.77 -3.12
C GLN A 455 -68.34 -8.13 -4.23
N TRP A 456 -67.32 -7.29 -4.44
CA TRP A 456 -66.34 -7.45 -5.53
C TRP A 456 -65.60 -8.79 -5.47
N TRP A 457 -65.27 -9.27 -4.27
CA TRP A 457 -64.66 -10.60 -4.10
C TRP A 457 -65.64 -11.74 -4.40
N GLY A 458 -66.94 -11.54 -4.18
CA GLY A 458 -67.98 -12.52 -4.51
C GLY A 458 -68.10 -12.72 -6.01
N ALA A 459 -68.13 -11.62 -6.77
CA ALA A 459 -68.18 -11.65 -8.24
C ALA A 459 -66.94 -12.33 -8.84
N ILE A 460 -65.73 -11.98 -8.38
CA ILE A 460 -64.49 -12.62 -8.84
C ILE A 460 -64.51 -14.13 -8.55
N ASN A 461 -64.88 -14.54 -7.34
CA ASN A 461 -64.95 -15.96 -6.97
C ASN A 461 -65.96 -16.75 -7.81
N GLU A 462 -67.10 -16.16 -8.16
CA GLU A 462 -68.10 -16.79 -9.04
C GLU A 462 -67.50 -17.06 -10.42
N ILE A 463 -66.81 -16.07 -11.00
CA ILE A 463 -66.13 -16.22 -12.31
C ILE A 463 -65.03 -17.28 -12.23
N VAL A 464 -64.21 -17.28 -11.18
CA VAL A 464 -63.17 -18.30 -10.94
C VAL A 464 -63.77 -19.70 -10.92
N ASN A 465 -64.87 -19.91 -10.19
CA ASN A 465 -65.54 -21.22 -10.11
C ASN A 465 -66.08 -21.67 -11.47
N ASN A 466 -66.68 -20.75 -12.24
CA ASN A 466 -67.20 -21.01 -13.58
C ASN A 466 -66.08 -21.33 -14.59
N LEU A 467 -64.99 -20.57 -14.57
CA LEU A 467 -63.84 -20.80 -15.44
C LEU A 467 -63.11 -22.10 -15.10
N ARG A 468 -63.01 -22.45 -13.81
CA ARG A 468 -62.39 -23.70 -13.35
C ARG A 468 -63.00 -24.93 -14.01
N LEU A 469 -64.35 -25.01 -14.03
CA LEU A 469 -65.07 -26.12 -14.66
C LEU A 469 -64.84 -26.19 -16.18
N LYS A 470 -64.60 -25.04 -16.82
CA LYS A 470 -64.41 -24.93 -18.28
C LYS A 470 -62.96 -25.09 -18.74
N ARG A 471 -61.97 -24.86 -17.87
CA ARG A 471 -60.55 -24.72 -18.25
C ARG A 471 -59.62 -25.80 -17.70
N LEU A 472 -60.03 -26.55 -16.67
CA LEU A 472 -59.24 -27.62 -16.04
C LEU A 472 -60.01 -28.94 -16.02
N PRO A 473 -59.35 -30.11 -16.21
CA PRO A 473 -57.92 -30.29 -16.49
C PRO A 473 -57.54 -29.95 -17.94
N LEU A 474 -56.24 -29.90 -18.24
CA LEU A 474 -55.73 -29.61 -19.59
C LEU A 474 -55.94 -30.80 -20.54
N THR A 475 -56.15 -30.49 -21.83
CA THR A 475 -56.08 -31.50 -22.89
C THR A 475 -54.63 -31.89 -23.16
N ASP A 476 -54.39 -33.07 -23.77
CA ASP A 476 -53.02 -33.52 -24.06
C ASP A 476 -52.28 -32.58 -25.03
N ALA A 477 -53.00 -31.96 -25.97
CA ALA A 477 -52.46 -30.93 -26.85
C ALA A 477 -51.97 -29.70 -26.07
N GLN A 478 -52.79 -29.19 -25.13
CA GLN A 478 -52.44 -28.05 -24.29
C GLN A 478 -51.24 -28.35 -23.39
N LEU A 479 -51.20 -29.55 -22.81
CA LEU A 479 -50.10 -29.99 -21.98
C LEU A 479 -48.78 -30.02 -22.77
N HIS A 480 -48.79 -30.58 -23.98
CA HIS A 480 -47.61 -30.61 -24.83
C HIS A 480 -47.19 -29.21 -25.30
N GLU A 481 -48.15 -28.33 -25.58
CA GLU A 481 -47.89 -26.93 -25.96
C GLU A 481 -47.17 -26.16 -24.84
N GLN A 482 -47.60 -26.30 -23.59
CA GLN A 482 -46.94 -25.66 -22.45
C GLN A 482 -45.50 -26.16 -22.26
N PHE A 483 -45.26 -27.47 -22.42
CA PHE A 483 -43.91 -28.01 -22.43
C PHE A 483 -43.08 -27.48 -23.60
N LYS A 484 -43.65 -27.41 -24.81
CA LYS A 484 -42.95 -26.89 -25.99
C LYS A 484 -42.52 -25.43 -25.78
N LYS A 485 -43.39 -24.59 -25.22
CA LYS A 485 -43.10 -23.17 -24.93
C LYS A 485 -41.93 -23.00 -23.96
N LYS A 486 -41.81 -23.87 -22.94
CA LYS A 486 -40.80 -23.71 -21.86
C LYS A 486 -39.53 -24.53 -22.05
N LEU A 487 -39.62 -25.72 -22.65
CA LEU A 487 -38.53 -26.71 -22.74
C LEU A 487 -38.01 -26.90 -24.17
N GLY A 488 -38.67 -26.34 -25.18
CA GLY A 488 -38.36 -26.59 -26.58
C GLY A 488 -38.90 -27.95 -27.04
N PHE A 489 -38.88 -28.17 -28.36
CA PHE A 489 -39.58 -29.30 -28.97
C PHE A 489 -39.03 -30.67 -28.51
N LYS A 490 -37.69 -30.80 -28.49
CA LYS A 490 -37.01 -32.07 -28.18
C LYS A 490 -37.23 -32.54 -26.74
N ARG A 491 -37.12 -31.64 -25.75
CA ARG A 491 -37.41 -31.98 -24.34
C ARG A 491 -38.90 -32.19 -24.12
N ALA A 492 -39.77 -31.39 -24.75
CA ALA A 492 -41.22 -31.56 -24.66
C ALA A 492 -41.70 -32.94 -25.16
N MET A 493 -41.02 -33.53 -26.15
CA MET A 493 -41.31 -34.91 -26.59
C MET A 493 -40.98 -35.95 -25.52
N LYS A 494 -39.89 -35.77 -24.76
CA LYS A 494 -39.55 -36.63 -23.62
C LYS A 494 -40.58 -36.51 -22.49
N CYS A 495 -41.20 -35.34 -22.32
CA CYS A 495 -42.28 -35.10 -21.35
C CYS A 495 -43.58 -35.87 -21.63
N LYS A 496 -43.69 -36.59 -22.77
CA LYS A 496 -44.75 -37.58 -22.98
C LYS A 496 -44.63 -38.78 -22.04
N SER A 497 -43.42 -39.10 -21.59
CA SER A 497 -43.21 -40.03 -20.48
C SER A 497 -43.70 -39.38 -19.19
N ILE A 498 -44.67 -40.01 -18.52
CA ILE A 498 -45.32 -39.45 -17.33
C ILE A 498 -44.32 -39.12 -16.21
N PRO A 499 -43.39 -40.00 -15.78
CA PRO A 499 -42.43 -39.67 -14.74
C PRO A 499 -41.53 -38.49 -15.11
N PHE A 500 -41.01 -38.48 -16.35
CA PHE A 500 -40.15 -37.40 -16.84
C PHE A 500 -40.92 -36.08 -16.97
N GLY A 501 -42.14 -36.13 -17.50
CA GLY A 501 -43.04 -34.99 -17.65
C GLY A 501 -43.44 -34.39 -16.32
N MET A 502 -43.80 -35.21 -15.33
CA MET A 502 -44.10 -34.75 -13.96
C MET A 502 -42.90 -34.08 -13.31
N LYS A 503 -41.72 -34.71 -13.34
CA LYS A 503 -40.49 -34.11 -12.81
C LYS A 503 -40.19 -32.77 -13.49
N SER A 504 -40.27 -32.72 -14.83
CA SER A 504 -40.06 -31.49 -15.61
C SER A 504 -41.08 -30.40 -15.26
N ALA A 505 -42.36 -30.76 -15.03
CA ALA A 505 -43.39 -29.83 -14.61
C ALA A 505 -43.10 -29.25 -13.22
N VAL A 506 -42.60 -30.07 -12.30
CA VAL A 506 -42.19 -29.63 -10.96
C VAL A 506 -40.97 -28.72 -11.02
N GLU A 507 -39.90 -29.15 -11.70
CA GLU A 507 -38.68 -28.35 -11.85
C GLU A 507 -38.94 -26.98 -12.48
N ARG A 508 -39.99 -26.84 -13.33
CA ARG A 508 -40.41 -25.60 -14.01
C ARG A 508 -41.62 -24.89 -13.40
N GLY A 509 -42.21 -25.44 -12.32
CA GLY A 509 -43.34 -24.80 -11.63
C GLY A 509 -44.64 -24.75 -12.43
N LEU A 510 -44.86 -25.70 -13.34
CA LEU A 510 -46.08 -25.80 -14.16
C LEU A 510 -47.19 -26.49 -13.36
N SER A 511 -47.85 -25.76 -12.46
CA SER A 511 -48.81 -26.33 -11.51
C SER A 511 -50.02 -26.94 -12.23
N ALA A 512 -50.52 -26.31 -13.30
CA ALA A 512 -51.66 -26.81 -14.08
C ALA A 512 -51.34 -28.10 -14.84
N VAL A 513 -50.12 -28.21 -15.37
CA VAL A 513 -49.62 -29.44 -16.00
C VAL A 513 -49.49 -30.54 -14.95
N PHE A 514 -48.86 -30.23 -13.81
CA PHE A 514 -48.74 -31.19 -12.71
C PHE A 514 -50.10 -31.66 -12.20
N HIS A 515 -51.06 -30.74 -12.03
CA HIS A 515 -52.44 -31.04 -11.65
C HIS A 515 -53.13 -31.95 -12.65
N THR A 516 -52.91 -31.71 -13.94
CA THR A 516 -53.49 -32.56 -15.00
C THR A 516 -52.88 -33.96 -14.98
N PHE A 517 -51.56 -34.06 -14.82
CA PHE A 517 -50.90 -35.37 -14.71
C PHE A 517 -51.32 -36.12 -13.45
N SER A 518 -51.33 -35.47 -12.28
CA SER A 518 -51.68 -36.12 -11.02
C SER A 518 -53.08 -36.72 -11.02
N ARG A 519 -54.03 -36.13 -11.75
CA ARG A 519 -55.39 -36.70 -11.94
C ARG A 519 -55.45 -37.88 -12.90
N LYS A 520 -54.50 -38.00 -13.82
CA LYS A 520 -54.43 -39.08 -14.82
C LYS A 520 -53.61 -40.29 -14.33
N THR A 521 -52.92 -40.18 -13.19
CA THR A 521 -51.95 -41.17 -12.71
C THR A 521 -52.30 -41.71 -11.34
N SER A 522 -51.90 -42.94 -11.02
CA SER A 522 -52.02 -43.49 -9.66
C SER A 522 -50.99 -42.87 -8.70
N SER A 523 -51.31 -42.84 -7.41
CA SER A 523 -50.41 -42.31 -6.37
C SER A 523 -49.06 -43.04 -6.31
N SER A 524 -49.02 -44.33 -6.68
CA SER A 524 -47.79 -45.12 -6.75
C SER A 524 -46.80 -44.60 -7.80
N THR A 525 -47.29 -44.11 -8.95
CA THR A 525 -46.43 -43.56 -10.01
C THR A 525 -45.84 -42.20 -9.63
N ILE A 526 -46.57 -41.39 -8.87
CA ILE A 526 -46.12 -40.07 -8.39
C ILE A 526 -45.01 -40.22 -7.35
N ASN A 527 -45.07 -41.27 -6.52
CA ASN A 527 -44.10 -41.51 -5.45
C ASN A 527 -42.81 -42.20 -5.91
N VAL A 528 -42.62 -42.40 -7.22
CA VAL A 528 -41.40 -43.01 -7.76
C VAL A 528 -40.21 -42.08 -7.51
N SER A 529 -39.13 -42.65 -6.98
CA SER A 529 -37.85 -41.96 -6.84
C SER A 529 -37.06 -41.99 -8.15
N ASP A 530 -36.32 -40.93 -8.44
CA ASP A 530 -35.37 -40.92 -9.55
C ASP A 530 -34.13 -41.78 -9.26
N GLU A 531 -33.20 -41.82 -10.22
CA GLU A 531 -31.96 -42.61 -10.13
C GLU A 531 -31.09 -42.23 -8.92
N ALA A 532 -31.20 -40.98 -8.45
CA ALA A 532 -30.52 -40.50 -7.25
C ALA A 532 -31.33 -40.75 -5.97
N GLY A 533 -32.53 -41.32 -6.04
CA GLY A 533 -33.37 -41.67 -4.89
C GLY A 533 -34.33 -40.57 -4.43
N TYR A 534 -34.45 -39.46 -5.17
CA TYR A 534 -35.33 -38.33 -4.83
C TYR A 534 -36.71 -38.48 -5.47
N THR A 535 -37.76 -38.26 -4.68
CA THR A 535 -39.14 -38.25 -5.18
C THR A 535 -39.53 -36.86 -5.70
N ILE A 536 -40.66 -36.77 -6.40
CA ILE A 536 -41.24 -35.49 -6.86
C ILE A 536 -41.40 -34.48 -5.71
N PHE A 537 -41.75 -34.94 -4.51
CA PHE A 537 -41.91 -34.08 -3.33
C PHE A 537 -40.59 -33.38 -2.94
N HIS A 538 -39.46 -34.09 -3.08
CA HIS A 538 -38.13 -33.53 -2.84
C HIS A 538 -37.78 -32.45 -3.88
N HIS A 539 -38.04 -32.73 -5.15
CA HIS A 539 -37.83 -31.77 -6.24
C HIS A 539 -38.70 -30.52 -6.08
N ALA A 540 -39.97 -30.69 -5.69
CA ALA A 540 -40.86 -29.57 -5.42
C ALA A 540 -40.32 -28.66 -4.31
N ALA A 541 -39.73 -29.24 -3.27
CA ALA A 541 -39.16 -28.47 -2.17
C ALA A 541 -37.85 -27.75 -2.55
N LEU A 542 -36.97 -28.43 -3.28
CA LEU A 542 -35.71 -27.86 -3.79
C LEU A 542 -35.95 -26.66 -4.73
N HIS A 543 -37.03 -26.71 -5.53
CA HIS A 543 -37.36 -25.68 -6.52
C HIS A 543 -38.40 -24.65 -6.05
N ASN A 544 -38.69 -24.60 -4.74
CA ASN A 544 -39.67 -23.70 -4.12
C ASN A 544 -41.08 -23.74 -4.77
N ARG A 545 -41.63 -24.94 -5.02
CA ARG A 545 -42.91 -25.15 -5.73
C ARG A 545 -44.08 -25.37 -4.78
N VAL A 546 -44.45 -24.32 -4.09
CA VAL A 546 -45.48 -24.34 -3.02
C VAL A 546 -46.81 -24.92 -3.51
N SER A 547 -47.31 -24.48 -4.67
CA SER A 547 -48.56 -24.99 -5.25
C SER A 547 -48.54 -26.51 -5.49
N ILE A 548 -47.39 -27.08 -5.81
CA ILE A 548 -47.20 -28.52 -6.05
C ILE A 548 -47.04 -29.25 -4.71
N ILE A 549 -46.32 -28.68 -3.75
CA ILE A 549 -46.27 -29.19 -2.38
C ILE A 549 -47.68 -29.32 -1.80
N CYS A 550 -48.51 -28.28 -1.93
CA CYS A 550 -49.88 -28.31 -1.47
C CYS A 550 -50.72 -29.38 -2.19
N GLN A 551 -50.51 -29.61 -3.50
CA GLN A 551 -51.19 -30.68 -4.24
C GLN A 551 -50.84 -32.06 -3.69
N LEU A 552 -49.56 -32.27 -3.38
CA LEU A 552 -49.07 -33.51 -2.81
C LEU A 552 -49.58 -33.71 -1.37
N CYS A 553 -49.58 -32.66 -0.54
CA CYS A 553 -50.16 -32.71 0.80
C CYS A 553 -51.66 -33.06 0.75
N ASN A 554 -52.43 -32.42 -0.13
CA ASN A 554 -53.86 -32.69 -0.31
C ASN A 554 -54.15 -34.10 -0.83
N ALA A 555 -53.19 -34.72 -1.52
CA ALA A 555 -53.24 -36.11 -1.96
C ALA A 555 -52.69 -37.10 -0.92
N ASN A 556 -52.48 -36.67 0.33
CA ASN A 556 -52.00 -37.46 1.47
C ASN A 556 -50.59 -38.07 1.30
N PHE A 557 -49.71 -37.41 0.53
CA PHE A 557 -48.30 -37.81 0.51
C PHE A 557 -47.63 -37.47 1.84
N LYS A 558 -46.71 -38.33 2.29
CA LYS A 558 -45.99 -38.14 3.55
C LYS A 558 -45.04 -36.95 3.45
N VAL A 559 -45.31 -35.89 4.23
CA VAL A 559 -44.50 -34.67 4.25
C VAL A 559 -43.02 -34.93 4.65
N ASN A 560 -42.81 -35.92 5.53
CA ASN A 560 -41.49 -36.32 6.03
C ASN A 560 -40.89 -37.50 5.24
N GLN A 561 -41.30 -37.69 3.98
CA GLN A 561 -40.70 -38.71 3.12
C GLN A 561 -39.19 -38.48 3.05
N ARG A 562 -38.38 -39.51 3.31
CA ARG A 562 -36.93 -39.44 3.14
C ARG A 562 -36.54 -39.91 1.74
N ARG A 563 -35.45 -39.35 1.21
CA ARG A 563 -34.76 -39.86 0.03
C ARG A 563 -34.39 -41.33 0.25
N PHE A 564 -34.65 -42.16 -0.76
CA PHE A 564 -34.28 -43.57 -0.72
C PHE A 564 -32.79 -43.75 -1.02
N VAL A 565 -32.03 -44.21 -0.02
CA VAL A 565 -30.63 -44.62 -0.17
C VAL A 565 -30.48 -45.98 0.51
N THR A 566 -29.86 -46.95 -0.16
CA THR A 566 -29.88 -48.38 0.23
C THR A 566 -29.43 -48.67 1.66
N PHE A 567 -28.58 -47.82 2.26
CA PHE A 567 -27.98 -48.06 3.58
C PHE A 567 -27.96 -46.84 4.51
N SER A 568 -28.73 -45.77 4.22
CA SER A 568 -28.68 -44.56 5.04
C SER A 568 -29.95 -43.72 4.97
N GLN A 569 -30.22 -42.96 6.04
CA GLN A 569 -31.30 -41.97 6.06
C GLN A 569 -30.91 -40.76 5.20
N GLY A 570 -31.58 -40.58 4.08
CA GLY A 570 -31.41 -39.41 3.22
C GLY A 570 -32.17 -38.18 3.72
N PRO A 571 -31.94 -37.01 3.09
CA PRO A 571 -32.64 -35.77 3.44
C PRO A 571 -34.15 -35.89 3.22
N THR A 572 -34.92 -35.12 3.99
CA THR A 572 -36.36 -34.89 3.77
C THR A 572 -36.56 -33.68 2.84
N PRO A 573 -37.78 -33.44 2.32
CA PRO A 573 -38.11 -32.23 1.59
C PRO A 573 -37.74 -30.94 2.33
N LEU A 574 -37.94 -30.89 3.65
CA LEU A 574 -37.61 -29.72 4.47
C LEU A 574 -36.09 -29.45 4.52
N HIS A 575 -35.25 -30.49 4.48
CA HIS A 575 -33.80 -30.32 4.38
C HIS A 575 -33.41 -29.68 3.04
N LEU A 576 -34.02 -30.11 1.93
CA LEU A 576 -33.73 -29.57 0.61
C LEU A 576 -34.27 -28.14 0.43
N ALA A 577 -35.44 -27.84 1.01
CA ALA A 577 -35.95 -26.47 1.08
C ALA A 577 -34.98 -25.57 1.86
N ALA A 578 -34.46 -26.06 3.00
CA ALA A 578 -33.46 -25.33 3.79
C ALA A 578 -32.13 -25.15 3.04
N GLN A 579 -31.72 -26.10 2.21
CA GLN A 579 -30.51 -26.02 1.38
C GLN A 579 -30.64 -24.96 0.27
N ALA A 580 -31.75 -24.99 -0.48
CA ALA A 580 -31.99 -24.08 -1.60
C ALA A 580 -32.57 -22.72 -1.16
N CYS A 581 -32.68 -22.49 0.15
CA CYS A 581 -33.30 -21.32 0.74
C CYS A 581 -34.78 -21.14 0.37
N SER A 582 -35.50 -22.18 -0.05
CA SER A 582 -36.92 -22.11 -0.47
C SER A 582 -37.83 -21.69 0.69
N LEU A 583 -38.02 -20.38 0.90
CA LEU A 583 -38.61 -19.85 2.13
C LEU A 583 -40.09 -20.17 2.23
N GLU A 584 -40.86 -19.84 1.18
CA GLU A 584 -42.31 -20.06 1.20
C GLU A 584 -42.65 -21.56 1.33
N THR A 585 -41.89 -22.42 0.66
CA THR A 585 -41.98 -23.88 0.83
C THR A 585 -41.65 -24.29 2.27
N THR A 586 -40.60 -23.73 2.87
CA THR A 586 -40.23 -24.03 4.26
C THR A 586 -41.37 -23.68 5.21
N VAL A 587 -41.95 -22.47 5.09
CA VAL A 587 -43.08 -22.05 5.91
C VAL A 587 -44.30 -22.94 5.67
N CYS A 588 -44.62 -23.26 4.41
CA CYS A 588 -45.72 -24.16 4.06
C CYS A 588 -45.55 -25.57 4.65
N LEU A 589 -44.34 -26.12 4.62
CA LEU A 589 -44.02 -27.43 5.18
C LEU A 589 -44.13 -27.41 6.72
N LEU A 590 -43.61 -26.38 7.38
CA LEU A 590 -43.75 -26.22 8.83
C LEU A 590 -45.21 -26.09 9.26
N CYS A 591 -46.02 -25.36 8.51
CA CYS A 591 -47.47 -25.25 8.73
C CYS A 591 -48.19 -26.58 8.46
N SER A 592 -47.66 -27.39 7.53
CA SER A 592 -48.12 -28.75 7.24
C SER A 592 -47.55 -29.80 8.21
N LYS A 593 -47.01 -29.37 9.36
CA LYS A 593 -46.45 -30.23 10.42
C LYS A 593 -45.31 -31.13 9.95
N ALA A 594 -44.48 -30.63 9.01
CA ALA A 594 -43.20 -31.25 8.70
C ALA A 594 -42.33 -31.31 9.96
N ASP A 595 -41.70 -32.46 10.18
CA ASP A 595 -40.86 -32.69 11.35
C ASP A 595 -39.46 -32.12 11.07
N TYR A 596 -39.19 -30.99 11.70
CA TYR A 596 -37.93 -30.26 11.60
C TYR A 596 -36.85 -30.80 12.55
N THR A 597 -37.14 -31.83 13.35
CA THR A 597 -36.18 -32.47 14.25
C THR A 597 -35.52 -33.72 13.64
N LEU A 598 -36.06 -34.22 12.52
CA LEU A 598 -35.47 -35.34 11.80
C LEU A 598 -34.08 -34.98 11.30
N SER A 599 -33.11 -35.84 11.57
CA SER A 599 -31.77 -35.74 11.01
C SER A 599 -31.57 -36.68 9.81
N GLU A 600 -30.61 -36.32 8.96
CA GLU A 600 -30.09 -37.18 7.89
C GLU A 600 -28.75 -37.84 8.27
N LYS A 601 -28.07 -38.47 7.31
CA LYS A 601 -26.83 -39.24 7.50
C LYS A 601 -25.74 -38.54 8.32
N ARG A 602 -25.54 -37.23 8.18
CA ARG A 602 -24.55 -36.42 8.92
C ARG A 602 -25.09 -35.92 10.26
N GLY A 603 -26.27 -36.38 10.67
CA GLY A 603 -26.95 -35.95 11.88
C GLY A 603 -27.49 -34.52 11.79
N TRP A 604 -27.58 -33.96 10.59
CA TRP A 604 -28.03 -32.59 10.39
C TRP A 604 -29.55 -32.55 10.27
N MET A 605 -30.15 -31.68 11.07
CA MET A 605 -31.53 -31.21 10.91
C MET A 605 -31.62 -30.08 9.85
N PRO A 606 -32.81 -29.65 9.42
CA PRO A 606 -32.96 -28.54 8.47
C PRO A 606 -32.28 -27.23 8.91
N ILE A 607 -32.23 -26.90 10.20
CA ILE A 607 -31.53 -25.69 10.68
C ILE A 607 -30.01 -25.77 10.46
N HIS A 608 -29.43 -26.97 10.57
CA HIS A 608 -28.03 -27.22 10.31
C HIS A 608 -27.70 -27.04 8.82
N PHE A 609 -28.59 -27.50 7.93
CA PHE A 609 -28.50 -27.19 6.50
C PHE A 609 -28.56 -25.68 6.27
N ALA A 610 -29.57 -25.00 6.82
CA ALA A 610 -29.70 -23.56 6.65
C ALA A 610 -28.43 -22.81 7.08
N ALA A 611 -27.83 -23.21 8.21
CA ALA A 611 -26.62 -22.57 8.71
C ALA A 611 -25.37 -22.87 7.87
N PHE A 612 -25.19 -24.12 7.41
CA PHE A 612 -24.07 -24.48 6.55
C PHE A 612 -24.13 -23.78 5.19
N TYR A 613 -25.33 -23.66 4.62
CA TYR A 613 -25.55 -23.08 3.29
C TYR A 613 -25.79 -21.55 3.30
N ASP A 614 -25.56 -20.89 4.44
CA ASP A 614 -25.71 -19.43 4.62
C ASP A 614 -27.12 -18.86 4.37
N ASN A 615 -28.16 -19.61 4.75
CA ASN A 615 -29.56 -19.29 4.48
C ASN A 615 -30.28 -18.69 5.70
N VAL A 616 -29.93 -17.44 6.03
CA VAL A 616 -30.44 -16.69 7.20
C VAL A 616 -31.98 -16.73 7.31
N CYS A 617 -32.71 -16.53 6.21
CA CYS A 617 -34.17 -16.48 6.22
C CYS A 617 -34.82 -17.81 6.66
N ILE A 618 -34.18 -18.94 6.36
CA ILE A 618 -34.65 -20.25 6.81
C ILE A 618 -34.39 -20.43 8.31
N ILE A 619 -33.26 -19.94 8.81
CA ILE A 619 -32.94 -19.94 10.25
C ILE A 619 -33.97 -19.10 11.01
N ILE A 620 -34.30 -17.90 10.50
CA ILE A 620 -35.34 -17.03 11.05
C ILE A 620 -36.66 -17.80 11.17
N ALA A 621 -37.13 -18.42 10.07
CA ALA A 621 -38.40 -19.15 10.06
C ALA A 621 -38.41 -20.35 11.03
N LEU A 622 -37.31 -21.11 11.10
CA LEU A 622 -37.19 -22.26 12.00
C LEU A 622 -37.13 -21.84 13.47
N CYS A 623 -36.30 -20.85 13.83
CA CYS A 623 -36.18 -20.35 15.20
C CYS A 623 -37.46 -19.67 15.71
N ARG A 624 -38.26 -19.05 14.82
CA ARG A 624 -39.59 -18.53 15.17
C ARG A 624 -40.59 -19.63 15.50
N LYS A 625 -40.49 -20.79 14.82
CA LYS A 625 -41.32 -21.96 15.13
C LYS A 625 -40.86 -22.64 16.41
N ASP A 626 -39.55 -22.78 16.60
CA ASP A 626 -38.93 -23.41 17.75
C ASP A 626 -37.59 -22.75 18.10
N PRO A 627 -37.57 -21.88 19.13
CA PRO A 627 -36.34 -21.20 19.57
C PRO A 627 -35.24 -22.15 20.05
N SER A 628 -35.58 -23.37 20.49
CA SER A 628 -34.59 -24.33 21.01
C SER A 628 -33.64 -24.83 19.93
N LEU A 629 -34.03 -24.73 18.65
CA LEU A 629 -33.20 -25.12 17.50
C LEU A 629 -31.91 -24.30 17.38
N LEU A 630 -31.86 -23.10 17.96
CA LEU A 630 -30.69 -22.22 17.94
C LEU A 630 -29.42 -22.93 18.45
N GLU A 631 -29.59 -23.76 19.48
CA GLU A 631 -28.52 -24.47 20.17
C GLU A 631 -28.54 -25.99 19.93
N ALA A 632 -29.33 -26.44 18.96
CA ALA A 632 -29.45 -27.86 18.70
C ALA A 632 -28.16 -28.42 18.10
N GLU A 633 -27.74 -29.60 18.57
CA GLU A 633 -26.48 -30.21 18.17
C GLU A 633 -26.72 -31.32 17.14
N ALA A 634 -25.90 -31.34 16.09
CA ALA A 634 -25.94 -32.40 15.09
C ALA A 634 -25.64 -33.78 15.72
N THR A 635 -26.44 -34.79 15.41
CA THR A 635 -26.36 -36.09 16.11
C THR A 635 -25.17 -36.96 15.67
N ALA A 636 -24.59 -36.73 14.50
CA ALA A 636 -23.53 -37.57 13.94
C ALA A 636 -22.25 -36.79 13.62
N GLU A 637 -21.14 -37.44 13.96
CA GLU A 637 -19.73 -37.12 13.73
C GLU A 637 -19.12 -35.84 14.33
N ASN A 638 -19.86 -34.76 14.67
CA ASN A 638 -19.21 -33.59 15.32
C ASN A 638 -20.01 -32.84 16.41
N GLN A 639 -21.29 -33.16 16.71
CA GLN A 639 -22.12 -32.35 17.66
C GLN A 639 -22.06 -30.84 17.39
N CYS A 640 -21.95 -30.44 16.13
CA CYS A 640 -21.91 -29.02 15.78
C CYS A 640 -23.29 -28.40 15.97
N THR A 641 -23.32 -27.22 16.60
CA THR A 641 -24.48 -26.32 16.58
C THR A 641 -24.58 -25.60 15.22
N PRO A 642 -25.71 -24.93 14.90
CA PRO A 642 -25.82 -24.08 13.72
C PRO A 642 -24.67 -23.08 13.60
N LEU A 643 -24.26 -22.45 14.70
CA LEU A 643 -23.16 -21.48 14.73
C LEU A 643 -21.82 -22.11 14.33
N LEU A 644 -21.51 -23.31 14.83
CA LEU A 644 -20.28 -24.02 14.51
C LEU A 644 -20.26 -24.51 13.04
N LEU A 645 -21.42 -24.92 12.50
CA LEU A 645 -21.52 -25.28 11.08
C LEU A 645 -21.34 -24.08 10.17
N ALA A 646 -21.94 -22.94 10.51
CA ALA A 646 -21.76 -21.70 9.76
C ALA A 646 -20.28 -21.26 9.73
N ALA A 647 -19.57 -21.43 10.85
CA ALA A 647 -18.12 -21.19 10.93
C ALA A 647 -17.30 -22.16 10.07
N THR A 648 -17.76 -23.40 9.94
CA THR A 648 -17.09 -24.44 9.12
C THR A 648 -17.25 -24.17 7.62
N SER A 649 -18.38 -23.59 7.18
CA SER A 649 -18.64 -23.26 5.77
C SER A 649 -18.27 -21.83 5.38
N GLY A 650 -17.95 -20.97 6.35
CA GLY A 650 -17.65 -19.55 6.10
C GLY A 650 -18.91 -18.71 5.86
N ALA A 651 -20.07 -19.18 6.34
CA ALA A 651 -21.37 -18.51 6.23
C ALA A 651 -21.44 -17.28 7.14
N LEU A 652 -20.77 -16.20 6.73
CA LEU A 652 -20.58 -14.99 7.54
C LEU A 652 -21.91 -14.31 7.91
N ASP A 653 -22.87 -14.21 6.98
CA ASP A 653 -24.16 -13.56 7.24
C ASP A 653 -24.96 -14.33 8.28
N THR A 654 -24.93 -15.65 8.19
CA THR A 654 -25.50 -16.54 9.22
C THR A 654 -24.82 -16.35 10.57
N ILE A 655 -23.48 -16.26 10.62
CA ILE A 655 -22.75 -16.03 11.87
C ILE A 655 -23.17 -14.68 12.47
N GLN A 656 -23.21 -13.62 11.68
CA GLN A 656 -23.65 -12.30 12.12
C GLN A 656 -25.06 -12.35 12.71
N TYR A 657 -25.99 -13.00 12.00
CA TYR A 657 -27.36 -13.16 12.47
C TYR A 657 -27.43 -13.99 13.77
N LEU A 658 -26.78 -15.15 13.82
CA LEU A 658 -26.77 -16.03 15.01
C LEU A 658 -26.18 -15.31 16.24
N PHE A 659 -25.10 -14.54 16.07
CA PHE A 659 -24.58 -13.67 17.14
C PHE A 659 -25.61 -12.63 17.59
N SER A 660 -26.33 -12.00 16.65
CA SER A 660 -27.32 -10.95 16.97
C SER A 660 -28.49 -11.47 17.81
N ILE A 661 -28.82 -12.76 17.71
CA ILE A 661 -29.87 -13.42 18.51
C ILE A 661 -29.33 -14.20 19.71
N GLY A 662 -28.03 -14.05 20.04
CA GLY A 662 -27.44 -14.60 21.25
C GLY A 662 -27.04 -16.07 21.20
N ALA A 663 -26.75 -16.62 20.00
CA ALA A 663 -26.22 -17.97 19.88
C ALA A 663 -24.96 -18.18 20.75
N ASN A 664 -24.86 -19.35 21.39
CA ASN A 664 -23.83 -19.64 22.37
C ASN A 664 -22.50 -19.98 21.69
N TRP A 665 -21.70 -18.95 21.46
CA TRP A 665 -20.35 -19.06 20.90
C TRP A 665 -19.36 -19.83 21.79
N ARG A 666 -19.69 -20.15 23.05
CA ARG A 666 -18.85 -20.99 23.94
C ARG A 666 -18.94 -22.48 23.63
N LYS A 667 -19.92 -22.91 22.84
CA LYS A 667 -20.05 -24.31 22.42
C LYS A 667 -18.86 -24.76 21.58
N THR A 668 -18.53 -26.03 21.70
CA THR A 668 -17.46 -26.69 20.94
C THR A 668 -17.98 -27.96 20.29
N ASP A 669 -17.37 -28.36 19.17
CA ASP A 669 -17.59 -29.69 18.59
C ASP A 669 -17.02 -30.81 19.48
N ILE A 670 -17.25 -32.07 19.10
CA ILE A 670 -16.73 -33.27 19.81
C ILE A 670 -15.20 -33.22 19.99
N LYS A 671 -14.48 -32.54 19.09
CA LYS A 671 -13.02 -32.43 19.10
C LYS A 671 -12.53 -31.21 19.91
N GLY A 672 -13.44 -30.52 20.61
CA GLY A 672 -13.14 -29.32 21.40
C GLY A 672 -12.91 -28.06 20.56
N ASN A 673 -13.26 -28.05 19.28
CA ASN A 673 -13.12 -26.88 18.42
C ASN A 673 -14.29 -25.92 18.65
N ASN A 674 -13.98 -24.71 19.11
CA ASN A 674 -14.92 -23.58 19.09
C ASN A 674 -14.98 -22.92 17.70
N ILE A 675 -15.77 -21.85 17.59
CA ILE A 675 -15.94 -21.06 16.36
C ILE A 675 -14.61 -20.58 15.74
N ILE A 676 -13.63 -20.16 16.56
CA ILE A 676 -12.31 -19.72 16.08
C ILE A 676 -11.57 -20.88 15.44
N HIS A 677 -11.50 -22.02 16.14
CA HIS A 677 -10.80 -23.21 15.65
C HIS A 677 -11.33 -23.66 14.30
N LEU A 678 -12.66 -23.72 14.14
CA LEU A 678 -13.30 -24.13 12.89
C LEU A 678 -12.98 -23.14 11.77
N SER A 679 -13.15 -21.83 12.02
CA SER A 679 -12.85 -20.77 11.05
C SER A 679 -11.39 -20.83 10.56
N VAL A 680 -10.45 -21.11 11.46
CA VAL A 680 -9.03 -21.27 11.11
C VAL A 680 -8.80 -22.57 10.33
N LEU A 681 -9.32 -23.70 10.80
CA LEU A 681 -9.11 -25.02 10.21
C LEU A 681 -9.67 -25.16 8.79
N THR A 682 -10.71 -24.39 8.46
CA THR A 682 -11.32 -24.32 7.12
C THR A 682 -10.93 -23.05 6.35
N PHE A 683 -10.03 -22.23 6.89
CA PHE A 683 -9.47 -21.03 6.25
C PHE A 683 -10.48 -19.92 5.92
N HIS A 684 -11.51 -19.74 6.74
CA HIS A 684 -12.47 -18.66 6.61
C HIS A 684 -12.01 -17.41 7.38
N THR A 685 -11.04 -16.70 6.80
CA THR A 685 -10.42 -15.51 7.40
C THR A 685 -11.39 -14.35 7.62
N GLU A 686 -12.43 -14.19 6.79
CA GLU A 686 -13.48 -13.17 6.96
C GLU A 686 -14.29 -13.38 8.25
N VAL A 687 -14.59 -14.63 8.60
CA VAL A 687 -15.23 -14.97 9.88
C VAL A 687 -14.31 -14.59 11.03
N LEU A 688 -13.02 -14.89 10.91
CA LEU A 688 -12.02 -14.58 11.93
C LEU A 688 -11.85 -13.06 12.12
N LYS A 689 -11.81 -12.28 11.03
CA LYS A 689 -11.80 -10.81 11.05
C LYS A 689 -13.04 -10.25 11.75
N TYR A 690 -14.22 -10.80 11.45
CA TYR A 690 -15.46 -10.39 12.10
C TYR A 690 -15.42 -10.63 13.62
N ILE A 691 -14.96 -11.81 14.06
CA ILE A 691 -14.82 -12.11 15.50
C ILE A 691 -13.79 -11.18 16.17
N ILE A 692 -12.67 -10.88 15.51
CA ILE A 692 -11.67 -9.91 16.01
C ILE A 692 -12.31 -8.53 16.17
N LYS A 693 -13.12 -8.09 15.19
CA LYS A 693 -13.83 -6.80 15.22
C LYS A 693 -14.84 -6.71 16.36
N LEU A 694 -15.53 -7.81 16.69
CA LEU A 694 -16.43 -7.87 17.84
C LEU A 694 -15.68 -7.73 19.18
N ASN A 695 -14.39 -8.10 19.23
CA ASN A 695 -13.51 -7.98 20.40
C ASN A 695 -14.12 -8.55 21.69
N ILE A 696 -14.66 -9.77 21.61
CA ILE A 696 -15.29 -10.46 22.76
C ILE A 696 -14.16 -10.98 23.69
N PRO A 697 -14.02 -10.46 24.92
CA PRO A 697 -12.88 -10.80 25.80
C PRO A 697 -12.78 -12.29 26.14
N GLU A 698 -13.92 -12.94 26.33
CA GLU A 698 -14.02 -14.37 26.67
C GLU A 698 -13.84 -15.29 25.44
N LEU A 699 -13.69 -14.73 24.24
CA LEU A 699 -13.39 -15.45 23.00
C LEU A 699 -12.05 -14.95 22.41
N PRO A 700 -10.91 -15.21 23.08
CA PRO A 700 -9.64 -14.56 22.79
C PRO A 700 -8.97 -15.14 21.54
N VAL A 701 -9.27 -14.55 20.37
CA VAL A 701 -8.78 -14.98 19.06
C VAL A 701 -7.27 -15.21 19.02
N TRP A 702 -6.49 -14.22 19.46
CA TRP A 702 -5.03 -14.27 19.37
C TRP A 702 -4.43 -15.36 20.25
N LYS A 703 -4.95 -15.53 21.48
CA LYS A 703 -4.52 -16.60 22.39
C LYS A 703 -4.82 -17.98 21.80
N THR A 704 -6.01 -18.18 21.25
CA THR A 704 -6.37 -19.43 20.59
C THR A 704 -5.46 -19.73 19.39
N LEU A 705 -5.09 -18.72 18.59
CA LEU A 705 -4.14 -18.91 17.49
C LEU A 705 -2.76 -19.32 18.01
N VAL A 706 -2.27 -18.75 19.11
CA VAL A 706 -1.00 -19.16 19.74
C VAL A 706 -1.05 -20.61 20.21
N GLU A 707 -2.13 -21.03 20.85
CA GLU A 707 -2.34 -22.41 21.28
C GLU A 707 -2.34 -23.38 20.07
N MET A 708 -2.96 -22.98 18.95
CA MET A 708 -2.94 -23.76 17.71
C MET A 708 -1.54 -23.88 17.09
N LEU A 709 -0.69 -22.86 17.20
CA LEU A 709 0.71 -22.90 16.75
C LEU A 709 1.55 -23.89 17.57
N GLN A 710 1.22 -24.09 18.85
CA GLN A 710 1.96 -24.97 19.75
C GLN A 710 1.49 -26.44 19.69
N CYS A 711 0.24 -26.69 19.31
CA CYS A 711 -0.35 -28.03 19.18
C CYS A 711 0.44 -28.97 18.26
N GLU A 712 0.47 -30.28 18.51
CA GLU A 712 1.22 -31.26 17.71
C GLU A 712 0.72 -31.43 16.26
N SER A 713 -0.54 -31.09 16.00
CA SER A 713 -1.15 -31.27 14.69
C SER A 713 -0.53 -30.35 13.63
N TYR A 714 0.14 -30.93 12.64
CA TYR A 714 0.67 -30.21 11.49
C TYR A 714 -0.39 -29.35 10.78
N LYS A 715 -1.61 -29.89 10.63
CA LYS A 715 -2.73 -29.16 10.01
C LYS A 715 -3.07 -27.90 10.83
N ARG A 716 -3.24 -28.02 12.15
CA ARG A 716 -3.54 -26.87 13.02
C ARG A 716 -2.47 -25.79 12.92
N ARG A 717 -1.19 -26.18 13.01
CA ARG A 717 -0.05 -25.26 12.86
C ARG A 717 -0.07 -24.54 11.52
N MET A 718 -0.19 -25.29 10.43
CA MET A 718 -0.20 -24.71 9.08
C MET A 718 -1.35 -23.71 8.90
N MET A 719 -2.58 -24.11 9.26
CA MET A 719 -3.74 -23.26 9.09
C MET A 719 -3.69 -22.00 9.97
N ALA A 720 -3.16 -22.12 11.19
CA ALA A 720 -2.95 -20.97 12.08
C ALA A 720 -1.93 -19.98 11.51
N VAL A 721 -0.78 -20.46 11.02
CA VAL A 721 0.23 -19.59 10.38
C VAL A 721 -0.34 -18.92 9.13
N MET A 722 -1.03 -19.67 8.27
CA MET A 722 -1.65 -19.10 7.06
C MET A 722 -2.70 -18.04 7.41
N SER A 723 -3.54 -18.29 8.41
CA SER A 723 -4.56 -17.33 8.85
C SER A 723 -3.91 -16.06 9.42
N LEU A 724 -2.85 -16.20 10.21
CA LEU A 724 -2.07 -15.07 10.73
C LEU A 724 -1.37 -14.28 9.62
N GLU A 725 -0.82 -14.94 8.59
CA GLU A 725 -0.18 -14.28 7.44
C GLU A 725 -1.19 -13.37 6.72
N VAL A 726 -2.42 -13.86 6.46
CA VAL A 726 -3.48 -13.08 5.81
C VAL A 726 -4.00 -11.97 6.72
N ILE A 727 -4.30 -12.28 7.98
CA ILE A 727 -4.85 -11.29 8.93
C ILE A 727 -3.83 -10.17 9.17
N CYS A 728 -2.54 -10.46 9.30
CA CYS A 728 -1.50 -9.44 9.51
C CYS A 728 -1.49 -8.37 8.40
N LEU A 729 -1.90 -8.71 7.18
CA LEU A 729 -1.97 -7.80 6.04
C LEU A 729 -3.30 -7.04 5.94
N ALA A 730 -4.34 -7.50 6.64
CA ALA A 730 -5.67 -6.90 6.56
C ALA A 730 -5.81 -5.59 7.36
N ASN A 731 -4.97 -5.38 8.39
CA ASN A 731 -4.99 -4.16 9.20
C ASN A 731 -3.61 -3.86 9.80
N ASP A 732 -3.13 -2.63 9.64
CA ASP A 732 -1.85 -2.12 10.13
C ASP A 732 -1.66 -2.22 11.66
N GLN A 733 -2.71 -2.48 12.43
CA GLN A 733 -2.63 -2.66 13.88
C GLN A 733 -2.45 -4.12 14.30
N TYR A 734 -2.78 -5.10 13.45
CA TYR A 734 -2.82 -6.51 13.86
C TYR A 734 -1.43 -7.11 14.12
N TRP A 735 -0.35 -6.56 13.54
CA TRP A 735 1.01 -7.01 13.91
C TRP A 735 1.30 -6.79 15.41
N ARG A 736 0.74 -5.74 16.03
CA ARG A 736 0.86 -5.50 17.48
C ARG A 736 0.11 -6.56 18.26
N CYS A 737 -1.13 -6.86 17.87
CA CYS A 737 -1.91 -7.91 18.53
C CYS A 737 -1.22 -9.29 18.43
N ILE A 738 -0.60 -9.59 17.28
CA ILE A 738 0.21 -10.80 17.07
C ILE A 738 1.40 -10.82 18.03
N LEU A 739 2.11 -9.70 18.18
CA LEU A 739 3.22 -9.56 19.10
C LEU A 739 2.79 -9.72 20.57
N ASP A 740 1.76 -8.97 20.98
CA ASP A 740 1.26 -8.90 22.35
C ASP A 740 0.68 -10.23 22.83
N ALA A 741 0.16 -11.05 21.90
CA ALA A 741 -0.30 -12.40 22.20
C ALA A 741 0.83 -13.41 22.48
N GLY A 742 2.11 -13.02 22.31
CA GLY A 742 3.25 -13.92 22.54
C GLY A 742 3.44 -14.95 21.43
N THR A 743 3.10 -14.61 20.18
CA THR A 743 3.22 -15.53 19.03
C THR A 743 4.67 -15.80 18.62
N ILE A 744 5.58 -14.85 18.81
CA ILE A 744 6.95 -14.90 18.27
C ILE A 744 7.73 -16.16 18.70
N PRO A 745 7.80 -16.53 20.00
CA PRO A 745 8.48 -17.76 20.41
C PRO A 745 7.90 -19.03 19.75
N ALA A 746 6.57 -19.09 19.59
CA ALA A 746 5.92 -20.21 18.92
C ALA A 746 6.32 -20.28 17.44
N LEU A 747 6.35 -19.14 16.73
CA LEU A 747 6.77 -19.06 15.33
C LEU A 747 8.24 -19.47 15.16
N ILE A 748 9.15 -19.02 16.04
CA ILE A 748 10.56 -19.44 16.00
C ILE A 748 10.70 -20.96 16.19
N ASN A 749 9.89 -21.58 17.04
CA ASN A 749 9.89 -23.03 17.19
C ASN A 749 9.43 -23.75 15.90
N LEU A 750 8.49 -23.18 15.15
CA LEU A 750 8.05 -23.74 13.86
C LEU A 750 9.12 -23.68 12.78
N LEU A 751 10.03 -22.70 12.82
CA LEU A 751 11.17 -22.62 11.91
C LEU A 751 12.13 -23.81 12.05
N LYS A 752 12.19 -24.42 13.25
CA LYS A 752 13.01 -25.61 13.52
C LYS A 752 12.38 -26.92 13.04
N SER A 753 11.14 -26.89 12.53
CA SER A 753 10.47 -28.08 12.02
C SER A 753 11.08 -28.57 10.70
N SER A 754 10.98 -29.86 10.38
CA SER A 754 11.48 -30.42 9.12
C SER A 754 10.58 -30.16 7.90
N LYS A 755 9.52 -29.35 8.04
CA LYS A 755 8.48 -29.18 7.02
C LYS A 755 8.66 -27.86 6.27
N ILE A 756 9.28 -27.93 5.08
CA ILE A 756 9.63 -26.76 4.25
C ILE A 756 8.45 -25.81 3.97
N LYS A 757 7.26 -26.34 3.68
CA LYS A 757 6.06 -25.52 3.42
C LYS A 757 5.65 -24.70 4.65
N LEU A 758 5.75 -25.29 5.84
CA LEU A 758 5.42 -24.61 7.10
C LEU A 758 6.48 -23.55 7.41
N GLN A 759 7.76 -23.87 7.21
CA GLN A 759 8.85 -22.90 7.35
C GLN A 759 8.64 -21.69 6.43
N CYS A 760 8.37 -21.91 5.14
CA CYS A 760 8.14 -20.84 4.17
C CYS A 760 6.99 -19.89 4.58
N LYS A 761 5.86 -20.44 5.02
CA LYS A 761 4.72 -19.65 5.53
C LYS A 761 5.04 -18.90 6.83
N THR A 762 5.78 -19.55 7.73
CA THR A 762 6.19 -18.94 9.00
C THR A 762 7.16 -17.78 8.77
N VAL A 763 8.18 -17.96 7.93
CA VAL A 763 9.11 -16.89 7.54
C VAL A 763 8.38 -15.75 6.84
N GLY A 764 7.32 -16.05 6.08
CA GLY A 764 6.43 -15.07 5.49
C GLY A 764 5.80 -14.10 6.47
N LEU A 765 5.08 -14.67 7.44
CA LEU A 765 4.49 -13.90 8.51
C LEU A 765 5.55 -13.06 9.23
N LEU A 766 6.72 -13.65 9.55
CA LEU A 766 7.80 -12.93 10.23
C LEU A 766 8.38 -11.78 9.39
N SER A 767 8.51 -11.95 8.07
CA SER A 767 8.96 -10.90 7.14
C SER A 767 7.98 -9.74 7.02
N ASN A 768 6.68 -10.00 7.23
CA ASN A 768 5.66 -8.95 7.21
C ASN A 768 5.72 -8.10 8.50
N ILE A 769 5.98 -8.71 9.66
CA ILE A 769 6.05 -8.00 10.95
C ILE A 769 7.43 -7.44 11.29
N SER A 770 8.53 -7.94 10.69
CA SER A 770 9.90 -7.50 11.00
C SER A 770 10.21 -6.05 10.62
N THR A 771 9.33 -5.38 9.88
CA THR A 771 9.40 -3.95 9.61
C THR A 771 9.32 -3.10 10.89
N HIS A 772 8.80 -3.65 11.98
CA HIS A 772 8.59 -2.95 13.24
C HIS A 772 9.68 -3.31 14.27
N LYS A 773 10.33 -2.28 14.84
CA LYS A 773 11.42 -2.43 15.85
C LYS A 773 11.03 -3.33 17.03
N SER A 774 9.82 -3.19 17.56
CA SER A 774 9.32 -4.01 18.67
C SER A 774 9.22 -5.50 18.31
N ALA A 775 8.81 -5.82 17.09
CA ALA A 775 8.76 -7.20 16.61
C ALA A 775 10.17 -7.78 16.42
N VAL A 776 11.10 -6.97 15.92
CA VAL A 776 12.52 -7.33 15.80
C VAL A 776 13.13 -7.66 17.16
N HIS A 777 12.88 -6.84 18.19
CA HIS A 777 13.38 -7.12 19.54
C HIS A 777 12.88 -8.46 20.08
N ALA A 778 11.57 -8.72 19.98
CA ALA A 778 11.00 -10.00 20.42
C ALA A 778 11.54 -11.20 19.61
N LEU A 779 11.77 -11.01 18.30
CA LEU A 779 12.34 -12.05 17.44
C LEU A 779 13.78 -12.39 17.84
N VAL A 780 14.59 -11.40 18.21
CA VAL A 780 15.96 -11.60 18.68
C VAL A 780 15.97 -12.30 20.05
N GLU A 781 15.16 -11.84 21.00
CA GLU A 781 15.03 -12.45 22.34
C GLU A 781 14.59 -13.91 22.28
N ALA A 782 13.70 -14.26 21.33
CA ALA A 782 13.23 -15.62 21.11
C ALA A 782 14.26 -16.55 20.41
N GLY A 783 15.47 -16.08 20.11
CA GLY A 783 16.49 -16.86 19.40
C GLY A 783 16.23 -17.00 17.91
N GLY A 784 15.65 -15.97 17.27
CA GLY A 784 15.33 -15.96 15.85
C GLY A 784 16.57 -15.93 14.95
N ILE A 785 17.64 -15.24 15.33
CA ILE A 785 18.88 -15.12 14.52
C ILE A 785 19.47 -16.49 14.14
N PRO A 786 19.82 -17.40 15.08
CA PRO A 786 20.39 -18.70 14.71
C PRO A 786 19.40 -19.55 13.88
N SER A 787 18.10 -19.43 14.15
CA SER A 787 17.06 -20.16 13.41
C SER A 787 16.97 -19.69 11.96
N LEU A 788 17.04 -18.39 11.71
CA LEU A 788 17.03 -17.80 10.36
C LEU A 788 18.29 -18.13 9.58
N ILE A 789 19.47 -18.10 10.22
CA ILE A 789 20.73 -18.43 9.57
C ILE A 789 20.77 -19.90 9.14
N ASN A 790 20.27 -20.82 9.98
CA ASN A 790 20.16 -22.24 9.61
C ASN A 790 19.25 -22.45 8.39
N LEU A 791 18.22 -21.61 8.20
CA LEU A 791 17.32 -21.68 7.05
C LEU A 791 17.95 -21.15 5.74
N LEU A 792 19.02 -20.35 5.81
CA LEU A 792 19.74 -19.89 4.61
C LEU A 792 20.46 -21.02 3.86
N VAL A 793 20.56 -22.21 4.46
CA VAL A 793 21.19 -23.40 3.86
C VAL A 793 20.18 -24.29 3.11
N CYS A 794 18.87 -23.99 3.19
CA CYS A 794 17.86 -24.78 2.48
C CYS A 794 17.96 -24.61 0.95
N ASP A 795 17.28 -25.44 0.15
CA ASP A 795 17.30 -25.29 -1.32
C ASP A 795 16.06 -24.52 -1.84
N GLU A 796 15.53 -23.57 -1.07
CA GLU A 796 14.28 -22.87 -1.40
C GLU A 796 14.48 -21.34 -1.56
N PRO A 797 14.45 -20.80 -2.79
CA PRO A 797 14.71 -19.38 -3.08
C PRO A 797 13.81 -18.41 -2.31
N GLU A 798 12.55 -18.77 -2.08
CA GLU A 798 11.59 -17.92 -1.36
C GLU A 798 11.97 -17.78 0.11
N VAL A 799 12.45 -18.87 0.72
CA VAL A 799 12.95 -18.86 2.11
C VAL A 799 14.20 -18.00 2.19
N HIS A 800 15.13 -18.13 1.23
CA HIS A 800 16.34 -17.29 1.18
C HIS A 800 16.03 -15.80 1.12
N SER A 801 15.13 -15.42 0.20
CA SER A 801 14.73 -14.03 0.01
C SER A 801 14.19 -13.44 1.31
N ARG A 802 13.21 -14.12 1.95
CA ARG A 802 12.56 -13.63 3.16
C ARG A 802 13.45 -13.67 4.40
N CYS A 803 14.29 -14.70 4.55
CA CYS A 803 15.30 -14.74 5.62
C CYS A 803 16.29 -13.58 5.49
N ALA A 804 16.73 -13.22 4.27
CA ALA A 804 17.59 -12.07 4.04
C ALA A 804 16.91 -10.74 4.39
N VAL A 805 15.60 -10.60 4.09
CA VAL A 805 14.79 -9.42 4.50
C VAL A 805 14.73 -9.28 6.01
N ILE A 806 14.43 -10.37 6.72
CA ILE A 806 14.31 -10.33 8.19
C ILE A 806 15.68 -10.03 8.82
N LEU A 807 16.76 -10.66 8.34
CA LEU A 807 18.12 -10.37 8.83
C LEU A 807 18.55 -8.93 8.55
N TYR A 808 18.14 -8.36 7.41
CA TYR A 808 18.32 -6.95 7.11
C TYR A 808 17.62 -6.06 8.16
N ASP A 809 16.35 -6.34 8.47
CA ASP A 809 15.59 -5.57 9.47
C ASP A 809 16.21 -5.69 10.88
N ILE A 810 16.66 -6.88 11.26
CA ILE A 810 17.38 -7.11 12.52
C ILE A 810 18.69 -6.31 12.55
N ALA A 811 19.46 -6.31 11.45
CA ALA A 811 20.74 -5.61 11.37
C ALA A 811 20.60 -4.07 11.48
N GLN A 812 19.44 -3.51 11.12
CA GLN A 812 19.14 -2.09 11.33
C GLN A 812 18.95 -1.72 12.82
N CYS A 813 18.59 -2.69 13.67
CA CYS A 813 18.31 -2.50 15.09
C CYS A 813 19.49 -2.93 15.98
N GLU A 814 20.71 -2.48 15.66
CA GLU A 814 21.95 -2.70 16.45
C GLU A 814 22.40 -4.16 16.65
N ASN A 815 21.81 -5.13 15.95
CA ASN A 815 22.13 -6.57 16.11
C ASN A 815 23.18 -7.09 15.10
N LYS A 816 24.00 -6.20 14.53
CA LYS A 816 24.98 -6.54 13.47
C LYS A 816 26.03 -7.56 13.93
N ASP A 817 26.58 -7.38 15.12
CA ASP A 817 27.60 -8.28 15.69
C ASP A 817 27.03 -9.64 16.05
N VAL A 818 25.77 -9.69 16.50
CA VAL A 818 25.08 -10.93 16.86
C VAL A 818 24.88 -11.80 15.61
N ILE A 819 24.45 -11.20 14.49
CA ILE A 819 24.31 -11.92 13.21
C ILE A 819 25.66 -12.47 12.75
N ALA A 820 26.74 -11.70 12.88
CA ALA A 820 28.08 -12.13 12.51
C ALA A 820 28.58 -13.30 13.38
N LYS A 821 28.36 -13.24 14.70
CA LYS A 821 28.72 -14.29 15.66
C LYS A 821 28.13 -15.67 15.32
N TYR A 822 26.94 -15.68 14.72
CA TYR A 822 26.26 -16.91 14.29
C TYR A 822 26.58 -17.34 12.84
N ASN A 823 27.68 -16.87 12.25
CA ASN A 823 28.06 -17.17 10.86
C ASN A 823 27.02 -16.71 9.83
N GLY A 824 26.31 -15.61 10.10
CA GLY A 824 25.35 -15.04 9.16
C GLY A 824 26.00 -14.51 7.87
N ILE A 825 27.18 -13.88 7.99
CA ILE A 825 27.93 -13.33 6.84
C ILE A 825 28.34 -14.42 5.84
N PRO A 826 29.04 -15.52 6.22
CA PRO A 826 29.38 -16.57 5.27
C PRO A 826 28.14 -17.24 4.64
N SER A 827 27.07 -17.41 5.42
CA SER A 827 25.81 -17.99 4.92
C SER A 827 25.17 -17.11 3.84
N LEU A 828 25.14 -15.78 4.05
CA LEU A 828 24.67 -14.82 3.05
C LEU A 828 25.57 -14.78 1.81
N ILE A 829 26.89 -14.84 1.97
CA ILE A 829 27.84 -14.85 0.85
C ILE A 829 27.62 -16.08 -0.04
N ASN A 830 27.37 -17.25 0.54
CA ASN A 830 27.12 -18.48 -0.23
C ASN A 830 25.92 -18.34 -1.19
N LEU A 831 24.90 -17.57 -0.81
CA LEU A 831 23.70 -17.32 -1.63
C LEU A 831 23.97 -16.39 -2.82
N LEU A 832 25.09 -15.66 -2.85
CA LEU A 832 25.49 -14.83 -4.00
C LEU A 832 25.86 -15.67 -5.24
N ASN A 833 25.97 -16.99 -5.10
CA ASN A 833 26.12 -17.93 -6.22
C ASN A 833 24.82 -18.20 -6.99
N LEU A 834 23.66 -17.87 -6.42
CA LEU A 834 22.38 -18.11 -7.07
C LEU A 834 22.14 -17.12 -8.22
N ASN A 835 21.45 -17.57 -9.27
CA ASN A 835 21.08 -16.73 -10.42
C ASN A 835 19.63 -16.21 -10.32
N ILE A 836 19.22 -15.76 -9.12
CA ILE A 836 17.86 -15.31 -8.83
C ILE A 836 17.92 -13.87 -8.32
N GLU A 837 17.49 -12.91 -9.14
CA GLU A 837 17.68 -11.47 -8.89
C GLU A 837 17.10 -11.00 -7.55
N ASN A 838 15.86 -11.38 -7.22
CA ASN A 838 15.22 -10.97 -5.95
C ASN A 838 16.01 -11.44 -4.72
N VAL A 839 16.53 -12.67 -4.75
CA VAL A 839 17.37 -13.21 -3.65
C VAL A 839 18.67 -12.41 -3.56
N LEU A 840 19.34 -12.18 -4.70
CA LEU A 840 20.61 -11.45 -4.75
C LEU A 840 20.48 -10.02 -4.22
N VAL A 841 19.42 -9.30 -4.61
CA VAL A 841 19.16 -7.93 -4.15
C VAL A 841 18.99 -7.90 -2.62
N ASN A 842 18.19 -8.80 -2.06
CA ASN A 842 17.93 -8.84 -0.63
C ASN A 842 19.18 -9.25 0.17
N VAL A 843 19.94 -10.24 -0.32
CA VAL A 843 21.19 -10.69 0.30
C VAL A 843 22.25 -9.58 0.30
N MET A 844 22.49 -8.92 -0.83
CA MET A 844 23.48 -7.83 -0.91
C MET A 844 23.10 -6.64 -0.03
N ASN A 845 21.80 -6.30 0.06
CA ASN A 845 21.32 -5.26 0.98
C ASN A 845 21.52 -5.64 2.45
N CYS A 846 21.28 -6.89 2.82
CA CYS A 846 21.57 -7.38 4.16
C CYS A 846 23.07 -7.26 4.48
N ILE A 847 23.95 -7.70 3.58
CA ILE A 847 25.42 -7.57 3.73
C ILE A 847 25.82 -6.10 3.88
N ARG A 848 25.26 -5.21 3.05
CA ARG A 848 25.50 -3.77 3.12
C ARG A 848 25.21 -3.23 4.51
N VAL A 849 24.01 -3.48 5.06
CA VAL A 849 23.61 -2.97 6.39
C VAL A 849 24.47 -3.55 7.51
N LEU A 850 24.84 -4.83 7.43
CA LEU A 850 25.76 -5.46 8.39
C LEU A 850 27.12 -4.77 8.47
N CYS A 851 27.59 -4.14 7.37
CA CYS A 851 28.90 -3.48 7.30
C CYS A 851 28.87 -2.01 7.67
N ILE A 852 27.71 -1.34 7.71
CA ILE A 852 27.61 0.09 8.04
C ILE A 852 28.23 0.34 9.42
N GLY A 853 29.37 1.03 9.47
CA GLY A 853 30.07 1.39 10.70
C GLY A 853 30.61 0.21 11.52
N ASN A 854 30.79 -0.98 10.91
CA ASN A 854 31.27 -2.18 11.61
C ASN A 854 32.49 -2.80 10.90
N GLU A 855 33.70 -2.46 11.37
CA GLU A 855 34.97 -2.91 10.79
C GLU A 855 35.19 -4.43 10.88
N ASN A 856 34.63 -5.10 11.90
CA ASN A 856 34.73 -6.55 12.05
C ASN A 856 33.95 -7.26 10.95
N ASN A 857 32.74 -6.79 10.67
CA ASN A 857 31.90 -7.34 9.62
C ASN A 857 32.48 -7.07 8.22
N GLN A 858 33.07 -5.89 8.00
CA GLN A 858 33.79 -5.60 6.76
C GLN A 858 34.95 -6.58 6.53
N ARG A 859 35.72 -6.90 7.58
CA ARG A 859 36.79 -7.91 7.54
C ARG A 859 36.25 -9.32 7.27
N ALA A 860 35.17 -9.71 7.95
CA ALA A 860 34.54 -11.01 7.74
C ALA A 860 34.08 -11.21 6.28
N VAL A 861 33.56 -10.17 5.61
CA VAL A 861 33.18 -10.25 4.19
C VAL A 861 34.38 -10.58 3.30
N ARG A 862 35.56 -10.03 3.60
CA ARG A 862 36.80 -10.35 2.88
C ARG A 862 37.29 -11.77 3.20
N GLU A 863 37.35 -12.13 4.47
CA GLU A 863 37.84 -13.45 4.93
C GLU A 863 37.05 -14.60 4.29
N HIS A 864 35.74 -14.43 4.12
CA HIS A 864 34.85 -15.40 3.48
C HIS A 864 34.72 -15.23 1.96
N LYS A 865 35.65 -14.51 1.30
CA LYS A 865 35.69 -14.33 -0.16
C LYS A 865 34.40 -13.73 -0.75
N GLY A 866 33.77 -12.80 -0.04
CA GLY A 866 32.57 -12.10 -0.52
C GLY A 866 32.84 -11.05 -1.60
N LEU A 867 34.05 -10.45 -1.61
CA LEU A 867 34.39 -9.34 -2.51
C LEU A 867 34.29 -9.70 -4.00
N PRO A 868 34.80 -10.85 -4.49
CA PRO A 868 34.69 -11.23 -5.90
C PRO A 868 33.23 -11.32 -6.39
N TYR A 869 32.31 -11.80 -5.53
CA TYR A 869 30.89 -11.88 -5.88
C TYR A 869 30.26 -10.50 -6.06
N LEU A 870 30.51 -9.58 -5.12
CA LEU A 870 30.00 -8.22 -5.21
C LEU A 870 30.54 -7.55 -6.49
N ILE A 871 31.85 -7.64 -6.74
CA ILE A 871 32.50 -7.04 -7.91
C ILE A 871 31.93 -7.61 -9.22
N ARG A 872 31.65 -8.92 -9.30
CA ARG A 872 31.04 -9.56 -10.47
C ARG A 872 29.72 -8.87 -10.87
N PHE A 873 28.88 -8.52 -9.91
CA PHE A 873 27.57 -7.90 -10.18
C PHE A 873 27.65 -6.45 -10.70
N LEU A 874 28.80 -5.78 -10.58
CA LEU A 874 29.02 -4.48 -11.22
C LEU A 874 29.02 -4.56 -12.76
N SER A 875 29.27 -5.74 -13.31
CA SER A 875 29.25 -6.00 -14.77
C SER A 875 28.04 -6.84 -15.21
N SER A 876 27.02 -6.97 -14.36
CA SER A 876 25.78 -7.67 -14.72
C SER A 876 24.95 -6.87 -15.73
N ASP A 877 23.95 -7.49 -16.37
CA ASP A 877 23.04 -6.75 -17.26
C ASP A 877 21.99 -5.94 -16.48
N SER A 878 21.57 -6.43 -15.30
CA SER A 878 20.58 -5.75 -14.43
C SER A 878 21.15 -4.48 -13.80
N ASP A 879 20.47 -3.36 -14.06
CA ASP A 879 20.80 -2.07 -13.45
C ASP A 879 20.56 -2.07 -11.93
N VAL A 880 19.61 -2.87 -11.44
CA VAL A 880 19.34 -3.04 -10.00
C VAL A 880 20.52 -3.73 -9.32
N LEU A 881 21.02 -4.83 -9.89
CA LEU A 881 22.18 -5.54 -9.35
C LEU A 881 23.45 -4.67 -9.35
N LYS A 882 23.69 -3.87 -10.40
CA LYS A 882 24.81 -2.90 -10.42
C LYS A 882 24.69 -1.89 -9.28
N ALA A 883 23.52 -1.31 -9.09
CA ALA A 883 23.28 -0.28 -8.06
C ALA A 883 23.44 -0.86 -6.64
N VAL A 884 22.83 -2.01 -6.37
CA VAL A 884 22.89 -2.67 -5.05
C VAL A 884 24.31 -3.15 -4.74
N SER A 885 25.01 -3.74 -5.71
CA SER A 885 26.41 -4.15 -5.55
C SER A 885 27.32 -2.94 -5.27
N SER A 886 27.17 -1.85 -6.02
CA SER A 886 27.94 -0.62 -5.79
C SER A 886 27.70 -0.08 -4.38
N ALA A 887 26.45 -0.08 -3.92
CA ALA A 887 26.11 0.34 -2.57
C ALA A 887 26.68 -0.57 -1.49
N ALA A 888 26.66 -1.89 -1.70
CA ALA A 888 27.27 -2.85 -0.78
C ALA A 888 28.80 -2.65 -0.70
N ILE A 889 29.48 -2.53 -1.85
CA ILE A 889 30.93 -2.27 -1.91
C ILE A 889 31.27 -0.96 -1.20
N ALA A 890 30.44 0.06 -1.34
CA ALA A 890 30.67 1.34 -0.70
C ALA A 890 30.75 1.21 0.83
N GLU A 891 29.79 0.52 1.45
CA GLU A 891 29.73 0.32 2.91
C GLU A 891 30.75 -0.71 3.41
N VAL A 892 31.09 -1.73 2.60
CA VAL A 892 32.13 -2.71 2.94
C VAL A 892 33.51 -2.05 3.00
N GLY A 893 33.79 -1.09 2.12
CA GLY A 893 35.09 -0.38 2.08
C GLY A 893 35.16 0.90 2.91
N ARG A 894 34.06 1.37 3.49
CA ARG A 894 34.02 2.69 4.15
C ARG A 894 34.93 2.73 5.37
N ASP A 895 35.79 3.75 5.41
CA ASP A 895 36.73 4.08 6.50
C ASP A 895 37.67 2.94 6.92
N ASN A 896 37.85 1.92 6.08
CA ASN A 896 38.68 0.76 6.36
C ASN A 896 39.71 0.51 5.26
N LYS A 897 40.90 1.10 5.43
CA LYS A 897 41.96 1.08 4.42
C LYS A 897 42.37 -0.32 3.97
N GLU A 898 42.42 -1.28 4.89
CA GLU A 898 42.78 -2.66 4.58
C GLU A 898 41.78 -3.29 3.59
N ILE A 899 40.48 -3.03 3.79
CA ILE A 899 39.41 -3.54 2.94
C ILE A 899 39.32 -2.78 1.63
N GLN A 900 39.53 -1.45 1.65
CA GLN A 900 39.65 -0.67 0.42
C GLN A 900 40.75 -1.21 -0.50
N ASP A 901 41.95 -1.47 0.06
CA ASP A 901 43.08 -2.03 -0.68
C ASP A 901 42.74 -3.42 -1.24
N ALA A 902 42.06 -4.27 -0.46
CA ALA A 902 41.61 -5.58 -0.92
C ALA A 902 40.58 -5.48 -2.07
N ILE A 903 39.59 -4.61 -1.97
CA ILE A 903 38.58 -4.38 -3.04
C ILE A 903 39.26 -3.92 -4.33
N ALA A 904 40.27 -3.05 -4.23
CA ALA A 904 41.04 -2.61 -5.38
C ALA A 904 41.87 -3.75 -5.99
N MET A 905 42.50 -4.59 -5.17
CA MET A 905 43.28 -5.76 -5.61
C MET A 905 42.42 -6.81 -6.31
N GLU A 906 41.18 -7.02 -5.85
CA GLU A 906 40.19 -7.90 -6.49
C GLU A 906 39.61 -7.32 -7.80
N GLY A 907 40.10 -6.17 -8.26
CA GLY A 907 39.79 -5.63 -9.59
C GLY A 907 38.48 -4.83 -9.67
N ALA A 908 38.02 -4.22 -8.57
CA ALA A 908 36.80 -3.40 -8.58
C ALA A 908 36.90 -2.10 -9.42
N ILE A 909 38.11 -1.58 -9.63
CA ILE A 909 38.32 -0.25 -10.23
C ILE A 909 37.78 -0.18 -11.68
N PRO A 910 38.14 -1.06 -12.64
CA PRO A 910 37.63 -0.96 -14.01
C PRO A 910 36.10 -1.10 -14.12
N PRO A 911 35.43 -2.07 -13.44
CA PRO A 911 33.97 -2.15 -13.41
C PRO A 911 33.31 -0.89 -12.85
N LEU A 912 33.81 -0.34 -11.73
CA LEU A 912 33.27 0.90 -11.15
C LEU A 912 33.38 2.09 -12.11
N VAL A 913 34.52 2.24 -12.81
CA VAL A 913 34.68 3.29 -13.84
C VAL A 913 33.74 3.06 -15.02
N ALA A 914 33.46 1.81 -15.40
CA ALA A 914 32.56 1.48 -16.50
C ALA A 914 31.10 1.88 -16.22
N LEU A 915 30.65 1.87 -14.95
CA LEU A 915 29.28 2.29 -14.58
C LEU A 915 28.92 3.69 -15.07
N PHE A 916 29.89 4.60 -15.08
CA PHE A 916 29.68 5.99 -15.51
C PHE A 916 29.59 6.18 -17.03
N LYS A 917 29.84 5.11 -17.81
CA LYS A 917 29.57 5.09 -19.25
C LYS A 917 28.10 4.72 -19.54
N GLY A 918 27.41 4.11 -18.58
CA GLY A 918 26.00 3.75 -18.70
C GLY A 918 25.08 4.97 -18.71
N LYS A 919 23.78 4.76 -18.99
CA LYS A 919 22.77 5.84 -19.03
C LYS A 919 22.04 6.06 -17.69
N GLN A 920 21.96 5.04 -16.83
CA GLN A 920 21.16 5.11 -15.60
C GLN A 920 21.83 5.96 -14.52
N ILE A 921 21.20 7.08 -14.17
CA ILE A 921 21.73 8.02 -13.18
C ILE A 921 21.84 7.41 -11.78
N SER A 922 20.92 6.51 -11.41
CA SER A 922 20.93 5.81 -10.12
C SER A 922 22.15 4.90 -9.96
N VAL A 923 22.49 4.15 -11.01
CA VAL A 923 23.68 3.29 -11.05
C VAL A 923 24.95 4.14 -10.96
N GLN A 924 25.01 5.26 -11.69
CA GLN A 924 26.14 6.19 -11.61
C GLN A 924 26.30 6.80 -10.22
N MET A 925 25.19 7.17 -9.57
CA MET A 925 25.18 7.72 -8.22
C MET A 925 25.70 6.69 -7.20
N LYS A 926 25.21 5.44 -7.24
CA LYS A 926 25.73 4.38 -6.35
C LYS A 926 27.18 4.01 -6.66
N GLY A 927 27.58 4.05 -7.94
CA GLY A 927 28.98 3.93 -8.35
C GLY A 927 29.85 5.04 -7.77
N ALA A 928 29.38 6.30 -7.75
CA ALA A 928 30.09 7.41 -7.14
C ALA A 928 30.22 7.26 -5.63
N MET A 929 29.21 6.69 -4.95
CA MET A 929 29.28 6.36 -3.53
C MET A 929 30.36 5.30 -3.22
N ALA A 930 30.50 4.30 -4.08
CA ALA A 930 31.60 3.33 -3.96
C ALA A 930 32.97 3.96 -4.22
N VAL A 931 33.08 4.86 -5.20
CA VAL A 931 34.32 5.58 -5.49
C VAL A 931 34.73 6.46 -4.32
N GLU A 932 33.79 7.22 -3.74
CA GLU A 932 34.02 8.04 -2.57
C GLU A 932 34.61 7.21 -1.42
N SER A 933 33.92 6.12 -1.05
CA SER A 933 34.30 5.34 0.12
C SER A 933 35.64 4.63 -0.06
N LEU A 934 35.98 4.22 -1.29
CA LEU A 934 37.27 3.59 -1.61
C LEU A 934 38.41 4.61 -1.74
N ALA A 935 38.15 5.81 -2.23
CA ALA A 935 39.15 6.85 -2.41
C ALA A 935 39.44 7.63 -1.11
N SER A 936 38.49 7.72 -0.19
CA SER A 936 38.64 8.41 1.09
C SER A 936 39.88 7.91 1.84
N HIS A 937 40.81 8.82 2.12
CA HIS A 937 42.05 8.57 2.87
C HIS A 937 42.97 7.47 2.28
N ASN A 938 42.84 7.15 0.99
CA ASN A 938 43.65 6.13 0.32
C ASN A 938 44.32 6.61 -0.97
N ALA A 939 45.57 7.08 -0.85
CA ALA A 939 46.36 7.61 -1.96
C ALA A 939 46.60 6.63 -3.12
N LEU A 940 46.69 5.33 -2.84
CA LEU A 940 46.92 4.32 -3.90
C LEU A 940 45.70 4.20 -4.80
N ILE A 941 44.51 4.13 -4.20
CA ILE A 941 43.25 4.01 -4.92
C ILE A 941 42.88 5.30 -5.64
N GLN A 942 43.10 6.46 -4.99
CA GLN A 942 42.96 7.78 -5.62
C GLN A 942 43.77 7.83 -6.93
N LYS A 943 45.05 7.46 -6.88
CA LYS A 943 45.91 7.42 -8.06
C LYS A 943 45.36 6.48 -9.15
N ALA A 944 44.94 5.28 -8.77
CA ALA A 944 44.42 4.30 -9.72
C ALA A 944 43.12 4.76 -10.43
N PHE A 945 42.22 5.44 -9.72
CA PHE A 945 41.03 6.05 -10.34
C PHE A 945 41.37 7.23 -11.26
N LEU A 946 42.32 8.07 -10.85
CA LEU A 946 42.79 9.22 -11.65
C LEU A 946 43.46 8.78 -12.96
N GLU A 947 44.25 7.71 -12.94
CA GLU A 947 44.86 7.12 -14.14
C GLU A 947 43.81 6.63 -15.16
N LYS A 948 42.61 6.27 -14.69
CA LYS A 948 41.46 5.90 -15.54
C LYS A 948 40.59 7.10 -15.97
N SER A 949 41.03 8.33 -15.71
CA SER A 949 40.32 9.56 -16.09
C SER A 949 38.89 9.65 -15.53
N LEU A 950 38.66 9.14 -14.32
CA LEU A 950 37.34 9.11 -13.69
C LEU A 950 36.75 10.52 -13.46
N THR A 951 37.60 11.53 -13.27
CA THR A 951 37.22 12.93 -13.05
C THR A 951 36.25 13.45 -14.12
N LYS A 952 36.51 13.16 -15.40
CA LYS A 952 35.65 13.58 -16.53
C LYS A 952 34.22 13.06 -16.40
N TYR A 953 34.05 11.86 -15.86
CA TYR A 953 32.72 11.25 -15.67
C TYR A 953 32.00 11.83 -14.46
N LEU A 954 32.70 11.99 -13.33
CA LEU A 954 32.12 12.57 -12.12
C LEU A 954 31.71 14.04 -12.32
N LEU A 955 32.45 14.82 -13.11
CA LEU A 955 32.06 16.19 -13.50
C LEU A 955 30.72 16.24 -14.25
N LYS A 956 30.31 15.18 -14.95
CA LYS A 956 28.99 15.12 -15.59
C LYS A 956 27.87 15.03 -14.56
N LEU A 957 28.10 14.39 -13.41
CA LEU A 957 27.10 14.28 -12.34
C LEU A 957 26.77 15.63 -11.72
N LEU A 958 27.72 16.56 -11.68
CA LEU A 958 27.48 17.94 -11.22
C LEU A 958 26.49 18.71 -12.13
N LYS A 959 26.28 18.24 -13.36
CA LYS A 959 25.30 18.81 -14.31
C LYS A 959 23.93 18.12 -14.25
N ALA A 960 23.74 17.08 -13.43
CA ALA A 960 22.46 16.40 -13.29
C ALA A 960 21.38 17.34 -12.74
N PHE A 961 20.10 17.02 -12.91
CA PHE A 961 19.01 17.85 -12.34
C PHE A 961 18.82 17.58 -10.83
N GLN A 962 18.89 16.31 -10.41
CA GLN A 962 18.68 15.87 -9.04
C GLN A 962 19.82 16.30 -8.12
N ILE A 963 19.48 16.87 -6.96
CA ILE A 963 20.48 17.39 -6.02
C ILE A 963 21.36 16.28 -5.45
N ASP A 964 20.77 15.16 -5.01
CA ASP A 964 21.49 14.04 -4.40
C ASP A 964 22.59 13.48 -5.31
N VAL A 965 22.34 13.46 -6.62
CA VAL A 965 23.32 13.05 -7.63
C VAL A 965 24.48 14.03 -7.71
N LYS A 966 24.20 15.34 -7.65
CA LYS A 966 25.26 16.38 -7.60
C LYS A 966 26.06 16.28 -6.31
N GLU A 967 25.39 16.06 -5.17
CA GLU A 967 26.06 15.90 -3.88
C GLU A 967 27.05 14.74 -3.95
N GLN A 968 26.58 13.57 -4.37
CA GLN A 968 27.40 12.37 -4.43
C GLN A 968 28.56 12.52 -5.43
N GLY A 969 28.32 13.19 -6.56
CA GLY A 969 29.37 13.53 -7.53
C GLY A 969 30.43 14.47 -6.95
N ALA A 970 30.03 15.50 -6.20
CA ALA A 970 30.94 16.46 -5.57
C ALA A 970 31.81 15.81 -4.48
N VAL A 971 31.20 15.01 -3.59
CA VAL A 971 31.93 14.32 -2.52
C VAL A 971 32.88 13.27 -3.08
N ALA A 972 32.49 12.53 -4.12
CA ALA A 972 33.37 11.58 -4.80
C ALA A 972 34.58 12.28 -5.47
N LEU A 973 34.37 13.45 -6.09
CA LEU A 973 35.47 14.27 -6.64
C LEU A 973 36.42 14.72 -5.54
N TRP A 974 35.90 15.17 -4.40
CA TRP A 974 36.72 15.63 -3.29
C TRP A 974 37.48 14.49 -2.59
N ALA A 975 36.89 13.30 -2.49
CA ALA A 975 37.57 12.11 -1.99
C ALA A 975 38.80 11.74 -2.87
N LEU A 976 38.70 11.94 -4.19
CA LEU A 976 39.81 11.77 -5.13
C LEU A 976 40.88 12.87 -5.01
N ALA A 977 40.54 14.02 -4.41
CA ALA A 977 41.45 15.16 -4.24
C ALA A 977 42.54 14.88 -3.20
N GLY A 978 42.39 13.84 -2.37
CA GLY A 978 43.39 13.42 -1.40
C GLY A 978 43.57 14.39 -0.22
N GLN A 979 44.64 14.16 0.54
CA GLN A 979 44.92 14.87 1.80
C GLN A 979 45.99 15.95 1.65
N THR A 980 46.67 16.04 0.50
CA THR A 980 47.71 17.03 0.28
C THR A 980 47.14 18.24 -0.45
N LEU A 981 47.57 19.44 -0.04
CA LEU A 981 47.14 20.69 -0.66
C LEU A 981 47.38 20.70 -2.17
N LYS A 982 48.49 20.11 -2.64
CA LYS A 982 48.82 20.02 -4.06
C LYS A 982 47.77 19.21 -4.86
N GLN A 983 47.36 18.06 -4.34
CA GLN A 983 46.33 17.24 -4.99
C GLN A 983 44.96 17.93 -4.94
N GLN A 984 44.63 18.56 -3.81
CA GLN A 984 43.39 19.31 -3.64
C GLN A 984 43.30 20.50 -4.59
N LYS A 985 44.39 21.27 -4.72
CA LYS A 985 44.48 22.39 -5.66
C LYS A 985 44.33 21.92 -7.10
N TYR A 986 45.03 20.85 -7.49
CA TYR A 986 44.86 20.23 -8.80
C TYR A 986 43.42 19.81 -9.07
N MET A 987 42.76 19.14 -8.13
CA MET A 987 41.37 18.73 -8.30
C MET A 987 40.42 19.93 -8.38
N ALA A 988 40.62 20.95 -7.54
CA ALA A 988 39.83 22.17 -7.57
C ALA A 988 39.99 22.94 -8.90
N GLU A 989 41.20 22.96 -9.48
CA GLU A 989 41.44 23.48 -10.82
C GLU A 989 40.69 22.67 -11.89
N GLN A 990 40.62 21.34 -11.76
CA GLN A 990 39.85 20.48 -12.68
C GLN A 990 38.33 20.68 -12.56
N ILE A 991 37.83 20.97 -11.35
CA ILE A 991 36.42 21.28 -11.12
C ILE A 991 36.08 22.63 -11.76
N GLY A 992 36.96 23.63 -11.59
CA GLY A 992 36.80 24.96 -12.15
C GLY A 992 35.91 25.88 -11.32
N TYR A 993 36.17 27.19 -11.41
CA TYR A 993 35.55 28.20 -10.55
C TYR A 993 34.02 28.20 -10.63
N SER A 994 33.43 28.05 -11.82
CA SER A 994 31.97 28.09 -11.97
C SER A 994 31.28 26.96 -11.20
N PHE A 995 31.85 25.76 -11.22
CA PHE A 995 31.29 24.63 -10.47
C PHE A 995 31.48 24.80 -8.97
N ILE A 996 32.63 25.31 -8.53
CA ILE A 996 32.90 25.61 -7.12
C ILE A 996 31.90 26.65 -6.60
N ILE A 997 31.68 27.74 -7.33
CA ILE A 997 30.70 28.78 -6.97
C ILE A 997 29.28 28.20 -6.96
N ASN A 998 28.92 27.37 -7.95
CA ASN A 998 27.64 26.67 -7.96
C ASN A 998 27.47 25.69 -6.78
N MET A 999 28.55 25.08 -6.29
CA MET A 999 28.53 24.23 -5.09
C MET A 999 28.24 25.07 -3.84
N LEU A 1000 28.80 26.27 -3.72
CA LEU A 1000 28.51 27.21 -2.63
C LEU A 1000 27.07 27.75 -2.67
N LEU A 1001 26.51 27.95 -3.86
CA LEU A 1001 25.13 28.38 -4.07
C LEU A 1001 24.09 27.25 -3.88
N SER A 1002 24.53 25.99 -3.86
CA SER A 1002 23.67 24.82 -3.68
C SER A 1002 23.02 24.83 -2.30
N PRO A 1003 21.78 24.32 -2.12
CA PRO A 1003 21.20 24.15 -0.79
C PRO A 1003 21.77 22.94 -0.02
N SER A 1004 22.66 22.15 -0.65
CA SER A 1004 23.31 21.00 -0.03
C SER A 1004 24.48 21.39 0.88
N ALA A 1005 24.42 21.03 2.16
CA ALA A 1005 25.54 21.20 3.09
C ALA A 1005 26.82 20.46 2.63
N LYS A 1006 26.68 19.27 2.04
CA LYS A 1006 27.81 18.49 1.50
C LYS A 1006 28.50 19.22 0.35
N MET A 1007 27.72 19.77 -0.59
CA MET A 1007 28.29 20.53 -1.70
C MET A 1007 28.91 21.83 -1.22
N GLN A 1008 28.27 22.53 -0.28
CA GLN A 1008 28.83 23.75 0.33
C GLN A 1008 30.16 23.46 1.02
N TYR A 1009 30.28 22.34 1.74
CA TYR A 1009 31.54 21.90 2.35
C TYR A 1009 32.63 21.66 1.31
N VAL A 1010 32.33 20.89 0.25
CA VAL A 1010 33.29 20.65 -0.85
C VAL A 1010 33.67 21.96 -1.55
N GLY A 1011 32.70 22.85 -1.77
CA GLY A 1011 32.93 24.17 -2.34
C GLY A 1011 33.86 25.03 -1.47
N GLY A 1012 33.65 25.04 -0.16
CA GLY A 1012 34.50 25.74 0.81
C GLY A 1012 35.93 25.20 0.81
N GLU A 1013 36.10 23.88 0.91
CA GLU A 1013 37.42 23.24 0.87
C GLU A 1013 38.15 23.46 -0.47
N ALA A 1014 37.41 23.45 -1.59
CA ALA A 1014 37.97 23.76 -2.90
C ALA A 1014 38.43 25.22 -3.00
N VAL A 1015 37.66 26.17 -2.43
CA VAL A 1015 38.08 27.57 -2.35
C VAL A 1015 39.35 27.69 -1.51
N ILE A 1016 39.42 27.08 -0.33
CA ILE A 1016 40.62 27.11 0.52
C ILE A 1016 41.84 26.59 -0.24
N ALA A 1017 41.70 25.46 -0.94
CA ALA A 1017 42.79 24.84 -1.67
C ALA A 1017 43.30 25.72 -2.84
N LEU A 1018 42.40 26.42 -3.53
CA LEU A 1018 42.77 27.34 -4.62
C LEU A 1018 43.35 28.65 -4.09
N SER A 1019 42.72 29.26 -3.08
CA SER A 1019 43.05 30.60 -2.60
C SER A 1019 44.34 30.63 -1.78
N LYS A 1020 44.68 29.51 -1.12
CA LYS A 1020 45.90 29.41 -0.32
C LYS A 1020 47.13 29.66 -1.19
N ASP A 1021 47.89 30.68 -0.81
CA ASP A 1021 49.16 31.07 -1.43
C ASP A 1021 49.02 31.39 -2.96
N SER A 1022 47.84 31.84 -3.42
CA SER A 1022 47.60 32.16 -4.83
C SER A 1022 46.68 33.37 -5.05
N ARG A 1023 47.25 34.55 -5.21
CA ARG A 1023 46.53 35.80 -5.49
C ARG A 1023 45.76 35.72 -6.81
N MET A 1024 46.30 35.03 -7.81
CA MET A 1024 45.61 34.79 -9.07
C MET A 1024 44.24 34.11 -8.84
N HIS A 1025 44.21 33.03 -8.05
CA HIS A 1025 42.96 32.31 -7.79
C HIS A 1025 42.02 33.10 -6.89
N GLN A 1026 42.54 33.82 -5.90
CA GLN A 1026 41.76 34.74 -5.07
C GLN A 1026 40.98 35.73 -5.95
N ASN A 1027 41.68 36.38 -6.88
CA ASN A 1027 41.08 37.36 -7.79
C ASN A 1027 40.07 36.71 -8.75
N GLN A 1028 40.36 35.53 -9.29
CA GLN A 1028 39.43 34.82 -10.18
C GLN A 1028 38.14 34.39 -9.46
N ILE A 1029 38.23 33.99 -8.18
CA ILE A 1029 37.06 33.70 -7.35
C ILE A 1029 36.27 34.99 -7.07
N CYS A 1030 36.96 36.12 -6.86
CA CYS A 1030 36.32 37.43 -6.71
C CYS A 1030 35.58 37.86 -7.99
N GLU A 1031 36.24 37.77 -9.16
CA GLU A 1031 35.66 38.08 -10.47
C GLU A 1031 34.45 37.21 -10.80
N GLY A 1032 34.42 35.97 -10.31
CA GLY A 1032 33.28 35.07 -10.43
C GLY A 1032 32.13 35.33 -9.45
N ASN A 1033 32.18 36.40 -8.64
CA ASN A 1033 31.26 36.67 -7.53
C ASN A 1033 31.21 35.55 -6.49
N GLY A 1034 32.34 34.89 -6.22
CA GLY A 1034 32.43 33.80 -5.24
C GLY A 1034 32.34 34.24 -3.77
N ILE A 1035 32.51 35.54 -3.48
CA ILE A 1035 32.45 36.09 -2.12
C ILE A 1035 31.01 36.13 -1.59
N ALA A 1036 30.05 36.65 -2.38
CA ALA A 1036 28.65 36.76 -1.96
C ALA A 1036 28.04 35.41 -1.50
N PRO A 1037 28.26 34.27 -2.19
CA PRO A 1037 27.88 32.95 -1.71
C PRO A 1037 28.51 32.58 -0.36
N LEU A 1038 29.81 32.86 -0.16
CA LEU A 1038 30.48 32.56 1.11
C LEU A 1038 29.87 33.37 2.26
N VAL A 1039 29.69 34.68 2.08
CA VAL A 1039 29.09 35.55 3.11
C VAL A 1039 27.64 35.18 3.38
N ARG A 1040 26.88 34.78 2.35
CA ARG A 1040 25.53 34.22 2.52
C ARG A 1040 25.54 32.98 3.41
N LEU A 1041 26.47 32.04 3.22
CA LEU A 1041 26.56 30.82 4.03
C LEU A 1041 26.89 31.12 5.49
N LEU A 1042 27.66 32.17 5.78
CA LEU A 1042 27.92 32.62 7.15
C LEU A 1042 26.65 33.08 7.89
N ARG A 1043 25.62 33.55 7.17
CA ARG A 1043 24.36 34.06 7.75
C ARG A 1043 23.37 32.94 8.10
N ILE A 1044 23.59 31.71 7.64
CA ILE A 1044 22.65 30.61 7.82
C ILE A 1044 22.84 30.02 9.22
N SER A 1045 21.86 30.18 10.10
CA SER A 1045 21.93 29.70 11.48
C SER A 1045 21.89 28.16 11.62
N THR A 1046 21.33 27.47 10.62
CA THR A 1046 21.15 26.00 10.62
C THR A 1046 22.25 25.25 9.86
N ILE A 1047 23.34 25.91 9.49
CA ILE A 1047 24.43 25.29 8.73
C ILE A 1047 25.20 24.29 9.61
N ALA A 1048 25.68 23.19 9.02
CA ALA A 1048 26.48 22.22 9.75
C ALA A 1048 27.84 22.83 10.17
N GLU A 1049 28.27 22.57 11.41
CA GLU A 1049 29.48 23.16 12.01
C GLU A 1049 30.73 22.97 11.13
N GLY A 1050 30.96 21.78 10.58
CA GLY A 1050 32.10 21.53 9.68
C GLY A 1050 32.02 22.34 8.37
N THR A 1051 30.82 22.57 7.84
CA THR A 1051 30.61 23.42 6.66
C THR A 1051 30.87 24.88 7.00
N LEU A 1052 30.35 25.37 8.11
CA LEU A 1052 30.59 26.73 8.61
C LEU A 1052 32.09 26.99 8.81
N LEU A 1053 32.79 26.05 9.44
CA LEU A 1053 34.23 26.11 9.66
C LEU A 1053 35.00 26.21 8.33
N SER A 1054 34.61 25.43 7.33
CA SER A 1054 35.17 25.48 5.99
C SER A 1054 34.91 26.84 5.32
N VAL A 1055 33.68 27.38 5.41
CA VAL A 1055 33.34 28.70 4.85
C VAL A 1055 34.13 29.83 5.52
N ILE A 1056 34.24 29.82 6.85
CA ILE A 1056 35.02 30.82 7.60
C ILE A 1056 36.48 30.79 7.13
N ARG A 1057 37.09 29.60 7.08
CA ARG A 1057 38.46 29.43 6.59
C ARG A 1057 38.63 29.85 5.13
N ALA A 1058 37.64 29.61 4.28
CA ALA A 1058 37.64 30.05 2.89
C ALA A 1058 37.67 31.58 2.78
N VAL A 1059 36.86 32.29 3.57
CA VAL A 1059 36.85 33.76 3.64
C VAL A 1059 38.21 34.30 4.08
N GLY A 1060 38.80 33.72 5.15
CA GLY A 1060 40.13 34.12 5.61
C GLY A 1060 41.23 33.83 4.57
N SER A 1061 41.22 32.65 3.96
CA SER A 1061 42.20 32.20 2.95
C SER A 1061 42.14 33.01 1.66
N ILE A 1062 40.99 33.61 1.32
CA ILE A 1062 40.86 34.51 0.17
C ILE A 1062 41.59 35.85 0.39
N CYS A 1063 41.64 36.33 1.64
CA CYS A 1063 42.19 37.65 1.97
C CYS A 1063 43.71 37.67 2.21
N ILE A 1064 44.32 36.49 2.41
CA ILE A 1064 45.71 36.33 2.80
C ILE A 1064 46.53 35.60 1.72
N GLY A 1065 47.65 36.18 1.33
CA GLY A 1065 48.59 35.64 0.36
C GLY A 1065 49.85 35.07 1.00
N VAL A 1066 50.82 34.72 0.14
CA VAL A 1066 52.12 34.18 0.56
C VAL A 1066 52.81 35.16 1.51
N ALA A 1067 53.38 34.64 2.59
CA ALA A 1067 54.10 35.40 3.60
C ALA A 1067 53.27 36.51 4.28
N HIS A 1068 51.99 36.27 4.57
CA HIS A 1068 51.07 37.25 5.19
C HIS A 1068 50.97 38.57 4.41
N THR A 1069 51.07 38.49 3.08
CA THR A 1069 50.69 39.61 2.21
C THR A 1069 49.18 39.70 2.12
N SER A 1070 48.63 40.91 2.00
CA SER A 1070 47.19 41.09 1.84
C SER A 1070 46.78 41.07 0.37
N ASN A 1071 45.48 40.86 0.14
CA ASN A 1071 44.84 41.08 -1.14
C ASN A 1071 43.74 42.16 -0.98
N PRO A 1072 44.06 43.43 -1.25
CA PRO A 1072 43.13 44.54 -1.04
C PRO A 1072 41.81 44.41 -1.80
N VAL A 1073 41.85 43.81 -3.00
CA VAL A 1073 40.66 43.60 -3.84
C VAL A 1073 39.67 42.67 -3.14
N SER A 1074 40.15 41.52 -2.68
CA SER A 1074 39.28 40.56 -2.01
C SER A 1074 38.86 41.03 -0.62
N GLN A 1075 39.74 41.71 0.12
CA GLN A 1075 39.42 42.28 1.44
C GLN A 1075 38.26 43.28 1.33
N GLN A 1076 38.33 44.19 0.36
CA GLN A 1076 37.26 45.17 0.14
C GLN A 1076 35.96 44.49 -0.27
N LEU A 1077 35.99 43.55 -1.22
CA LEU A 1077 34.79 42.83 -1.67
C LEU A 1077 34.13 42.01 -0.55
N VAL A 1078 34.92 41.42 0.37
CA VAL A 1078 34.38 40.71 1.54
C VAL A 1078 33.63 41.67 2.47
N VAL A 1079 34.14 42.89 2.65
CA VAL A 1079 33.51 43.92 3.48
C VAL A 1079 32.28 44.52 2.79
N ASP A 1080 32.36 44.78 1.48
CA ASP A 1080 31.25 45.28 0.66
C ASP A 1080 30.03 44.33 0.70
N GLU A 1081 30.27 43.02 0.84
CA GLU A 1081 29.23 42.00 1.03
C GLU A 1081 28.67 41.92 2.47
N ASN A 1082 29.05 42.85 3.36
CA ASN A 1082 28.67 42.93 4.78
C ASN A 1082 29.05 41.66 5.56
N ALA A 1083 30.32 41.26 5.50
CA ALA A 1083 30.83 40.12 6.27
C ALA A 1083 31.11 40.46 7.75
N PHE A 1084 31.51 41.71 8.07
CA PHE A 1084 31.89 42.08 9.44
C PHE A 1084 30.79 41.86 10.48
N PRO A 1085 29.55 42.36 10.31
CA PRO A 1085 28.50 42.17 11.31
C PRO A 1085 28.24 40.69 11.61
N VAL A 1086 28.24 39.87 10.55
CA VAL A 1086 27.98 38.42 10.64
C VAL A 1086 29.10 37.70 11.38
N LEU A 1087 30.36 38.03 11.05
CA LEU A 1087 31.53 37.44 11.71
C LEU A 1087 31.60 37.86 13.18
N ILE A 1088 31.35 39.13 13.52
CA ILE A 1088 31.32 39.58 14.92
C ILE A 1088 30.20 38.87 15.71
N GLN A 1089 29.03 38.71 15.10
CA GLN A 1089 27.93 37.97 15.72
C GLN A 1089 28.32 36.51 15.99
N LEU A 1090 28.99 35.84 15.05
CA LEU A 1090 29.50 34.48 15.24
C LEU A 1090 30.58 34.42 16.32
N LEU A 1091 31.51 35.39 16.36
CA LEU A 1091 32.56 35.46 17.36
C LEU A 1091 31.98 35.59 18.79
N ARG A 1092 30.98 36.43 18.97
CA ARG A 1092 30.38 36.71 20.29
C ARG A 1092 29.42 35.61 20.73
N ASN A 1093 28.55 35.16 19.83
CA ASN A 1093 27.37 34.39 20.22
C ASN A 1093 27.45 32.88 19.91
N HIS A 1094 28.36 32.43 19.05
CA HIS A 1094 28.39 31.02 18.65
C HIS A 1094 28.88 30.10 19.80
N PRO A 1095 28.25 28.94 20.08
CA PRO A 1095 28.61 28.09 21.22
C PRO A 1095 29.98 27.43 21.09
N SER A 1096 30.37 27.04 19.87
CA SER A 1096 31.64 26.35 19.61
C SER A 1096 32.84 27.32 19.66
N PRO A 1097 33.80 27.14 20.58
CA PRO A 1097 34.98 27.99 20.67
C PRO A 1097 35.92 27.79 19.46
N ASN A 1098 35.85 26.65 18.77
CA ASN A 1098 36.57 26.40 17.51
C ASN A 1098 36.09 27.30 16.37
N ILE A 1099 34.77 27.55 16.29
CA ILE A 1099 34.23 28.52 15.33
C ILE A 1099 34.67 29.93 15.70
N LYS A 1100 34.54 30.32 16.97
CA LYS A 1100 34.94 31.65 17.44
C LYS A 1100 36.39 31.97 17.09
N VAL A 1101 37.32 31.04 17.30
CA VAL A 1101 38.73 31.29 17.02
C VAL A 1101 39.05 31.36 15.53
N GLU A 1102 38.40 30.57 14.68
CA GLU A 1102 38.59 30.67 13.23
C GLU A 1102 37.93 31.92 12.65
N VAL A 1103 36.84 32.40 13.26
CA VAL A 1103 36.25 33.71 12.96
C VAL A 1103 37.23 34.83 13.30
N ALA A 1104 37.82 34.81 14.50
CA ALA A 1104 38.84 35.78 14.90
C ALA A 1104 40.03 35.77 13.94
N PHE A 1105 40.51 34.59 13.57
CA PHE A 1105 41.59 34.44 12.57
C PHE A 1105 41.19 35.02 11.21
N SER A 1106 39.97 34.76 10.75
CA SER A 1106 39.49 35.23 9.44
C SER A 1106 39.28 36.74 9.43
N LEU A 1107 38.74 37.33 10.51
CA LEU A 1107 38.70 38.79 10.70
C LEU A 1107 40.10 39.40 10.63
N ALA A 1108 41.08 38.78 11.28
CA ALA A 1108 42.46 39.24 11.22
C ALA A 1108 43.04 39.19 9.79
N CYS A 1109 42.69 38.17 8.99
CA CYS A 1109 43.05 38.10 7.57
C CYS A 1109 42.37 39.19 6.72
N ILE A 1110 41.10 39.52 7.00
CA ILE A 1110 40.34 40.54 6.26
C ILE A 1110 40.95 41.93 6.47
N VAL A 1111 41.39 42.28 7.68
CA VAL A 1111 41.97 43.61 7.97
C VAL A 1111 43.50 43.67 7.82
N LEU A 1112 44.16 42.54 7.56
CA LEU A 1112 45.62 42.44 7.51
C LEU A 1112 46.22 43.49 6.56
N GLY A 1113 47.05 44.38 7.11
CA GLY A 1113 47.72 45.44 6.35
C GLY A 1113 46.79 46.48 5.70
N ASN A 1114 45.53 46.57 6.14
CA ASN A 1114 44.55 47.54 5.64
C ASN A 1114 43.99 48.38 6.81
N ASP A 1115 44.64 49.50 7.09
CA ASP A 1115 44.29 50.38 8.22
C ASP A 1115 42.87 50.95 8.13
N VAL A 1116 42.35 51.14 6.91
CA VAL A 1116 40.99 51.65 6.67
C VAL A 1116 39.96 50.63 7.15
N LEU A 1117 40.08 49.38 6.69
CA LEU A 1117 39.18 48.31 7.13
C LEU A 1117 39.36 47.95 8.60
N GLN A 1118 40.58 48.11 9.12
CA GLN A 1118 40.83 47.88 10.54
C GLN A 1118 40.16 48.96 11.41
N LYS A 1119 40.17 50.23 10.98
CA LYS A 1119 39.45 51.32 11.63
C LYS A 1119 37.94 51.10 11.56
N ASP A 1120 37.44 50.72 10.39
CA ASP A 1120 36.04 50.38 10.15
C ASP A 1120 35.54 49.26 11.11
N LEU A 1121 36.32 48.18 11.24
CA LEU A 1121 36.02 47.07 12.13
C LEU A 1121 35.88 47.50 13.61
N HIS A 1122 36.70 48.46 14.08
CA HIS A 1122 36.64 48.92 15.47
C HIS A 1122 35.57 50.00 15.67
N GLU A 1123 35.56 51.04 14.84
CA GLU A 1123 34.73 52.23 15.04
C GLU A 1123 33.28 52.01 14.61
N ASN A 1124 33.05 51.35 13.48
CA ASN A 1124 31.70 51.19 12.91
C ASN A 1124 31.05 49.88 13.35
N GLU A 1125 31.82 48.79 13.44
CA GLU A 1125 31.30 47.46 13.75
C GLU A 1125 31.47 47.07 15.23
N GLY A 1126 32.23 47.85 15.99
CA GLY A 1126 32.36 47.73 17.45
C GLY A 1126 33.15 46.49 17.91
N PHE A 1127 34.08 45.97 17.11
CA PHE A 1127 34.98 44.88 17.50
C PHE A 1127 35.97 45.34 18.59
N GLU A 1128 36.15 44.53 19.63
CA GLU A 1128 37.14 44.77 20.68
C GLU A 1128 38.10 43.59 20.79
N TYR A 1129 39.38 43.84 21.07
CA TYR A 1129 40.35 42.75 21.25
C TYR A 1129 40.01 41.84 22.45
N ALA A 1130 39.24 42.34 23.42
CA ALA A 1130 38.68 41.54 24.50
C ALA A 1130 37.84 40.35 23.99
N ASP A 1131 37.18 40.47 22.83
CA ASP A 1131 36.41 39.40 22.19
C ASP A 1131 37.29 38.20 21.80
N VAL A 1132 38.61 38.39 21.64
CA VAL A 1132 39.57 37.33 21.26
C VAL A 1132 40.48 36.95 22.41
N LEU A 1133 40.88 37.92 23.25
CA LEU A 1133 41.84 37.70 24.34
C LEU A 1133 41.39 36.61 25.32
N TYR A 1134 40.09 36.50 25.61
CA TYR A 1134 39.58 35.47 26.51
C TYR A 1134 39.82 34.04 25.97
N LEU A 1135 39.86 33.85 24.64
CA LEU A 1135 40.13 32.54 24.00
C LEU A 1135 41.55 32.03 24.26
N LEU A 1136 42.49 32.92 24.62
CA LEU A 1136 43.84 32.51 25.03
C LEU A 1136 43.82 31.66 26.31
N HIS A 1137 42.78 31.78 27.13
CA HIS A 1137 42.61 31.02 28.36
C HIS A 1137 41.78 29.73 28.16
N SER A 1138 41.49 29.34 26.92
CA SER A 1138 40.81 28.08 26.61
C SER A 1138 41.59 26.87 27.13
N THR A 1139 40.86 25.88 27.63
CA THR A 1139 41.40 24.58 28.04
C THR A 1139 41.94 23.78 26.85
N GLU A 1140 41.39 24.00 25.65
CA GLU A 1140 41.85 23.39 24.41
C GLU A 1140 43.09 24.12 23.87
N LYS A 1141 44.20 23.38 23.75
CA LYS A 1141 45.50 23.91 23.30
C LYS A 1141 45.42 24.54 21.90
N ASP A 1142 44.74 23.89 20.96
CA ASP A 1142 44.63 24.34 19.58
C ASP A 1142 43.91 25.69 19.47
N ILE A 1143 42.85 25.88 20.26
CA ILE A 1143 42.08 27.13 20.29
C ILE A 1143 42.95 28.28 20.77
N CYS A 1144 43.69 28.10 21.85
CA CYS A 1144 44.57 29.16 22.33
C CYS A 1144 45.72 29.46 21.35
N LEU A 1145 46.35 28.43 20.76
CA LEU A 1145 47.41 28.64 19.78
C LEU A 1145 46.89 29.41 18.56
N ARG A 1146 45.66 29.10 18.13
CA ARG A 1146 44.99 29.76 17.01
C ARG A 1146 44.55 31.19 17.37
N ALA A 1147 44.08 31.44 18.59
CA ALA A 1147 43.70 32.76 19.08
C ALA A 1147 44.92 33.69 19.18
N GLY A 1148 46.04 33.19 19.71
CA GLY A 1148 47.31 33.93 19.74
C GLY A 1148 47.82 34.24 18.33
N TYR A 1149 47.59 33.34 17.37
CA TYR A 1149 47.90 33.59 15.97
C TYR A 1149 46.99 34.65 15.35
N ALA A 1150 45.69 34.67 15.66
CA ALA A 1150 44.78 35.71 15.19
C ALA A 1150 45.19 37.10 15.70
N LEU A 1151 45.50 37.24 16.99
CA LEU A 1151 46.03 38.48 17.57
C LEU A 1151 47.36 38.90 16.92
N THR A 1152 48.21 37.92 16.61
CA THR A 1152 49.46 38.16 15.88
C THR A 1152 49.20 38.78 14.50
N LEU A 1153 48.18 38.33 13.77
CA LEU A 1153 47.81 38.88 12.48
C LEU A 1153 47.24 40.30 12.60
N PHE A 1154 46.39 40.58 13.59
CA PHE A 1154 45.89 41.94 13.86
C PHE A 1154 47.02 42.93 14.17
N ALA A 1155 48.04 42.48 14.91
CA ALA A 1155 49.22 43.26 15.28
C ALA A 1155 50.35 43.26 14.23
N PHE A 1156 50.20 42.51 13.13
CA PHE A 1156 51.28 42.27 12.20
C PHE A 1156 51.70 43.56 11.51
N ASN A 1157 52.95 43.98 11.70
CA ASN A 1157 53.51 45.24 11.21
C ASN A 1157 52.73 46.52 11.61
N ASN A 1158 51.86 46.46 12.63
CA ASN A 1158 51.07 47.62 13.08
C ASN A 1158 51.31 47.91 14.58
N ARG A 1159 52.13 48.93 14.87
CA ARG A 1159 52.48 49.31 16.25
C ARG A 1159 51.28 49.86 17.03
N PHE A 1160 50.38 50.56 16.34
CA PHE A 1160 49.17 51.11 16.97
C PHE A 1160 48.27 49.97 17.46
N GLN A 1161 48.12 48.92 16.67
CA GLN A 1161 47.31 47.76 17.03
C GLN A 1161 47.93 46.94 18.16
N GLN A 1162 49.26 46.81 18.19
CA GLN A 1162 49.95 46.25 19.36
C GLN A 1162 49.62 47.00 20.65
N TYR A 1163 49.54 48.33 20.58
CA TYR A 1163 49.15 49.16 21.71
C TYR A 1163 47.68 48.95 22.11
N LEU A 1164 46.76 48.89 21.15
CA LEU A 1164 45.34 48.65 21.44
C LEU A 1164 45.08 47.26 22.04
N ILE A 1165 45.75 46.21 21.57
CA ILE A 1165 45.66 44.87 22.16
C ILE A 1165 46.16 44.91 23.62
N LEU A 1166 47.26 45.63 23.86
CA LEU A 1166 47.82 45.80 25.20
C LEU A 1166 46.89 46.55 26.15
N GLU A 1167 46.20 47.60 25.68
CA GLU A 1167 45.19 48.32 26.48
C GLU A 1167 43.97 47.46 26.76
N SER A 1168 43.58 46.58 25.84
CA SER A 1168 42.40 45.72 25.97
C SER A 1168 42.61 44.57 26.96
N GLY A 1169 43.85 44.14 27.21
CA GLY A 1169 44.13 43.11 28.22
C GLY A 1169 45.60 42.72 28.33
N ILE A 1170 45.95 42.15 29.48
CA ILE A 1170 47.33 41.78 29.81
C ILE A 1170 47.67 40.41 29.20
N MET A 1171 48.71 40.37 28.36
CA MET A 1171 49.30 39.12 27.88
C MET A 1171 50.63 38.84 28.60
N THR A 1172 50.75 37.63 29.13
CA THR A 1172 51.96 37.14 29.81
C THR A 1172 52.62 36.04 28.98
N ILE A 1173 53.93 35.88 29.12
CA ILE A 1173 54.68 34.84 28.39
C ILE A 1173 54.20 33.43 28.76
N SER A 1174 53.66 33.24 29.97
CA SER A 1174 53.12 31.96 30.45
C SER A 1174 52.08 31.33 29.52
N ILE A 1175 51.31 32.15 28.78
CA ILE A 1175 50.32 31.66 27.80
C ILE A 1175 51.02 30.93 26.64
N PHE A 1176 52.17 31.46 26.20
CA PHE A 1176 52.95 30.92 25.09
C PHE A 1176 53.95 29.86 25.53
N GLU A 1177 54.42 29.93 26.78
CA GLU A 1177 55.45 29.03 27.33
C GLU A 1177 55.08 27.56 27.15
N ARG A 1178 53.81 27.22 27.39
CA ARG A 1178 53.27 25.86 27.19
C ARG A 1178 53.42 25.32 25.76
N PHE A 1179 53.50 26.19 24.77
CA PHE A 1179 53.69 25.84 23.36
C PHE A 1179 55.15 25.93 22.94
N LEU A 1180 55.92 26.87 23.50
CA LEU A 1180 57.36 26.98 23.28
C LEU A 1180 58.12 25.77 23.83
N GLU A 1181 57.58 25.14 24.88
CA GLU A 1181 58.06 23.89 25.47
C GLU A 1181 57.35 22.64 24.92
N SER A 1182 56.45 22.80 23.94
CA SER A 1182 55.73 21.66 23.35
C SER A 1182 56.68 20.71 22.63
N THR A 1183 56.39 19.41 22.72
CA THR A 1183 57.07 18.37 21.94
C THR A 1183 56.67 18.41 20.47
N VAL A 1184 55.55 19.08 20.15
CA VAL A 1184 55.07 19.28 18.78
C VAL A 1184 55.77 20.50 18.20
N GLU A 1185 56.77 20.26 17.35
CA GLU A 1185 57.63 21.32 16.80
C GLU A 1185 56.87 22.38 15.99
N THR A 1186 55.74 22.01 15.36
CA THR A 1186 54.90 22.98 14.63
C THR A 1186 54.22 23.96 15.58
N GLU A 1187 53.75 23.52 16.75
CA GLU A 1187 53.20 24.40 17.78
C GLU A 1187 54.27 25.36 18.28
N LYS A 1188 55.48 24.84 18.53
CA LYS A 1188 56.64 25.61 18.96
C LYS A 1188 57.02 26.68 17.94
N ALA A 1189 57.04 26.34 16.65
CA ALA A 1189 57.29 27.29 15.56
C ALA A 1189 56.20 28.37 15.47
N MET A 1190 54.91 28.00 15.64
CA MET A 1190 53.81 28.96 15.66
C MET A 1190 53.92 29.91 16.85
N ALA A 1191 54.15 29.39 18.05
CA ALA A 1191 54.32 30.21 19.25
C ALA A 1191 55.54 31.13 19.15
N ALA A 1192 56.65 30.64 18.59
CA ALA A 1192 57.84 31.44 18.33
C ALA A 1192 57.56 32.63 17.38
N PHE A 1193 56.77 32.41 16.33
CA PHE A 1193 56.31 33.50 15.47
C PHE A 1193 55.42 34.51 16.21
N GLN A 1194 54.49 34.01 17.03
CA GLN A 1194 53.57 34.85 17.80
C GLN A 1194 54.31 35.77 18.79
N ILE A 1195 55.28 35.25 19.55
CA ILE A 1195 56.05 36.07 20.51
C ILE A 1195 56.94 37.11 19.83
N VAL A 1196 57.40 36.88 18.59
CA VAL A 1196 58.20 37.86 17.84
C VAL A 1196 57.36 39.06 17.45
N VAL A 1197 56.14 38.81 16.96
CA VAL A 1197 55.23 39.88 16.52
C VAL A 1197 54.63 40.60 17.72
N LEU A 1198 54.16 39.84 18.73
CA LEU A 1198 53.53 40.36 19.95
C LEU A 1198 54.53 40.76 21.04
N ALA A 1199 55.82 40.83 20.74
CA ALA A 1199 56.88 41.12 21.71
C ALA A 1199 56.64 42.42 22.53
N LYS A 1200 55.93 43.41 21.97
CA LYS A 1200 55.60 44.68 22.66
C LYS A 1200 54.31 44.61 23.48
N VAL A 1201 53.52 43.57 23.30
CA VAL A 1201 52.25 43.33 24.00
C VAL A 1201 52.46 42.49 25.26
N ILE A 1202 53.45 41.58 25.23
CA ILE A 1202 53.80 40.71 26.35
C ILE A 1202 54.59 41.52 27.41
N ARG A 1203 54.08 41.61 28.65
CA ARG A 1203 54.61 42.55 29.68
C ARG A 1203 55.71 41.99 30.59
N ASP A 1204 55.72 40.70 30.83
CA ASP A 1204 56.54 40.03 31.84
C ASP A 1204 57.95 39.65 31.36
N MET A 1205 58.29 39.96 30.11
CA MET A 1205 59.63 39.81 29.55
C MET A 1205 60.00 40.99 28.65
N ASP A 1206 61.29 41.30 28.55
CA ASP A 1206 61.77 42.32 27.63
C ASP A 1206 61.53 41.92 26.16
N HIS A 1207 60.99 42.86 25.38
CA HIS A 1207 60.60 42.67 23.99
C HIS A 1207 61.75 42.30 23.04
N ILE A 1208 62.98 42.76 23.29
CA ILE A 1208 64.16 42.39 22.48
C ILE A 1208 64.49 40.93 22.77
N THR A 1209 64.50 40.55 24.04
CA THR A 1209 64.75 39.18 24.50
C THR A 1209 63.71 38.20 23.94
N LEU A 1210 62.42 38.57 23.95
CA LEU A 1210 61.35 37.76 23.35
C LEU A 1210 61.53 37.57 21.84
N SER A 1211 61.88 38.64 21.13
CA SER A 1211 62.11 38.58 19.68
C SER A 1211 63.30 37.71 19.35
N ALA A 1212 64.41 37.88 20.07
CA ALA A 1212 65.60 37.05 19.91
C ALA A 1212 65.28 35.57 20.18
N ARG A 1213 64.53 35.28 21.26
CA ARG A 1213 64.10 33.92 21.60
C ARG A 1213 63.27 33.29 20.48
N GLY A 1214 62.25 33.99 19.98
CA GLY A 1214 61.40 33.45 18.93
C GLY A 1214 62.13 33.28 17.59
N VAL A 1215 63.01 34.23 17.22
CA VAL A 1215 63.85 34.09 16.03
C VAL A 1215 64.77 32.86 16.14
N THR A 1216 65.46 32.68 17.28
CA THR A 1216 66.32 31.51 17.52
C THR A 1216 65.55 30.20 17.39
N ILE A 1217 64.37 30.10 18.00
CA ILE A 1217 63.52 28.90 17.92
C ILE A 1217 63.10 28.60 16.47
N LEU A 1218 62.76 29.63 15.68
CA LEU A 1218 62.42 29.44 14.26
C LEU A 1218 63.64 28.96 13.46
N VAL A 1219 64.84 29.49 13.72
CA VAL A 1219 66.06 29.02 13.06
C VAL A 1219 66.37 27.57 13.43
N ASP A 1220 66.24 27.21 14.71
CA ASP A 1220 66.43 25.84 15.19
C ASP A 1220 65.41 24.88 14.56
N SER A 1221 64.18 25.34 14.34
CA SER A 1221 63.11 24.54 13.69
C SER A 1221 63.43 24.17 12.24
N LEU A 1222 64.31 24.92 11.54
CA LEU A 1222 64.82 24.52 10.21
C LEU A 1222 65.77 23.31 10.27
N TYR A 1223 66.21 22.88 11.44
CA TYR A 1223 67.01 21.67 11.65
C TYR A 1223 66.15 20.43 11.93
N SER A 1224 64.83 20.59 12.01
CA SER A 1224 63.87 19.51 12.16
C SER A 1224 64.02 18.43 11.08
N VAL A 1225 63.66 17.19 11.44
CA VAL A 1225 63.49 16.07 10.50
C VAL A 1225 62.07 16.09 9.88
N GLN A 1226 61.11 16.74 10.54
CA GLN A 1226 59.73 16.83 10.11
C GLN A 1226 59.56 17.84 8.98
N THR A 1227 59.04 17.36 7.85
CA THR A 1227 58.79 18.19 6.66
C THR A 1227 57.78 19.31 6.94
N SER A 1228 56.71 19.02 7.69
CA SER A 1228 55.67 19.98 8.07
C SER A 1228 56.25 21.17 8.83
N THR A 1229 57.12 20.91 9.81
CA THR A 1229 57.83 21.94 10.57
C THR A 1229 58.68 22.81 9.65
N ILE A 1230 59.51 22.22 8.78
CA ILE A 1230 60.38 23.00 7.87
C ILE A 1230 59.54 23.90 6.94
N VAL A 1231 58.45 23.38 6.37
CA VAL A 1231 57.57 24.15 5.48
C VAL A 1231 56.93 25.32 6.23
N LEU A 1232 56.37 25.04 7.40
CA LEU A 1232 55.74 26.06 8.25
C LEU A 1232 56.76 27.14 8.65
N THR A 1233 57.92 26.73 9.17
CA THR A 1233 59.00 27.63 9.56
C THR A 1233 59.48 28.47 8.39
N GLY A 1234 59.65 27.87 7.20
CA GLY A 1234 59.97 28.61 5.98
C GLY A 1234 58.95 29.70 5.67
N ASN A 1235 57.66 29.38 5.75
CA ASN A 1235 56.59 30.36 5.53
C ASN A 1235 56.58 31.46 6.59
N LEU A 1236 56.74 31.13 7.88
CA LEU A 1236 56.77 32.11 8.97
C LEU A 1236 57.99 33.04 8.87
N ILE A 1237 59.15 32.52 8.46
CA ILE A 1237 60.35 33.33 8.20
C ILE A 1237 60.12 34.25 7.00
N ALA A 1238 59.47 33.77 5.93
CA ALA A 1238 59.13 34.60 4.79
C ALA A 1238 58.30 35.82 5.21
N SER A 1239 57.38 35.64 6.15
CA SER A 1239 56.57 36.72 6.71
C SER A 1239 57.38 37.68 7.58
N LEU A 1240 58.22 37.16 8.47
CA LEU A 1240 59.05 37.99 9.34
C LEU A 1240 60.17 38.72 8.57
N ALA A 1241 60.56 38.24 7.39
CA ALA A 1241 61.61 38.83 6.57
C ALA A 1241 61.25 40.23 6.03
N HIS A 1242 59.95 40.58 5.97
CA HIS A 1242 59.47 41.92 5.61
C HIS A 1242 58.82 42.66 6.79
N SER A 1243 59.12 42.24 8.02
CA SER A 1243 58.63 42.90 9.23
C SER A 1243 59.52 44.06 9.69
N ARG A 1244 59.37 44.53 10.94
CA ARG A 1244 60.11 45.67 11.51
C ARG A 1244 61.64 45.52 11.39
N ALA A 1245 62.32 46.66 11.30
CA ALA A 1245 63.77 46.73 11.26
C ALA A 1245 64.44 45.93 12.40
N GLY A 1246 65.46 45.16 12.07
CA GLY A 1246 66.22 44.31 13.01
C GLY A 1246 65.87 42.82 12.98
N ILE A 1247 64.61 42.43 12.70
CA ILE A 1247 64.24 41.00 12.65
C ILE A 1247 64.91 40.28 11.46
N PRO A 1248 64.88 40.81 10.22
CA PRO A 1248 65.61 40.20 9.11
C PRO A 1248 67.11 40.10 9.38
N GLU A 1249 67.67 41.11 10.04
CA GLU A 1249 69.09 41.15 10.46
C GLU A 1249 69.41 40.00 11.41
N ALA A 1250 68.56 39.74 12.41
CA ALA A 1250 68.72 38.64 13.35
C ALA A 1250 68.76 37.27 12.64
N PHE A 1251 67.89 37.03 11.65
CA PHE A 1251 67.96 35.82 10.82
C PHE A 1251 69.29 35.72 10.05
N THR A 1252 69.80 36.83 9.51
CA THR A 1252 71.09 36.80 8.82
C THR A 1252 72.25 36.43 9.75
N THR A 1253 72.24 36.93 10.98
CA THR A 1253 73.30 36.66 11.97
C THR A 1253 73.31 35.21 12.46
N LEU A 1254 72.16 34.55 12.48
CA LEU A 1254 72.01 33.16 12.92
C LEU A 1254 72.24 32.14 11.79
N GLY A 1255 72.71 32.58 10.61
CA GLY A 1255 73.02 31.66 9.50
C GLY A 1255 71.80 31.03 8.82
N THR A 1256 70.62 31.66 8.93
CA THR A 1256 69.36 31.13 8.37
C THR A 1256 69.43 30.96 6.85
N ILE A 1257 70.13 31.84 6.14
CA ILE A 1257 70.22 31.84 4.67
C ILE A 1257 70.86 30.55 4.16
N GLN A 1258 71.98 30.15 4.77
CA GLN A 1258 72.72 28.95 4.41
C GLN A 1258 71.84 27.70 4.61
N ARG A 1259 71.07 27.69 5.71
CA ARG A 1259 70.15 26.58 6.00
C ARG A 1259 68.97 26.52 5.04
N LEU A 1260 68.36 27.66 4.71
CA LEU A 1260 67.31 27.72 3.69
C LEU A 1260 67.85 27.28 2.31
N CYS A 1261 69.08 27.67 1.96
CA CYS A 1261 69.76 27.24 0.74
C CYS A 1261 70.00 25.73 0.69
N TYR A 1262 70.29 25.10 1.84
CA TYR A 1262 70.40 23.65 1.95
C TYR A 1262 69.08 22.95 1.59
N HIS A 1263 67.96 23.46 2.09
CA HIS A 1263 66.61 22.90 1.86
C HIS A 1263 66.12 23.05 0.42
N LEU A 1264 66.71 23.92 -0.40
CA LEU A 1264 66.46 23.97 -1.85
C LEU A 1264 66.78 22.66 -2.58
N TYR A 1265 67.59 21.79 -1.96
CA TYR A 1265 67.95 20.47 -2.48
C TYR A 1265 67.06 19.34 -1.95
N SER A 1266 66.07 19.65 -1.11
CA SER A 1266 65.09 18.66 -0.66
C SER A 1266 64.41 17.95 -1.83
N GLY A 1267 64.13 16.66 -1.67
CA GLY A 1267 63.29 15.90 -2.61
C GLY A 1267 61.82 16.32 -2.57
N ILE A 1268 61.42 17.09 -1.56
CA ILE A 1268 60.05 17.54 -1.32
C ILE A 1268 59.89 18.95 -1.89
N GLU A 1269 58.89 19.14 -2.74
CA GLU A 1269 58.65 20.40 -3.46
C GLU A 1269 58.17 21.52 -2.53
N GLU A 1270 57.30 21.19 -1.58
CA GLU A 1270 56.73 22.12 -0.61
C GLU A 1270 57.82 22.77 0.25
N VAL A 1271 58.83 21.99 0.65
CA VAL A 1271 60.02 22.49 1.37
C VAL A 1271 60.79 23.47 0.50
N ARG A 1272 61.03 23.11 -0.77
CA ARG A 1272 61.74 23.99 -1.70
C ARG A 1272 60.97 25.29 -1.94
N ALA A 1273 59.65 25.24 -2.07
CA ALA A 1273 58.82 26.40 -2.32
C ALA A 1273 58.76 27.35 -1.10
N ALA A 1274 58.55 26.81 0.10
CA ALA A 1274 58.55 27.58 1.35
C ALA A 1274 59.91 28.26 1.57
N CYS A 1275 61.02 27.51 1.45
CA CYS A 1275 62.35 28.06 1.63
C CYS A 1275 62.73 29.05 0.51
N SER A 1276 62.30 28.84 -0.73
CA SER A 1276 62.52 29.78 -1.83
C SER A 1276 61.77 31.10 -1.60
N SER A 1277 60.55 31.02 -1.08
CA SER A 1277 59.77 32.21 -0.72
C SER A 1277 60.44 32.98 0.41
N ALA A 1278 60.90 32.29 1.46
CA ALA A 1278 61.66 32.91 2.56
C ALA A 1278 62.93 33.62 2.07
N LEU A 1279 63.71 32.95 1.22
CA LEU A 1279 64.89 33.54 0.59
C LEU A 1279 64.54 34.75 -0.28
N GLY A 1280 63.44 34.66 -1.04
CA GLY A 1280 62.90 35.75 -1.85
C GLY A 1280 62.68 37.01 -1.02
N TYR A 1281 61.92 36.92 0.07
CA TYR A 1281 61.68 38.06 0.95
C TYR A 1281 62.94 38.55 1.67
N LEU A 1282 63.84 37.64 2.07
CA LEU A 1282 65.12 38.03 2.69
C LEU A 1282 66.03 38.82 1.74
N THR A 1283 65.88 38.70 0.42
CA THR A 1283 66.69 39.48 -0.54
C THR A 1283 66.47 41.00 -0.45
N TYR A 1284 65.45 41.47 0.25
CA TYR A 1284 65.25 42.89 0.52
C TYR A 1284 66.16 43.42 1.63
N ASN A 1285 66.69 42.55 2.51
CA ASN A 1285 67.71 42.94 3.48
C ASN A 1285 69.11 42.96 2.83
N ALA A 1286 69.87 44.03 3.01
CA ALA A 1286 71.14 44.25 2.34
C ALA A 1286 72.22 43.20 2.70
N ASN A 1287 72.28 42.76 3.96
CA ASN A 1287 73.24 41.75 4.41
C ASN A 1287 72.84 40.37 3.91
N ALA A 1288 71.55 40.05 3.96
CA ALA A 1288 71.01 38.82 3.40
C ALA A 1288 71.26 38.71 1.89
N PHE A 1289 71.01 39.80 1.16
CA PHE A 1289 71.28 39.92 -0.27
C PHE A 1289 72.73 39.53 -0.59
N ARG A 1290 73.70 40.10 0.12
CA ARG A 1290 75.14 39.83 -0.11
C ARG A 1290 75.49 38.38 0.19
N ILE A 1291 75.00 37.83 1.29
CA ILE A 1291 75.26 36.44 1.69
C ILE A 1291 74.65 35.48 0.66
N LEU A 1292 73.39 35.67 0.28
CA LEU A 1292 72.70 34.82 -0.68
C LEU A 1292 73.35 34.90 -2.07
N LEU A 1293 73.80 36.08 -2.49
CA LEU A 1293 74.52 36.24 -3.75
C LEU A 1293 75.84 35.46 -3.74
N LYS A 1294 76.57 35.47 -2.61
CA LYS A 1294 77.78 34.66 -2.41
C LYS A 1294 77.48 33.15 -2.48
N GLU A 1295 76.41 32.69 -1.83
CA GLU A 1295 75.96 31.29 -1.89
C GLU A 1295 75.62 30.86 -3.33
N CYS A 1296 74.83 31.68 -4.04
CA CYS A 1296 74.47 31.43 -5.44
C CYS A 1296 75.68 31.45 -6.37
N ARG A 1297 76.70 32.30 -6.12
CA ARG A 1297 77.98 32.28 -6.88
C ARG A 1297 78.74 30.97 -6.69
N ASN A 1298 78.81 30.48 -5.46
CA ASN A 1298 79.49 29.24 -5.13
C ASN A 1298 78.78 28.03 -5.73
N LYS A 1299 77.44 28.05 -5.76
CA LYS A 1299 76.60 26.99 -6.32
C LYS A 1299 75.54 27.58 -7.25
N PRO A 1300 75.85 27.81 -8.55
CA PRO A 1300 74.94 28.46 -9.51
C PRO A 1300 73.55 27.82 -9.62
N ASN A 1301 73.47 26.50 -9.42
CA ASN A 1301 72.20 25.76 -9.40
C ASN A 1301 71.24 26.18 -8.29
N GLN A 1302 71.72 26.81 -7.20
CA GLN A 1302 70.87 27.35 -6.15
C GLN A 1302 69.98 28.46 -6.69
N PHE A 1303 70.54 29.40 -7.46
CA PHE A 1303 69.76 30.49 -8.05
C PHE A 1303 68.63 29.96 -8.94
N ILE A 1304 68.93 28.96 -9.77
CA ILE A 1304 67.94 28.31 -10.64
C ILE A 1304 66.84 27.65 -9.79
N ARG A 1305 67.20 26.98 -8.69
CA ARG A 1305 66.23 26.37 -7.78
C ARG A 1305 65.35 27.41 -7.08
N ILE A 1306 65.91 28.53 -6.63
CA ILE A 1306 65.12 29.63 -6.06
C ILE A 1306 64.14 30.14 -7.11
N LYS A 1307 64.62 30.50 -8.30
CA LYS A 1307 63.78 31.04 -9.39
C LYS A 1307 62.67 30.07 -9.82
N ASN A 1308 62.93 28.77 -9.83
CA ASN A 1308 61.97 27.77 -10.27
C ASN A 1308 60.96 27.34 -9.19
N ASN A 1309 61.28 27.52 -7.91
CA ASN A 1309 60.41 27.09 -6.80
C ASN A 1309 59.79 28.26 -6.03
N ILE A 1310 60.19 29.50 -6.28
CA ILE A 1310 59.52 30.67 -5.70
C ILE A 1310 58.06 30.69 -6.20
N SER A 1311 57.12 30.90 -5.27
CA SER A 1311 55.72 31.06 -5.65
C SER A 1311 55.58 32.24 -6.60
N ARG A 1312 54.64 32.16 -7.57
CA ARG A 1312 54.38 33.27 -8.50
C ARG A 1312 54.03 34.57 -7.80
N ASP A 1313 53.41 34.46 -6.63
CA ASP A 1313 53.00 35.60 -5.81
C ASP A 1313 54.01 35.96 -4.71
N ALA A 1314 55.10 35.19 -4.57
CA ALA A 1314 56.17 35.52 -3.64
C ALA A 1314 57.09 36.60 -4.25
N SER A 1315 57.46 37.57 -3.43
CA SER A 1315 58.31 38.68 -3.84
C SER A 1315 59.79 38.32 -3.74
N ILE A 1316 60.56 38.66 -4.78
CA ILE A 1316 62.01 38.62 -4.76
C ILE A 1316 62.54 39.96 -5.27
N ASN A 1317 63.56 40.49 -4.61
CA ASN A 1317 64.13 41.78 -4.95
C ASN A 1317 64.58 41.78 -6.42
N PRO A 1318 64.00 42.62 -7.31
CA PRO A 1318 64.37 42.66 -8.72
C PRO A 1318 65.84 43.00 -8.94
N ALA A 1319 66.43 43.81 -8.04
CA ALA A 1319 67.85 44.11 -8.07
C ALA A 1319 68.71 42.85 -7.86
N PHE A 1320 68.25 41.90 -7.05
CA PHE A 1320 68.94 40.62 -6.84
C PHE A 1320 68.96 39.77 -8.11
N LEU A 1321 67.81 39.69 -8.78
CA LEU A 1321 67.69 39.00 -10.07
C LEU A 1321 68.58 39.63 -11.13
N LYS A 1322 68.55 40.96 -11.25
CA LYS A 1322 69.34 41.72 -12.22
C LYS A 1322 70.84 41.60 -11.94
N GLU A 1323 71.25 41.71 -10.68
CA GLU A 1323 72.65 41.60 -10.27
C GLU A 1323 73.22 40.21 -10.55
N PHE A 1324 72.46 39.14 -10.25
CA PHE A 1324 72.90 37.79 -10.58
C PHE A 1324 72.97 37.55 -12.09
N GLN A 1325 71.97 38.02 -12.85
CA GLN A 1325 71.98 37.94 -14.32
C GLN A 1325 73.17 38.69 -14.92
N MET A 1326 73.46 39.89 -14.42
CA MET A 1326 74.61 40.70 -14.82
C MET A 1326 75.93 39.98 -14.54
N GLN A 1327 76.09 39.37 -13.37
CA GLN A 1327 77.29 38.61 -13.03
C GLN A 1327 77.44 37.33 -13.86
N GLN A 1328 76.33 36.66 -14.17
CA GLN A 1328 76.31 35.48 -15.03
C GLN A 1328 76.70 35.80 -16.48
N THR A 1329 76.33 36.98 -16.98
CA THR A 1329 76.57 37.40 -18.38
C THR A 1329 77.88 38.16 -18.60
N LEU A 1330 78.22 39.12 -17.73
CA LEU A 1330 79.37 40.02 -17.93
C LEU A 1330 80.68 39.52 -17.30
N VAL A 1331 80.63 38.97 -16.08
CA VAL A 1331 81.84 38.67 -15.28
C VAL A 1331 82.28 37.22 -15.46
N GLY A 1332 81.34 36.32 -15.76
CA GLY A 1332 81.59 34.88 -15.69
C GLY A 1332 81.63 34.43 -14.23
N LEU A 1333 80.81 33.43 -13.88
CA LEU A 1333 80.79 32.91 -12.51
C LEU A 1333 82.11 32.15 -12.25
N PRO A 1334 82.85 32.43 -11.15
CA PRO A 1334 84.13 31.77 -10.86
C PRO A 1334 84.04 30.24 -10.88
N SER A 1335 82.91 29.72 -10.41
CA SER A 1335 82.58 28.29 -10.38
C SER A 1335 82.37 27.68 -11.77
N LEU A 1336 81.69 28.37 -12.68
CA LEU A 1336 81.51 27.92 -14.08
C LEU A 1336 82.76 28.14 -14.94
N SER A 1337 83.57 29.14 -14.59
CA SER A 1337 84.85 29.41 -15.26
C SER A 1337 85.86 28.30 -14.97
N LEU A 1338 85.84 27.71 -13.77
CA LEU A 1338 86.62 26.51 -13.45
C LEU A 1338 86.23 25.32 -14.33
N GLU A 1339 84.93 25.06 -14.55
CA GLU A 1339 84.48 24.00 -15.47
C GLU A 1339 84.83 24.29 -16.94
N LYS A 1340 84.68 25.54 -17.38
CA LYS A 1340 85.05 25.94 -18.75
C LYS A 1340 86.55 25.81 -19.03
N ASN A 1341 87.40 26.05 -18.03
CA ASN A 1341 88.86 26.04 -18.16
C ASN A 1341 89.50 24.70 -17.75
N GLY A 1342 88.75 23.60 -17.72
CA GLY A 1342 89.28 22.25 -17.47
C GLY A 1342 89.52 21.89 -16.00
N GLY A 1343 89.01 22.70 -15.06
CA GLY A 1343 88.95 22.35 -13.64
C GLY A 1343 87.88 21.30 -13.34
N PRO A 1344 87.97 20.60 -12.19
CA PRO A 1344 87.01 19.58 -11.79
C PRO A 1344 85.58 20.15 -11.74
N SER A 1345 84.61 19.36 -12.23
CA SER A 1345 83.20 19.77 -12.20
C SER A 1345 82.74 20.06 -10.77
N ILE A 1346 82.25 21.28 -10.55
CA ILE A 1346 81.63 21.68 -9.28
C ILE A 1346 80.24 21.05 -9.15
N ILE A 1347 79.68 20.54 -10.25
CA ILE A 1347 78.52 19.65 -10.24
C ILE A 1347 78.97 18.27 -9.72
N PRO A 1348 78.57 17.83 -8.50
CA PRO A 1348 78.77 16.44 -8.09
C PRO A 1348 77.82 15.59 -8.94
N ILE A 1349 78.33 15.06 -10.04
CA ILE A 1349 77.63 14.01 -10.78
C ILE A 1349 77.70 12.78 -9.88
N PHE A 1350 76.60 12.47 -9.18
CA PHE A 1350 76.39 11.16 -8.58
C PHE A 1350 76.40 10.12 -9.71
N LYS A 1351 77.59 9.63 -10.09
CA LYS A 1351 77.76 8.48 -10.97
C LYS A 1351 77.29 7.25 -10.21
N ARG A 1352 76.01 6.90 -10.32
CA ARG A 1352 75.61 5.49 -10.20
C ARG A 1352 76.37 4.71 -11.28
N GLY A 1353 76.85 3.52 -10.89
CA GLY A 1353 77.77 2.69 -11.66
C GLY A 1353 77.37 2.49 -13.12
N LYS A 1354 78.40 2.26 -13.95
CA LYS A 1354 78.33 1.98 -15.39
C LYS A 1354 77.35 0.83 -15.68
N GLU A 1355 76.27 1.11 -16.39
CA GLU A 1355 75.72 0.18 -17.38
C GLU A 1355 75.72 0.87 -18.74
N HIS A 1356 76.37 0.21 -19.70
CA HIS A 1356 76.47 0.62 -21.08
C HIS A 1356 75.10 0.55 -21.78
N ARG A 1357 74.74 1.58 -22.56
CA ARG A 1357 74.47 1.44 -24.02
C ARG A 1357 74.04 2.74 -24.70
N ARG A 1358 74.83 3.06 -25.73
CA ARG A 1358 74.50 3.52 -27.10
C ARG A 1358 73.57 4.74 -27.30
N LYS A 1359 74.28 5.78 -27.78
CA LYS A 1359 73.89 6.92 -28.66
C LYS A 1359 72.70 6.69 -29.61
N LEU A 1360 71.94 7.78 -29.78
CA LEU A 1360 71.22 8.35 -30.95
C LEU A 1360 69.91 8.98 -30.39
N LYS A 1361 69.46 10.22 -30.61
CA LYS A 1361 69.64 11.28 -31.64
C LYS A 1361 69.09 12.64 -31.06
N PRO A 1362 69.07 13.78 -31.79
CA PRO A 1362 69.41 15.10 -31.24
C PRO A 1362 68.28 15.92 -30.59
N LYS A 1363 68.73 16.86 -29.75
CA LYS A 1363 68.03 17.89 -28.99
C LYS A 1363 67.16 18.81 -29.87
N ILE A 1364 65.88 18.94 -29.53
CA ILE A 1364 65.05 20.11 -29.89
C ILE A 1364 64.73 20.85 -28.59
N GLN A 1365 65.05 22.14 -28.58
CA GLN A 1365 64.93 23.07 -27.46
C GLN A 1365 63.45 23.42 -27.18
N PRO A 1366 63.09 23.63 -25.91
CA PRO A 1366 61.71 23.84 -25.48
C PRO A 1366 61.26 25.27 -25.83
N LYS A 1367 60.17 25.40 -26.59
CA LYS A 1367 59.40 26.63 -26.70
C LYS A 1367 58.09 26.47 -25.93
N ASP A 1368 57.72 27.58 -25.33
CA ASP A 1368 56.74 27.76 -24.27
C ASP A 1368 55.33 27.27 -24.60
N SER A 1369 54.64 26.88 -23.52
CA SER A 1369 53.19 26.87 -23.36
C SER A 1369 52.41 25.75 -24.07
N LEU A 1370 51.89 24.84 -23.23
CA LEU A 1370 50.63 24.11 -23.44
C LEU A 1370 50.52 23.30 -24.75
N THR A 1371 50.81 22.00 -24.68
CA THR A 1371 49.86 20.92 -25.05
C THR A 1371 50.48 19.52 -24.88
N LEU A 1372 49.77 18.69 -24.12
CA LEU A 1372 49.58 17.22 -24.26
C LEU A 1372 50.82 16.28 -24.28
N LEU A 1373 51.03 15.64 -23.11
CA LEU A 1373 51.44 14.26 -22.84
C LEU A 1373 52.68 13.66 -23.54
N PRO A 1374 53.66 13.20 -22.73
CA PRO A 1374 54.32 11.91 -22.97
C PRO A 1374 54.46 11.02 -21.70
N PRO A 1375 54.70 9.70 -21.86
CA PRO A 1375 54.29 8.68 -20.89
C PRO A 1375 55.32 8.31 -19.82
N VAL A 1376 54.76 7.97 -18.65
CA VAL A 1376 55.11 6.92 -17.68
C VAL A 1376 56.54 6.35 -17.76
N THR A 1377 57.38 6.70 -16.79
CA THR A 1377 58.60 5.93 -16.48
C THR A 1377 58.58 5.46 -15.02
N ASN A 1378 58.63 4.14 -14.90
CA ASN A 1378 58.70 3.31 -13.70
C ASN A 1378 59.71 3.81 -12.66
N PHE A 1379 59.26 4.02 -11.42
CA PHE A 1379 60.09 3.95 -10.23
C PHE A 1379 59.43 3.06 -9.19
N MET A 1380 59.88 1.81 -9.16
CA MET A 1380 59.65 0.82 -8.11
C MET A 1380 60.77 1.00 -7.08
N GLY A 1381 60.46 1.21 -5.80
CA GLY A 1381 61.50 1.35 -4.77
C GLY A 1381 61.03 1.86 -3.39
N LEU A 1382 60.50 0.94 -2.59
CA LEU A 1382 60.69 0.80 -1.13
C LEU A 1382 60.94 2.07 -0.28
N PHE A 1383 59.90 2.54 0.42
CA PHE A 1383 60.06 3.18 1.74
C PHE A 1383 58.96 2.70 2.69
N LYS A 1384 59.38 1.95 3.73
CA LYS A 1384 58.55 1.56 4.87
C LYS A 1384 58.11 2.82 5.63
N ALA A 1385 56.81 3.07 5.66
CA ALA A 1385 56.21 4.17 6.41
C ALA A 1385 56.35 3.92 7.92
N THR A 1386 57.08 4.80 8.60
CA THR A 1386 57.14 4.90 10.06
C THR A 1386 55.78 5.33 10.63
N LYS A 1387 55.44 4.76 11.79
CA LYS A 1387 54.18 4.90 12.55
C LYS A 1387 53.69 6.34 12.59
N LYS A 1388 52.46 6.57 12.10
CA LYS A 1388 51.74 7.84 12.17
C LYS A 1388 51.20 8.09 13.59
N THR A 1389 51.47 9.27 14.12
CA THR A 1389 50.77 9.86 15.26
C THR A 1389 49.31 10.14 14.89
N LYS A 1390 48.39 9.83 15.82
CA LYS A 1390 46.96 10.06 15.67
C LYS A 1390 46.68 11.55 15.91
N ASP A 1391 46.66 12.34 14.85
CA ASP A 1391 45.99 13.63 14.90
C ASP A 1391 44.47 13.36 14.81
N SER A 1392 43.72 13.85 15.79
CA SER A 1392 42.27 13.74 15.86
C SER A 1392 41.63 14.59 14.77
N HIS A 1393 41.44 14.01 13.59
CA HIS A 1393 40.74 14.68 12.51
C HIS A 1393 39.23 14.44 12.63
N ASN A 1394 38.47 15.55 12.69
CA ASN A 1394 37.01 15.58 12.78
C ASN A 1394 36.39 14.95 11.53
N ILE A 1395 36.13 13.64 11.58
CA ILE A 1395 35.32 12.92 10.61
C ILE A 1395 33.87 13.36 10.83
N PHE A 1396 33.38 14.31 10.04
CA PHE A 1396 31.96 14.66 10.02
C PHE A 1396 31.21 13.67 9.13
N SER A 1397 30.43 12.79 9.74
CA SER A 1397 29.48 11.93 9.04
C SER A 1397 28.17 12.69 8.82
N PHE A 1398 27.82 12.97 7.57
CA PHE A 1398 26.48 13.45 7.24
C PHE A 1398 25.52 12.26 7.31
N SER A 1399 24.48 12.34 8.13
CA SER A 1399 23.43 11.32 8.17
C SER A 1399 22.77 11.19 6.79
N SER A 1400 22.75 9.98 6.24
CA SER A 1400 22.05 9.66 5.00
C SER A 1400 20.54 9.75 5.20
N THR A 1401 19.89 10.74 4.61
CA THR A 1401 18.43 10.79 4.50
C THR A 1401 17.93 9.72 3.52
N ILE A 1402 16.84 9.05 3.87
CA ILE A 1402 16.24 7.94 3.14
C ILE A 1402 15.47 8.50 1.93
N THR A 1403 16.11 8.58 0.77
CA THR A 1403 15.46 8.86 -0.52
C THR A 1403 14.88 7.57 -1.11
N SER A 1404 13.85 7.69 -1.95
CA SER A 1404 13.20 6.57 -2.67
C SER A 1404 14.21 5.82 -3.55
N ASP A 1405 14.85 4.80 -2.98
CA ASP A 1405 16.02 4.16 -3.56
C ASP A 1405 15.63 2.89 -4.33
N ILE A 1406 16.21 2.70 -5.52
CA ILE A 1406 16.15 1.43 -6.28
C ILE A 1406 16.73 0.25 -5.48
N THR A 1407 17.47 0.53 -4.40
CA THR A 1407 18.05 -0.45 -3.49
C THR A 1407 17.12 -0.88 -2.36
N ASN A 1408 15.84 -0.53 -2.38
CA ASN A 1408 14.88 -1.03 -1.38
C ASN A 1408 14.76 -2.56 -1.45
N VAL A 1409 14.62 -3.17 -0.28
CA VAL A 1409 14.46 -4.63 -0.15
C VAL A 1409 13.15 -5.05 -0.81
N SER A 1410 13.21 -6.06 -1.67
CA SER A 1410 12.03 -6.61 -2.33
C SER A 1410 11.23 -7.45 -1.34
N ARG A 1411 9.99 -7.02 -1.03
CA ARG A 1411 9.10 -7.72 -0.09
C ARG A 1411 7.89 -8.33 -0.84
N PRO A 1412 7.97 -9.59 -1.29
CA PRO A 1412 6.78 -10.28 -1.79
C PRO A 1412 5.79 -10.50 -0.63
N ARG A 1413 4.63 -9.83 -0.70
CA ARG A 1413 3.62 -9.86 0.37
C ARG A 1413 3.04 -11.26 0.63
N ILE A 1414 2.95 -12.14 -0.39
CA ILE A 1414 2.31 -13.47 -0.31
C ILE A 1414 3.02 -14.54 -1.14
N VAL A 1415 2.93 -15.81 -0.69
CA VAL A 1415 3.46 -17.02 -1.36
C VAL A 1415 2.36 -17.80 -2.08
N CYS A 1416 2.54 -18.03 -3.38
CA CYS A 1416 1.81 -19.08 -4.11
C CYS A 1416 2.49 -20.44 -3.89
N LEU A 1417 1.90 -21.30 -3.05
CA LEU A 1417 2.45 -22.63 -2.74
C LEU A 1417 2.62 -23.53 -3.97
N ASN A 1418 1.91 -23.25 -5.07
CA ASN A 1418 1.90 -24.06 -6.29
C ASN A 1418 3.26 -24.08 -7.04
N GLN A 1419 4.17 -23.16 -6.71
CA GLN A 1419 5.50 -23.05 -7.31
C GLN A 1419 6.61 -23.71 -6.47
N LEU A 1420 6.35 -24.03 -5.19
CA LEU A 1420 7.34 -24.65 -4.30
C LEU A 1420 7.69 -26.07 -4.77
N GLY A 1421 8.99 -26.32 -5.01
CA GLY A 1421 9.53 -27.62 -5.43
C GLY A 1421 9.36 -27.97 -6.92
N LYS A 1422 8.86 -27.07 -7.77
CA LYS A 1422 8.69 -27.32 -9.22
C LYS A 1422 9.86 -26.86 -10.11
N HIS A 1423 11.02 -26.54 -9.54
CA HIS A 1423 12.18 -26.22 -10.37
C HIS A 1423 12.74 -27.49 -11.02
N VAL A 1424 12.34 -27.62 -12.28
CA VAL A 1424 12.74 -28.57 -13.32
C VAL A 1424 14.22 -28.92 -13.21
N GLN A 1425 14.49 -30.23 -13.12
CA GLN A 1425 15.80 -30.82 -13.37
C GLN A 1425 16.36 -30.15 -14.62
N LYS A 1426 17.42 -29.35 -14.47
CA LYS A 1426 18.24 -28.93 -15.60
C LYS A 1426 18.57 -30.21 -16.35
N ALA A 1427 18.09 -30.30 -17.59
CA ALA A 1427 18.57 -31.29 -18.54
C ALA A 1427 20.09 -31.12 -18.55
N ASN A 1428 20.80 -32.06 -17.93
CA ASN A 1428 22.23 -32.17 -18.11
C ASN A 1428 22.41 -32.39 -19.62
N PRO A 1429 23.04 -31.46 -20.35
CA PRO A 1429 23.37 -31.74 -21.72
C PRO A 1429 24.37 -32.89 -21.67
N GLU A 1430 23.97 -34.06 -22.18
CA GLU A 1430 24.91 -35.14 -22.42
C GLU A 1430 26.07 -34.57 -23.24
N PRO A 1431 27.33 -34.78 -22.81
CA PRO A 1431 28.48 -34.28 -23.52
C PRO A 1431 28.55 -35.03 -24.85
N ALA A 1432 28.65 -34.27 -25.94
CA ALA A 1432 28.91 -34.80 -27.26
C ALA A 1432 30.25 -35.56 -27.24
N GLU A 1433 30.19 -36.88 -27.11
CA GLU A 1433 31.31 -37.77 -27.42
C GLU A 1433 31.48 -37.80 -28.95
N GLY A 1434 32.70 -37.44 -29.36
CA GLY A 1434 33.44 -37.92 -30.55
C GLY A 1434 32.67 -38.33 -31.78
#